data_AF-A0A257R081-F1
#
_entry.id   AF-A0A257R081-F1
#
_cell.length_a   1.000
_cell.length_b   1.000
_cell.length_c   1.000
_cell.angle_alpha   90.00
_cell.angle_beta   90.00
_cell.angle_gamma   90.00
#
_symmetry.space_group_name_H-M   'P 1'
#
loop_
_entity.id
_entity.type
_entity.pdbx_description
1 polymer ?
#
loop_
_entity_poly.entity_id
_entity_poly.type
_entity_poly.pdbx_seq_one_letter_code
_entity_poly.pdbx_strand_id
1 'polypeptide(L)'
;MNLAGATTTQVNTSVAATGPTNTLQADFGIANLQSQVNSVAGQTSVTSNTIETVAQNVSGSTVSGTSNSINATATNNSVSNTVTVPSSGANAATIDGLLGINSLQTATGSAVNSKNSGNTISLTAGTNGTSAASSTATVSNSTLALTGNGTSATAIGNNATGATGGAGNALTVSGTNVNAYPNGGTAALAGLTYNGTTLTSAAGLSVGNNQYSSSSAVTATNQSNAVTLTANGTTLSGDTLSLSGAAGTYTAQAIAQSNNAANALTVNADQLAGSAGLASVQTDMSGATSTLSNPTVEIAANTTANTAIQNSSITLGGTNGNVLRSLAYGNANSNTLNATSTGLNVYTATAPATAVSLASGTNSADAALALFNSQAETANVSAGASTTTPLSISLGSGNVSNSTVSNTNNQFVAAGYGNQTSNVANVSVTDLAQPTAGATPAATFLPVATVANTSSLSGTVTSTVTGASATNGLFDLTTALGAGTVSGSTLSVNGNASLAQATGNIASANNLTVTGTNLVDASQTAAAPTTAPVSYNGTTASVNTGFSVVNTQTASATVSATQSQTGADLSLGGSGAVSNATLQAQGNNFNAAATTNSASNNLVVGTAATPVAVLTSSVGGLNVQNITSGGGTSATIGNAGSPAVTSTTGLTGSYTGSTISTTSNTLSVPAGQTISFSTTGTGLTPAQLASVISASGTGTVTYSGSTVTLTSGTSASTFSFPTGTTFSISSGAKTVATAGTITVPALNTTPFANIQTGGNLTNSTLSVTGNNYGAVAQGNVGNTTVAVTADTVNGGALAGTQSSATVTSTSQTATADLSAVNAQTNASATTASAYGGAQITSSATLPTISGSTLSVSNNALNATAQANTATTALTVNGTISQNSQGTYAASGALISSQNATGDVTATAGTVATSSTTSSSVGQTISAPGAIGSNSSLALNGNTTTATANANSANNTLTANATTLDNATTAAASITTNLQTVNAAYALNNTQTSSGATNGVTAQANSNVYNNDTAGSSGLQSSTAVLNGNTTTASAIANTASNTLNLGGSTVNAPAAILNNQTNSDSVAAAGTSNVQFSLTGSSATTAAASGSSIAVTNNALNVQAAGNSAVNALNALPTANFGTQAAGASAGGTTPVTAQYVALNSQTNSGSVSATSAAFGATAPTSQFSVALNGFAGGTTQVQNTSVTVTGNAVNVNAFGNSAQNTLTLSGLNSGNATNALQNAQTNTGNVTATASYNAFGATTGAPGATGSTVNVGNNSIIARATGNSAINTVVAH
;
A
#
# COMPACT_ATOMS: atom_id res chain seq x y z
N MET A 1 -34.04 26.82 -26.05
CA MET A 1 -33.28 27.10 -27.30
C MET A 1 -33.70 26.06 -28.34
N ASN A 2 -34.23 26.45 -29.50
CA ASN A 2 -34.55 25.47 -30.55
C ASN A 2 -33.33 25.27 -31.45
N LEU A 3 -32.69 24.10 -31.34
CA LEU A 3 -31.56 23.66 -32.15
C LEU A 3 -31.98 22.65 -33.22
N ALA A 4 -33.27 22.29 -33.31
CA ALA A 4 -33.77 21.27 -34.23
C ALA A 4 -33.48 21.64 -35.69
N GLY A 5 -32.47 20.99 -36.25
CA GLY A 5 -32.01 21.10 -37.63
C GLY A 5 -31.53 19.74 -38.14
N ALA A 6 -30.91 19.70 -39.31
CA ALA A 6 -30.35 18.46 -39.83
C ALA A 6 -29.13 18.05 -38.98
N THR A 7 -29.31 17.04 -38.12
CA THR A 7 -28.25 16.55 -37.21
C THR A 7 -26.94 16.28 -37.94
N THR A 8 -25.88 16.93 -37.47
CA THR A 8 -24.54 16.79 -38.05
C THR A 8 -23.73 15.76 -37.28
N THR A 9 -23.08 14.85 -38.01
CA THR A 9 -22.08 13.96 -37.43
C THR A 9 -20.72 14.64 -37.55
N GLN A 10 -20.20 15.13 -36.43
CA GLN A 10 -18.85 15.69 -36.35
C GLN A 10 -17.86 14.57 -36.01
N VAL A 11 -16.81 14.42 -36.83
CA VAL A 11 -15.79 13.39 -36.65
C VAL A 11 -14.42 14.06 -36.49
N ASN A 12 -13.81 13.88 -35.32
CA ASN A 12 -12.43 14.27 -35.06
C ASN A 12 -11.53 13.06 -35.30
N THR A 13 -10.78 13.04 -36.40
CA THR A 13 -9.75 12.04 -36.68
C THR A 13 -8.37 12.58 -36.32
N SER A 14 -7.52 11.78 -35.69
CA SER A 14 -6.10 12.11 -35.53
C SER A 14 -5.40 12.36 -36.88
N VAL A 15 -4.36 13.20 -36.90
CA VAL A 15 -3.54 13.49 -38.08
C VAL A 15 -2.60 12.32 -38.42
N ALA A 16 -2.39 11.38 -37.49
CA ALA A 16 -1.62 10.16 -37.73
C ALA A 16 -2.46 9.12 -38.51
N ALA A 17 -1.87 8.48 -39.53
CA ALA A 17 -2.55 7.59 -40.48
C ALA A 17 -3.26 6.35 -39.87
N THR A 18 -3.04 6.05 -38.59
CA THR A 18 -3.69 4.97 -37.82
C THR A 18 -4.12 5.44 -36.42
N GLY A 19 -4.29 6.75 -36.22
CA GLY A 19 -4.59 7.33 -34.90
C GLY A 19 -6.06 7.21 -34.46
N PRO A 20 -6.35 7.54 -33.19
CA PRO A 20 -7.71 7.50 -32.63
C PRO A 20 -8.68 8.46 -33.33
N THR A 21 -9.98 8.16 -33.18
CA THR A 21 -11.08 8.96 -33.72
C THR A 21 -12.16 9.18 -32.66
N ASN A 22 -12.79 10.37 -32.64
CA ASN A 22 -13.99 10.61 -31.85
C ASN A 22 -15.15 11.05 -32.76
N THR A 23 -16.32 10.43 -32.58
CA THR A 23 -17.55 10.78 -33.29
C THR A 23 -18.58 11.37 -32.34
N LEU A 24 -19.02 12.59 -32.64
CA LEU A 24 -20.08 13.33 -31.94
C LEU A 24 -21.27 13.53 -32.89
N GLN A 25 -22.45 13.08 -32.49
CA GLN A 25 -23.71 13.45 -33.13
C GLN A 25 -24.30 14.64 -32.37
N ALA A 26 -24.35 15.82 -33.01
CA ALA A 26 -24.86 17.03 -32.38
C ALA A 26 -25.48 18.00 -33.39
N ASP A 27 -26.46 18.77 -32.92
CA ASP A 27 -27.02 19.93 -33.61
C ASP A 27 -26.21 21.18 -33.22
N PHE A 28 -25.73 21.24 -31.96
CA PHE A 28 -24.70 22.17 -31.50
C PHE A 28 -23.55 21.41 -30.82
N GLY A 29 -22.38 21.35 -31.47
CA GLY A 29 -21.20 20.64 -30.96
C GLY A 29 -19.95 21.48 -30.97
N ILE A 30 -19.18 21.46 -29.87
CA ILE A 30 -17.78 21.94 -29.84
C ILE A 30 -16.86 20.75 -30.08
N ALA A 31 -16.14 20.78 -31.20
CA ALA A 31 -15.10 19.82 -31.53
C ALA A 31 -13.71 20.47 -31.37
N ASN A 32 -12.87 19.91 -30.50
CA ASN A 32 -11.51 20.39 -30.24
C ASN A 32 -10.51 19.27 -30.54
N LEU A 33 -9.62 19.50 -31.51
CA LEU A 33 -8.58 18.56 -31.93
C LEU A 33 -7.21 19.22 -31.75
N GLN A 34 -6.36 18.62 -30.91
CA GLN A 34 -4.96 19.01 -30.74
C GLN A 34 -4.08 17.81 -31.07
N SER A 35 -3.12 17.99 -31.99
CA SER A 35 -2.27 16.90 -32.48
C SER A 35 -0.84 17.38 -32.62
N GLN A 36 0.07 16.77 -31.85
CA GLN A 36 1.50 17.07 -31.85
C GLN A 36 2.28 15.84 -32.29
N VAL A 37 3.01 15.97 -33.40
CA VAL A 37 3.62 14.83 -34.11
C VAL A 37 5.07 15.15 -34.49
N ASN A 38 6.00 14.28 -34.11
CA ASN A 38 7.43 14.30 -34.45
C ASN A 38 8.14 15.65 -34.19
N SER A 39 7.65 16.41 -33.21
CA SER A 39 8.19 17.70 -32.76
C SER A 39 8.63 17.63 -31.30
N VAL A 40 9.60 18.44 -30.89
CA VAL A 40 9.92 18.59 -29.46
C VAL A 40 8.82 19.46 -28.84
N ALA A 41 7.82 18.83 -28.22
CA ALA A 41 6.58 19.51 -27.82
C ALA A 41 6.75 20.46 -26.63
N GLY A 42 7.62 20.13 -25.66
CA GLY A 42 7.89 21.01 -24.53
C GLY A 42 9.21 20.65 -23.85
N GLN A 43 10.13 21.62 -23.81
CA GLN A 43 11.32 21.53 -22.96
C GLN A 43 11.47 22.80 -22.13
N THR A 44 11.52 22.63 -20.82
CA THR A 44 11.76 23.73 -19.86
C THR A 44 12.90 23.33 -18.95
N SER A 45 13.94 24.17 -18.89
CA SER A 45 15.13 23.93 -18.07
C SER A 45 15.44 25.17 -17.24
N VAL A 46 15.47 25.02 -15.93
CA VAL A 46 15.86 26.05 -14.97
C VAL A 46 17.07 25.55 -14.21
N THR A 47 18.24 26.15 -14.44
CA THR A 47 19.52 25.63 -13.94
C THR A 47 20.40 26.70 -13.33
N SER A 48 21.08 26.35 -12.24
CA SER A 48 22.14 27.17 -11.60
C SER A 48 21.70 28.57 -11.15
N ASN A 49 20.44 28.74 -10.75
CA ASN A 49 19.91 29.98 -10.19
C ASN A 49 20.07 29.98 -8.65
N THR A 50 20.34 31.15 -8.10
CA THR A 50 20.52 31.32 -6.64
C THR A 50 19.60 32.41 -6.11
N ILE A 51 18.87 32.11 -5.04
CA ILE A 51 18.18 33.08 -4.18
C ILE A 51 18.88 33.01 -2.83
N GLU A 52 19.75 33.98 -2.54
CA GLU A 52 20.61 33.99 -1.34
C GLU A 52 20.31 35.21 -0.45
N THR A 53 20.25 34.99 0.86
CA THR A 53 20.23 36.04 1.88
C THR A 53 21.51 35.94 2.71
N VAL A 54 22.41 36.93 2.61
CA VAL A 54 23.67 36.96 3.39
C VAL A 54 23.61 38.00 4.50
N ALA A 55 23.96 37.61 5.73
CA ALA A 55 24.09 38.52 6.86
C ALA A 55 25.45 38.32 7.56
N GLN A 56 26.23 39.40 7.71
CA GLN A 56 27.63 39.30 8.17
C GLN A 56 27.75 39.10 9.68
N ASN A 57 27.13 39.99 10.46
CA ASN A 57 27.00 39.88 11.92
C ASN A 57 25.52 40.01 12.28
N VAL A 58 25.01 39.11 13.12
CA VAL A 58 23.60 39.04 13.51
C VAL A 58 23.50 38.95 15.03
N SER A 59 23.00 40.00 15.67
CA SER A 59 22.90 40.07 17.13
C SER A 59 21.56 40.68 17.52
N GLY A 60 20.68 39.91 18.17
CA GLY A 60 19.34 40.37 18.54
C GLY A 60 18.38 40.59 17.37
N SER A 61 18.68 40.03 16.19
CA SER A 61 17.98 40.34 14.94
C SER A 61 17.24 39.15 14.34
N THR A 62 16.24 39.43 13.49
CA THR A 62 15.58 38.41 12.67
C THR A 62 16.02 38.52 11.21
N VAL A 63 16.43 37.40 10.62
CA VAL A 63 16.72 37.26 9.18
C VAL A 63 15.88 36.11 8.65
N SER A 64 15.09 36.35 7.60
CA SER A 64 14.16 35.33 7.09
C SER A 64 14.03 35.34 5.57
N GLY A 65 14.03 34.15 4.96
CA GLY A 65 13.63 33.94 3.57
C GLY A 65 12.34 33.11 3.53
N THR A 66 11.26 33.69 3.00
CA THR A 66 9.92 33.07 3.02
C THR A 66 9.35 32.91 1.62
N SER A 67 8.77 31.76 1.33
CA SER A 67 7.98 31.49 0.12
C SER A 67 8.71 31.70 -1.22
N ASN A 68 10.05 31.62 -1.24
CA ASN A 68 10.83 31.68 -2.47
C ASN A 68 10.64 30.38 -3.26
N SER A 69 10.50 30.49 -4.59
CA SER A 69 10.22 29.32 -5.43
C SER A 69 10.96 29.38 -6.76
N ILE A 70 11.55 28.25 -7.15
CA ILE A 70 12.25 28.07 -8.43
C ILE A 70 11.58 26.88 -9.14
N ASN A 71 10.89 27.12 -10.25
CA ASN A 71 10.01 26.14 -10.89
C ASN A 71 10.28 26.01 -12.40
N ALA A 72 10.26 24.78 -12.91
CA ALA A 72 10.18 24.46 -14.33
C ALA A 72 8.84 23.76 -14.61
N THR A 73 8.12 24.19 -15.65
CA THR A 73 6.84 23.58 -16.06
C THR A 73 6.79 23.44 -17.58
N ALA A 74 6.61 22.22 -18.07
CA ALA A 74 6.38 21.91 -19.47
C ALA A 74 5.02 21.20 -19.64
N THR A 75 4.24 21.62 -20.64
CA THR A 75 2.94 21.00 -20.99
C THR A 75 2.88 20.85 -22.50
N ASN A 76 2.34 19.72 -22.99
CA ASN A 76 2.15 19.51 -24.43
C ASN A 76 0.80 20.09 -24.90
N ASN A 77 -0.25 19.26 -24.96
CA ASN A 77 -1.58 19.68 -25.39
C ASN A 77 -2.39 20.11 -24.16
N SER A 78 -3.13 21.22 -24.24
CA SER A 78 -4.03 21.67 -23.16
C SER A 78 -5.38 22.11 -23.71
N VAL A 79 -6.47 21.48 -23.26
CA VAL A 79 -7.85 21.77 -23.66
C VAL A 79 -8.65 22.33 -22.48
N SER A 80 -9.44 23.37 -22.76
CA SER A 80 -10.45 23.92 -21.84
C SER A 80 -11.68 24.36 -22.64
N ASN A 81 -12.70 23.50 -22.71
CA ASN A 81 -13.99 23.78 -23.34
C ASN A 81 -15.06 23.93 -22.26
N THR A 82 -15.87 24.99 -22.34
CA THR A 82 -17.01 25.19 -21.43
C THR A 82 -18.22 25.68 -22.22
N VAL A 83 -19.34 24.98 -22.06
CA VAL A 83 -20.65 25.36 -22.58
C VAL A 83 -21.59 25.52 -21.40
N THR A 84 -22.27 26.66 -21.32
CA THR A 84 -23.30 26.91 -20.30
C THR A 84 -24.54 27.48 -20.99
N VAL A 85 -25.66 26.78 -20.85
CA VAL A 85 -26.97 27.21 -21.33
C VAL A 85 -27.82 27.60 -20.11
N PRO A 86 -27.89 28.90 -19.75
CA PRO A 86 -28.58 29.35 -18.53
C PRO A 86 -30.10 29.45 -18.72
N SER A 87 -30.82 29.40 -17.61
CA SER A 87 -32.29 29.48 -17.56
C SER A 87 -32.87 30.91 -17.60
N SER A 88 -32.03 31.97 -17.65
CA SER A 88 -32.47 33.35 -17.48
C SER A 88 -32.93 34.03 -18.78
N GLY A 89 -34.24 34.26 -18.91
CA GLY A 89 -34.84 35.08 -19.97
C GLY A 89 -36.37 35.06 -19.92
N ALA A 90 -37.04 36.05 -20.52
CA ALA A 90 -38.51 36.15 -20.50
C ALA A 90 -39.26 35.01 -21.22
N ASN A 91 -38.53 34.18 -21.98
CA ASN A 91 -38.96 32.86 -22.43
C ASN A 91 -37.99 31.83 -21.83
N ALA A 92 -38.35 31.17 -20.73
CA ALA A 92 -37.61 30.05 -20.15
C ALA A 92 -37.74 28.82 -21.07
N ALA A 93 -37.02 28.86 -22.19
CA ALA A 93 -37.39 28.12 -23.39
C ALA A 93 -36.93 26.66 -23.35
N THR A 94 -37.84 25.75 -23.72
CA THR A 94 -37.55 24.37 -24.14
C THR A 94 -36.25 24.29 -24.93
N ILE A 95 -35.36 23.40 -24.53
CA ILE A 95 -34.13 23.08 -25.24
C ILE A 95 -34.41 21.83 -26.07
N ASP A 96 -34.65 22.01 -27.37
CA ASP A 96 -34.91 20.93 -28.32
C ASP A 96 -33.67 20.74 -29.21
N GLY A 97 -33.05 19.56 -29.16
CA GLY A 97 -31.91 19.18 -30.01
C GLY A 97 -30.71 18.60 -29.25
N LEU A 98 -29.71 18.16 -30.00
CA LEU A 98 -28.50 17.50 -29.51
C LEU A 98 -27.39 18.52 -29.19
N LEU A 99 -26.80 18.45 -28.00
CA LEU A 99 -25.66 19.28 -27.60
C LEU A 99 -24.46 18.42 -27.21
N GLY A 100 -23.23 18.85 -27.55
CA GLY A 100 -22.06 18.19 -27.00
C GLY A 100 -20.72 18.91 -27.09
N ILE A 101 -19.75 18.35 -26.35
CA ILE A 101 -18.33 18.71 -26.37
C ILE A 101 -17.56 17.44 -26.74
N ASN A 102 -16.60 17.55 -27.66
CA ASN A 102 -15.76 16.45 -28.10
C ASN A 102 -14.30 16.90 -28.21
N SER A 103 -13.44 16.34 -27.35
CA SER A 103 -12.02 16.67 -27.25
C SER A 103 -11.15 15.48 -27.63
N LEU A 104 -10.27 15.67 -28.62
CA LEU A 104 -9.27 14.69 -29.02
C LEU A 104 -7.88 15.32 -28.92
N GLN A 105 -7.02 14.77 -28.07
CA GLN A 105 -5.62 15.20 -27.92
C GLN A 105 -4.69 14.04 -28.28
N THR A 106 -3.76 14.26 -29.21
CA THR A 106 -2.79 13.25 -29.62
C THR A 106 -1.35 13.76 -29.53
N ALA A 107 -0.46 12.94 -28.97
CA ALA A 107 0.98 13.18 -28.88
C ALA A 107 1.72 11.97 -29.47
N THR A 108 2.51 12.18 -30.52
CA THR A 108 3.22 11.10 -31.22
C THR A 108 4.67 11.49 -31.55
N GLY A 109 5.65 10.81 -30.96
CA GLY A 109 7.07 11.13 -31.17
C GLY A 109 7.51 12.47 -30.55
N SER A 110 6.80 12.95 -29.52
CA SER A 110 6.91 14.31 -29.00
C SER A 110 7.11 14.35 -27.48
N ALA A 111 8.35 14.16 -27.03
CA ALA A 111 8.71 14.14 -25.61
C ALA A 111 8.44 15.48 -24.89
N VAL A 112 8.10 15.39 -23.60
CA VAL A 112 7.88 16.53 -22.71
C VAL A 112 8.88 16.47 -21.55
N ASN A 113 9.84 17.38 -21.52
CA ASN A 113 10.91 17.38 -20.52
C ASN A 113 10.87 18.65 -19.66
N SER A 114 10.73 18.47 -18.35
CA SER A 114 10.86 19.55 -17.36
C SER A 114 12.06 19.28 -16.45
N LYS A 115 13.04 20.17 -16.45
CA LYS A 115 14.26 20.04 -15.64
C LYS A 115 14.47 21.26 -14.75
N ASN A 116 14.68 21.02 -13.47
CA ASN A 116 15.07 21.99 -12.48
C ASN A 116 16.33 21.47 -11.78
N SER A 117 17.49 22.08 -11.97
CA SER A 117 18.74 21.48 -11.47
C SER A 117 19.87 22.44 -11.10
N GLY A 118 20.54 22.16 -9.97
CA GLY A 118 21.68 22.95 -9.49
C GLY A 118 21.29 24.31 -8.89
N ASN A 119 20.01 24.54 -8.61
CA ASN A 119 19.50 25.80 -8.07
C ASN A 119 19.56 25.81 -6.53
N THR A 120 19.84 26.97 -5.94
CA THR A 120 20.01 27.13 -4.48
C THR A 120 19.07 28.20 -3.93
N ILE A 121 18.36 27.89 -2.86
CA ILE A 121 17.70 28.89 -1.99
C ILE A 121 18.40 28.85 -0.63
N SER A 122 19.11 29.90 -0.26
CA SER A 122 19.95 29.89 0.94
C SER A 122 19.82 31.12 1.83
N LEU A 123 20.05 30.90 3.13
CA LEU A 123 20.25 31.95 4.12
C LEU A 123 21.57 31.68 4.83
N THR A 124 22.54 32.58 4.70
CA THR A 124 23.88 32.46 5.26
C THR A 124 24.16 33.59 6.23
N ALA A 125 24.24 33.29 7.52
CA ALA A 125 24.64 34.21 8.58
C ALA A 125 26.10 33.96 9.03
N GLY A 126 26.76 35.01 9.52
CA GLY A 126 28.08 34.92 10.15
C GLY A 126 29.28 34.95 9.18
N THR A 127 29.23 35.79 8.15
CA THR A 127 30.24 35.84 7.08
C THR A 127 31.03 37.15 7.07
N ASN A 128 32.17 37.18 6.38
CA ASN A 128 32.93 38.40 6.07
C ASN A 128 32.44 39.13 4.79
N GLY A 129 31.21 38.84 4.33
CA GLY A 129 30.62 39.45 3.13
C GLY A 129 30.90 38.73 1.81
N THR A 130 31.70 37.65 1.80
CA THR A 130 31.96 36.83 0.60
C THR A 130 31.45 35.39 0.74
N SER A 131 30.38 35.19 1.52
CA SER A 131 29.81 33.88 1.95
C SER A 131 30.81 32.89 2.59
N ALA A 132 32.04 33.32 2.87
CA ALA A 132 33.03 32.54 3.62
C ALA A 132 32.83 32.72 5.13
N ALA A 133 33.06 31.64 5.89
CA ALA A 133 33.05 31.67 7.35
C ALA A 133 34.16 32.60 7.86
N SER A 134 33.81 33.53 8.74
CA SER A 134 34.78 34.42 9.38
C SER A 134 35.00 34.03 10.84
N SER A 135 36.26 33.95 11.25
CA SER A 135 36.63 33.78 12.67
C SER A 135 36.29 34.99 13.54
N THR A 136 35.87 36.11 12.95
CA THR A 136 35.43 37.33 13.64
C THR A 136 33.92 37.59 13.54
N ALA A 137 33.16 36.74 12.84
CA ALA A 137 31.72 36.95 12.70
C ALA A 137 30.94 36.37 13.87
N THR A 138 29.81 37.00 14.18
CA THR A 138 28.96 36.69 15.33
C THR A 138 27.52 36.47 14.91
N VAL A 139 26.93 35.39 15.42
CA VAL A 139 25.49 35.12 15.42
C VAL A 139 25.12 34.84 16.88
N SER A 140 24.24 35.67 17.45
CA SER A 140 23.79 35.51 18.85
C SER A 140 22.42 36.15 19.09
N ASN A 141 21.62 35.56 19.99
CA ASN A 141 20.28 36.01 20.35
C ASN A 141 19.37 36.32 19.13
N SER A 142 19.57 35.62 18.01
CA SER A 142 19.00 35.97 16.71
C SER A 142 18.08 34.88 16.15
N THR A 143 17.11 35.26 15.33
CA THR A 143 16.20 34.33 14.64
C THR A 143 16.56 34.25 13.16
N LEU A 144 16.91 33.05 12.69
CA LEU A 144 17.21 32.75 11.29
C LEU A 144 16.15 31.77 10.78
N ALA A 145 15.38 32.13 9.75
CA ALA A 145 14.27 31.30 9.28
C ALA A 145 14.19 31.17 7.75
N LEU A 146 14.13 29.93 7.26
CA LEU A 146 13.69 29.60 5.91
C LEU A 146 12.34 28.87 5.98
N THR A 147 11.27 29.49 5.49
CA THR A 147 9.90 28.93 5.62
C THR A 147 9.17 28.92 4.29
N GLY A 148 8.65 27.76 3.90
CA GLY A 148 7.82 27.59 2.70
C GLY A 148 8.55 27.77 1.36
N ASN A 149 9.89 27.75 1.37
CA ASN A 149 10.69 27.82 0.15
C ASN A 149 10.68 26.48 -0.58
N GLY A 150 10.71 26.48 -1.92
CA GLY A 150 10.57 25.23 -2.67
C GLY A 150 11.13 25.23 -4.10
N THR A 151 11.46 24.04 -4.60
CA THR A 151 11.86 23.82 -6.00
C THR A 151 10.96 22.81 -6.69
N SER A 152 10.57 23.06 -7.95
CA SER A 152 9.68 22.15 -8.69
C SER A 152 10.10 21.89 -10.13
N ALA A 153 9.92 20.66 -10.62
CA ALA A 153 9.88 20.31 -12.03
C ALA A 153 8.57 19.59 -12.35
N THR A 154 7.71 20.19 -13.17
CA THR A 154 6.43 19.60 -13.60
C THR A 154 6.42 19.38 -15.12
N ALA A 155 6.12 18.17 -15.57
CA ALA A 155 5.94 17.80 -16.97
C ALA A 155 4.56 17.15 -17.16
N ILE A 156 3.76 17.66 -18.09
CA ILE A 156 2.42 17.16 -18.39
C ILE A 156 2.29 16.90 -19.90
N GLY A 157 1.83 15.72 -20.29
CA GLY A 157 1.53 15.38 -21.68
C GLY A 157 0.22 16.02 -22.15
N ASN A 158 -0.81 15.21 -22.36
CA ASN A 158 -2.14 15.72 -22.72
C ASN A 158 -2.90 16.14 -21.46
N ASN A 159 -3.35 17.40 -21.41
CA ASN A 159 -4.13 17.95 -20.30
C ASN A 159 -5.51 18.43 -20.75
N ALA A 160 -6.54 18.02 -20.03
CA ALA A 160 -7.92 18.49 -20.16
C ALA A 160 -8.47 18.86 -18.77
N THR A 161 -7.74 19.73 -18.06
CA THR A 161 -8.16 20.34 -16.79
C THR A 161 -8.12 21.86 -16.92
N GLY A 162 -9.07 22.54 -16.28
CA GLY A 162 -9.10 24.01 -16.23
C GLY A 162 -7.93 24.56 -15.42
N ALA A 163 -7.53 25.80 -15.69
CA ALA A 163 -6.35 26.43 -15.06
C ALA A 163 -6.42 26.51 -13.51
N THR A 164 -7.61 26.41 -12.93
CA THR A 164 -7.87 26.37 -11.48
C THR A 164 -8.05 24.95 -10.92
N GLY A 165 -7.81 23.91 -11.71
CA GLY A 165 -8.05 22.50 -11.35
C GLY A 165 -9.49 22.02 -11.57
N GLY A 166 -10.36 22.85 -12.14
CA GLY A 166 -11.72 22.45 -12.53
C GLY A 166 -11.77 21.53 -13.76
N ALA A 167 -12.97 21.11 -14.15
CA ALA A 167 -13.17 20.33 -15.37
C ALA A 167 -12.70 21.11 -16.62
N GLY A 168 -11.82 20.50 -17.42
CA GLY A 168 -11.39 21.04 -18.71
C GLY A 168 -12.39 20.81 -19.83
N ASN A 169 -13.34 19.88 -19.70
CA ASN A 169 -14.55 19.83 -20.53
C ASN A 169 -15.78 19.93 -19.65
N ALA A 170 -16.54 21.02 -19.74
CA ALA A 170 -17.71 21.27 -18.90
C ALA A 170 -18.93 21.65 -19.74
N LEU A 171 -19.99 20.85 -19.70
CA LEU A 171 -21.30 21.16 -20.29
C LEU A 171 -22.33 21.33 -19.17
N THR A 172 -22.90 22.54 -19.06
CA THR A 172 -23.99 22.85 -18.12
C THR A 172 -25.23 23.29 -18.89
N VAL A 173 -26.36 22.63 -18.64
CA VAL A 173 -27.65 22.89 -19.30
C VAL A 173 -28.70 23.16 -18.24
N SER A 174 -29.47 24.24 -18.39
CA SER A 174 -30.55 24.59 -17.46
C SER A 174 -31.76 25.19 -18.15
N GLY A 175 -32.96 24.66 -17.89
CA GLY A 175 -34.21 25.13 -18.48
C GLY A 175 -35.40 24.20 -18.21
N THR A 176 -36.62 24.71 -18.30
CA THR A 176 -37.83 23.98 -17.88
C THR A 176 -38.01 22.63 -18.57
N ASN A 177 -37.90 22.57 -19.90
CA ASN A 177 -37.93 21.31 -20.65
C ASN A 177 -36.61 21.13 -21.41
N VAL A 178 -35.93 19.99 -21.21
CA VAL A 178 -34.70 19.62 -21.93
C VAL A 178 -34.97 18.34 -22.72
N ASN A 179 -35.09 18.49 -24.03
CA ASN A 179 -35.51 17.48 -25.01
C ASN A 179 -34.31 17.10 -25.91
N ALA A 180 -33.48 16.21 -25.40
CA ALA A 180 -32.22 15.81 -26.01
C ALA A 180 -32.41 14.58 -26.93
N TYR A 181 -33.18 14.76 -28.01
CA TYR A 181 -33.53 13.69 -28.97
C TYR A 181 -32.71 13.76 -30.27
N PRO A 182 -32.30 12.63 -30.84
CA PRO A 182 -31.80 12.58 -32.22
C PRO A 182 -32.92 12.84 -33.24
N ASN A 183 -32.83 13.97 -33.92
CA ASN A 183 -33.50 14.30 -35.19
C ASN A 183 -34.99 13.89 -35.32
N GLY A 184 -35.80 14.19 -34.29
CA GLY A 184 -37.27 14.15 -34.35
C GLY A 184 -37.94 12.78 -34.54
N GLY A 185 -37.22 11.66 -34.39
CA GLY A 185 -37.72 10.32 -34.76
C GLY A 185 -37.92 9.34 -33.59
N THR A 186 -36.85 9.00 -32.89
CA THR A 186 -36.85 7.96 -31.84
C THR A 186 -35.81 8.26 -30.77
N ALA A 187 -36.16 8.00 -29.51
CA ALA A 187 -35.22 8.11 -28.41
C ALA A 187 -34.15 7.01 -28.47
N ALA A 188 -32.91 7.37 -28.14
CA ALA A 188 -31.80 6.46 -27.99
C ALA A 188 -31.18 6.62 -26.59
N LEU A 189 -30.71 5.51 -26.03
CA LEU A 189 -29.83 5.50 -24.86
C LEU A 189 -28.51 6.22 -25.18
N ALA A 190 -27.69 6.50 -24.17
CA ALA A 190 -26.46 7.28 -24.34
C ALA A 190 -25.43 6.65 -25.33
N GLY A 191 -25.46 5.32 -25.51
CA GLY A 191 -24.70 4.62 -26.54
C GLY A 191 -23.19 4.83 -26.48
N LEU A 192 -22.64 5.07 -25.29
CA LEU A 192 -21.22 5.43 -25.11
C LEU A 192 -20.34 4.22 -25.42
N THR A 193 -19.72 4.22 -26.59
CA THR A 193 -19.04 3.03 -27.14
C THR A 193 -17.58 3.33 -27.45
N TYR A 194 -16.67 2.46 -27.01
CA TYR A 194 -15.27 2.47 -27.42
C TYR A 194 -14.85 1.08 -27.93
N ASN A 195 -14.36 1.02 -29.18
CA ASN A 195 -13.99 -0.23 -29.86
C ASN A 195 -12.46 -0.48 -29.92
N GLY A 196 -11.67 0.28 -29.16
CA GLY A 196 -10.20 0.25 -29.18
C GLY A 196 -9.55 1.33 -30.05
N THR A 197 -10.28 2.00 -30.94
CA THR A 197 -9.76 3.11 -31.77
C THR A 197 -10.69 4.31 -31.85
N THR A 198 -12.01 4.06 -31.92
CA THR A 198 -13.05 5.08 -32.04
C THR A 198 -13.86 5.18 -30.76
N LEU A 199 -13.97 6.40 -30.22
CA LEU A 199 -14.97 6.77 -29.22
C LEU A 199 -16.21 7.32 -29.94
N THR A 200 -17.37 6.70 -29.73
CA THR A 200 -18.66 7.15 -30.26
C THR A 200 -19.56 7.56 -29.10
N SER A 201 -20.15 8.76 -29.19
CA SER A 201 -21.25 9.18 -28.33
C SER A 201 -22.52 9.38 -29.16
N ALA A 202 -23.59 8.67 -28.79
CA ALA A 202 -24.93 8.84 -29.36
C ALA A 202 -25.88 9.61 -28.41
N ALA A 203 -25.40 9.98 -27.22
CA ALA A 203 -26.20 10.65 -26.19
C ALA A 203 -26.67 12.04 -26.62
N GLY A 204 -27.90 12.37 -26.21
CA GLY A 204 -28.55 13.66 -26.49
C GLY A 204 -27.77 14.87 -25.98
N LEU A 205 -27.28 14.79 -24.75
CA LEU A 205 -26.28 15.70 -24.18
C LEU A 205 -24.98 14.94 -23.97
N SER A 206 -23.87 15.38 -24.55
CA SER A 206 -22.62 14.59 -24.53
C SER A 206 -21.35 15.36 -24.21
N VAL A 207 -20.46 14.72 -23.44
CA VAL A 207 -19.08 15.17 -23.24
C VAL A 207 -18.13 14.00 -23.50
N GLY A 208 -17.43 14.05 -24.63
CA GLY A 208 -16.42 13.07 -25.04
C GLY A 208 -15.01 13.63 -24.90
N ASN A 209 -14.11 12.86 -24.28
CA ASN A 209 -12.69 13.15 -24.19
C ASN A 209 -11.87 11.92 -24.61
N ASN A 210 -10.85 12.10 -25.44
CA ASN A 210 -9.94 11.03 -25.84
C ASN A 210 -8.50 11.58 -25.89
N GLN A 211 -7.61 10.98 -25.12
CA GLN A 211 -6.20 11.36 -25.04
C GLN A 211 -5.32 10.16 -25.41
N TYR A 212 -4.38 10.38 -26.33
CA TYR A 212 -3.54 9.31 -26.86
C TYR A 212 -2.08 9.77 -26.94
N SER A 213 -1.19 9.03 -26.28
CA SER A 213 0.23 9.33 -26.19
C SER A 213 1.06 8.14 -26.68
N SER A 214 1.84 8.31 -27.73
CA SER A 214 2.75 7.29 -28.27
C SER A 214 4.15 7.85 -28.51
N SER A 215 5.19 7.12 -28.11
CA SER A 215 6.60 7.53 -28.30
C SER A 215 6.93 8.96 -27.81
N SER A 216 6.19 9.46 -26.82
CA SER A 216 6.15 10.87 -26.38
C SER A 216 6.42 11.00 -24.88
N ALA A 217 7.53 10.40 -24.41
CA ALA A 217 7.79 10.22 -22.98
C ALA A 217 7.71 11.54 -22.19
N VAL A 218 7.05 11.49 -21.03
CA VAL A 218 6.89 12.64 -20.14
C VAL A 218 7.88 12.52 -18.98
N THR A 219 8.86 13.41 -18.91
CA THR A 219 9.96 13.36 -17.94
C THR A 219 10.04 14.63 -17.11
N ALA A 220 10.05 14.47 -15.78
CA ALA A 220 10.29 15.57 -14.83
C ALA A 220 11.49 15.26 -13.94
N THR A 221 12.46 16.16 -13.90
CA THR A 221 13.71 15.99 -13.14
C THR A 221 13.97 17.20 -12.24
N ASN A 222 13.92 17.00 -10.93
CA ASN A 222 14.39 17.92 -9.90
C ASN A 222 15.70 17.35 -9.33
N GLN A 223 16.85 17.97 -9.63
CA GLN A 223 18.15 17.34 -9.38
C GLN A 223 19.21 18.30 -8.81
N SER A 224 19.87 17.92 -7.72
CA SER A 224 20.95 18.69 -7.09
C SER A 224 20.54 20.11 -6.73
N ASN A 225 19.27 20.32 -6.35
CA ASN A 225 18.78 21.60 -5.84
C ASN A 225 18.92 21.63 -4.31
N ALA A 226 19.22 22.81 -3.77
CA ALA A 226 19.53 23.00 -2.36
C ALA A 226 18.60 24.04 -1.72
N VAL A 227 18.08 23.74 -0.53
CA VAL A 227 17.44 24.70 0.37
C VAL A 227 18.21 24.66 1.69
N THR A 228 19.02 25.67 1.98
CA THR A 228 20.03 25.58 3.07
C THR A 228 20.04 26.79 4.00
N LEU A 229 20.09 26.55 5.30
CA LEU A 229 20.29 27.58 6.31
C LEU A 229 21.65 27.36 6.98
N THR A 230 22.56 28.31 6.80
CA THR A 230 23.91 28.26 7.37
C THR A 230 24.08 29.36 8.39
N ALA A 231 24.44 29.01 9.62
CA ALA A 231 24.86 29.95 10.66
C ALA A 231 26.32 29.66 11.03
N ASN A 232 27.22 30.60 10.73
CA ASN A 232 28.63 30.49 11.08
C ASN A 232 28.94 31.36 12.31
N GLY A 233 29.82 30.89 13.19
CA GLY A 233 30.32 31.70 14.30
C GLY A 233 31.45 31.03 15.08
N THR A 234 32.04 31.76 16.01
CA THR A 234 32.88 31.14 17.05
C THR A 234 32.01 30.35 18.05
N THR A 235 30.89 30.95 18.45
CA THR A 235 29.81 30.36 19.26
C THR A 235 28.46 30.85 18.73
N LEU A 236 27.46 29.97 18.73
CA LEU A 236 26.03 30.30 18.57
C LEU A 236 25.39 30.29 19.96
N SER A 237 24.69 31.36 20.34
CA SER A 237 24.19 31.55 21.70
C SER A 237 22.85 32.28 21.75
N GLY A 238 21.81 31.59 22.22
CA GLY A 238 20.45 32.15 22.31
C GLY A 238 19.72 32.26 20.97
N ASP A 239 20.19 31.54 19.96
CA ASP A 239 19.70 31.66 18.58
C ASP A 239 18.55 30.70 18.29
N THR A 240 17.66 31.10 17.37
CA THR A 240 16.58 30.26 16.84
C THR A 240 16.78 30.07 15.34
N LEU A 241 17.13 28.86 14.91
CA LEU A 241 17.34 28.47 13.52
C LEU A 241 16.18 27.57 13.09
N SER A 242 15.48 27.91 12.02
CA SER A 242 14.34 27.13 11.53
C SER A 242 14.35 26.97 10.01
N LEU A 243 14.20 25.74 9.52
CA LEU A 243 13.99 25.45 8.10
C LEU A 243 12.76 24.55 7.94
N SER A 244 11.64 25.10 7.48
CA SER A 244 10.33 24.44 7.50
C SER A 244 9.52 24.62 6.22
N GLY A 245 8.58 23.71 5.98
CA GLY A 245 7.55 23.90 4.95
C GLY A 245 6.53 24.96 5.35
N ALA A 246 5.72 25.40 4.39
CA ALA A 246 4.46 26.08 4.69
C ALA A 246 3.30 25.08 4.50
N ALA A 247 2.16 25.33 5.12
CA ALA A 247 0.99 24.47 4.99
C ALA A 247 0.60 24.33 3.51
N GLY A 248 0.63 23.10 2.98
CA GLY A 248 0.31 22.80 1.59
C GLY A 248 1.41 23.08 0.55
N THR A 249 2.63 23.47 0.94
CA THR A 249 3.76 23.68 0.01
C THR A 249 4.81 22.56 0.09
N TYR A 250 5.67 22.47 -0.93
CA TYR A 250 6.67 21.41 -1.10
C TYR A 250 8.06 22.01 -1.21
N THR A 251 9.03 21.47 -0.46
CA THR A 251 10.42 21.96 -0.43
C THR A 251 11.19 21.49 -1.67
N ALA A 252 10.91 20.27 -2.16
CA ALA A 252 11.36 19.84 -3.48
C ALA A 252 10.34 18.89 -4.14
N GLN A 253 10.08 19.09 -5.44
CA GLN A 253 9.13 18.27 -6.19
C GLN A 253 9.59 17.97 -7.62
N ALA A 254 9.34 16.73 -8.07
CA ALA A 254 9.16 16.37 -9.47
C ALA A 254 7.75 15.80 -9.71
N ILE A 255 7.06 16.20 -10.80
CA ILE A 255 5.80 15.61 -11.28
C ILE A 255 5.91 15.30 -12.76
N ALA A 256 5.74 14.03 -13.15
CA ALA A 256 5.49 13.64 -14.54
C ALA A 256 4.07 13.08 -14.67
N GLN A 257 3.29 13.57 -15.64
CA GLN A 257 1.92 13.11 -15.87
C GLN A 257 1.63 12.97 -17.36
N SER A 258 1.33 11.76 -17.83
CA SER A 258 1.22 11.48 -19.27
C SER A 258 -0.10 11.98 -19.87
N ASN A 259 -1.23 11.53 -19.33
CA ASN A 259 -2.57 11.98 -19.71
C ASN A 259 -3.36 12.41 -18.46
N ASN A 260 -4.00 13.58 -18.51
CA ASN A 260 -4.78 14.15 -17.42
C ASN A 260 -6.09 14.73 -17.94
N ALA A 261 -7.23 14.35 -17.37
CA ALA A 261 -8.53 14.86 -17.78
C ALA A 261 -9.48 15.06 -16.60
N ALA A 262 -10.26 16.14 -16.65
CA ALA A 262 -11.39 16.37 -15.77
C ALA A 262 -12.60 16.81 -16.61
N ASN A 263 -13.70 16.10 -16.50
CA ASN A 263 -14.89 16.31 -17.33
C ASN A 263 -16.14 16.47 -16.45
N ALA A 264 -17.04 17.37 -16.84
CA ALA A 264 -18.29 17.62 -16.11
C ALA A 264 -19.48 17.76 -17.07
N LEU A 265 -20.58 17.10 -16.72
CA LEU A 265 -21.90 17.28 -17.34
C LEU A 265 -22.91 17.60 -16.23
N THR A 266 -23.56 18.75 -16.32
CA THR A 266 -24.59 19.18 -15.35
C THR A 266 -25.88 19.54 -16.09
N VAL A 267 -26.99 18.93 -15.66
CA VAL A 267 -28.32 19.13 -16.24
C VAL A 267 -29.28 19.49 -15.11
N ASN A 268 -29.89 20.67 -15.19
CA ASN A 268 -30.92 21.12 -14.25
C ASN A 268 -32.19 21.44 -15.04
N ALA A 269 -33.16 20.54 -15.04
CA ALA A 269 -34.40 20.70 -15.80
C ALA A 269 -35.62 20.59 -14.90
N ASP A 270 -36.81 21.05 -15.32
CA ASP A 270 -38.04 20.56 -14.70
C ASP A 270 -38.33 19.18 -15.31
N GLN A 271 -38.37 19.06 -16.63
CA GLN A 271 -38.41 17.78 -17.35
C GLN A 271 -37.13 17.54 -18.18
N LEU A 272 -36.49 16.38 -17.98
CA LEU A 272 -35.45 15.86 -18.87
C LEU A 272 -36.01 14.69 -19.69
N ALA A 273 -35.87 14.76 -21.02
CA ALA A 273 -36.24 13.71 -21.95
C ALA A 273 -35.13 13.47 -22.98
N GLY A 274 -34.90 12.20 -23.33
CA GLY A 274 -33.74 11.78 -24.14
C GLY A 274 -32.64 11.16 -23.28
N SER A 275 -31.38 11.37 -23.65
CA SER A 275 -30.22 10.79 -22.96
C SER A 275 -29.09 11.78 -22.70
N ALA A 276 -28.27 11.52 -21.70
CA ALA A 276 -27.08 12.29 -21.34
C ALA A 276 -25.89 11.36 -21.06
N GLY A 277 -24.71 11.69 -21.57
CA GLY A 277 -23.55 10.82 -21.56
C GLY A 277 -22.23 11.55 -21.39
N LEU A 278 -21.32 10.97 -20.61
CA LEU A 278 -19.94 11.45 -20.48
C LEU A 278 -18.98 10.27 -20.65
N ALA A 279 -18.08 10.36 -21.63
CA ALA A 279 -17.06 9.36 -21.89
C ALA A 279 -15.64 9.96 -21.88
N SER A 280 -14.72 9.33 -21.15
CA SER A 280 -13.28 9.68 -21.18
C SER A 280 -12.44 8.45 -21.52
N VAL A 281 -11.62 8.57 -22.56
CA VAL A 281 -10.69 7.54 -23.02
C VAL A 281 -9.27 8.07 -22.89
N GLN A 282 -8.36 7.29 -22.31
CA GLN A 282 -6.95 7.65 -22.23
C GLN A 282 -6.07 6.43 -22.54
N THR A 283 -5.17 6.57 -23.49
CA THR A 283 -4.18 5.54 -23.85
C THR A 283 -2.78 6.14 -23.76
N ASP A 284 -1.92 5.54 -22.96
CA ASP A 284 -0.50 5.83 -22.95
C ASP A 284 0.35 4.61 -23.37
N MET A 285 1.30 4.91 -24.24
CA MET A 285 2.34 4.04 -24.79
C MET A 285 3.69 4.78 -24.80
N SER A 286 3.84 5.81 -23.97
CA SER A 286 5.01 6.70 -23.86
C SER A 286 5.63 6.65 -22.47
N GLY A 287 4.81 6.57 -21.43
CA GLY A 287 5.23 6.46 -20.05
C GLY A 287 5.58 7.80 -19.40
N ALA A 288 5.54 7.80 -18.07
CA ALA A 288 5.84 8.96 -17.24
C ALA A 288 7.00 8.66 -16.28
N THR A 289 8.04 9.48 -16.28
CA THR A 289 9.20 9.34 -15.40
C THR A 289 9.40 10.60 -14.57
N SER A 290 9.26 10.50 -13.24
CA SER A 290 9.63 11.56 -12.30
C SER A 290 10.90 11.18 -11.55
N THR A 291 11.83 12.13 -11.42
CA THR A 291 13.09 11.95 -10.71
C THR A 291 13.34 13.13 -9.78
N LEU A 292 13.42 12.85 -8.49
CA LEU A 292 13.98 13.73 -7.48
C LEU A 292 15.34 13.15 -7.06
N SER A 293 16.45 13.82 -7.35
CA SER A 293 17.79 13.25 -7.18
C SER A 293 18.75 14.22 -6.50
N ASN A 294 19.32 13.80 -5.37
CA ASN A 294 20.19 14.59 -4.50
C ASN A 294 19.63 15.99 -4.13
N PRO A 295 18.35 16.11 -3.73
CA PRO A 295 17.89 17.35 -3.10
C PRO A 295 18.58 17.50 -1.74
N THR A 296 19.16 18.67 -1.49
CA THR A 296 19.77 19.00 -0.19
C THR A 296 18.81 19.91 0.57
N VAL A 297 18.40 19.51 1.77
CA VAL A 297 17.66 20.37 2.70
C VAL A 297 18.35 20.28 4.05
N GLU A 298 19.10 21.33 4.38
CA GLU A 298 20.11 21.29 5.45
C GLU A 298 20.07 22.53 6.34
N ILE A 299 20.27 22.34 7.65
CA ILE A 299 20.71 23.40 8.55
C ILE A 299 22.15 23.12 9.00
N ALA A 300 23.08 24.02 8.63
CA ALA A 300 24.49 23.95 9.01
C ALA A 300 24.81 24.97 10.11
N ALA A 301 25.03 24.50 11.32
CA ALA A 301 25.41 25.29 12.49
C ALA A 301 26.93 25.21 12.70
N ASN A 302 27.67 25.98 11.90
CA ASN A 302 29.12 25.92 11.79
C ASN A 302 29.81 26.71 12.90
N THR A 303 30.54 25.98 13.75
CA THR A 303 31.22 26.51 14.94
C THR A 303 32.66 26.03 15.03
N THR A 304 33.52 26.84 15.62
CA THR A 304 34.98 26.57 15.71
C THR A 304 35.54 26.58 17.13
N ALA A 305 34.73 26.93 18.15
CA ALA A 305 35.14 26.93 19.55
C ALA A 305 34.59 25.73 20.33
N ASN A 306 35.30 25.34 21.39
CA ASN A 306 34.97 24.18 22.22
C ASN A 306 33.59 24.29 22.92
N THR A 307 33.08 25.52 23.14
CA THR A 307 31.68 25.78 23.56
C THR A 307 30.91 26.36 22.37
N ALA A 308 30.40 25.48 21.53
CA ALA A 308 29.92 25.82 20.18
C ALA A 308 28.48 26.35 20.15
N ILE A 309 27.53 25.64 20.75
CA ILE A 309 26.09 25.94 20.63
C ILE A 309 25.48 25.96 22.04
N GLN A 310 24.88 27.09 22.44
CA GLN A 310 24.43 27.32 23.82
C GLN A 310 23.07 27.98 23.90
N ASN A 311 22.13 27.43 24.67
CA ASN A 311 20.78 28.00 24.86
C ASN A 311 20.00 28.27 23.55
N SER A 312 20.29 27.52 22.48
CA SER A 312 19.74 27.75 21.14
C SER A 312 18.68 26.72 20.76
N SER A 313 17.80 27.08 19.82
CA SER A 313 16.82 26.20 19.20
C SER A 313 17.15 26.02 17.71
N ILE A 314 17.27 24.79 17.24
CA ILE A 314 17.56 24.46 15.84
C ILE A 314 16.51 23.45 15.38
N THR A 315 15.66 23.82 14.42
CA THR A 315 14.53 22.98 13.96
C THR A 315 14.53 22.83 12.44
N LEU A 316 14.76 21.61 11.97
CA LEU A 316 14.48 21.20 10.59
C LEU A 316 13.08 20.55 10.55
N GLY A 317 12.15 21.20 9.85
CA GLY A 317 10.73 20.85 9.84
C GLY A 317 9.97 21.53 10.97
N GLY A 318 9.24 20.76 11.78
CA GLY A 318 8.35 21.28 12.83
C GLY A 318 6.88 20.94 12.55
N THR A 319 5.93 21.82 12.87
CA THR A 319 4.49 21.56 12.60
C THR A 319 4.20 21.35 11.11
N ASN A 320 4.86 22.14 10.25
CA ASN A 320 4.86 21.95 8.80
C ASN A 320 6.24 21.43 8.39
N GLY A 321 6.42 20.12 8.44
CA GLY A 321 7.66 19.47 8.00
C GLY A 321 7.96 19.70 6.52
N ASN A 322 9.23 19.55 6.13
CA ASN A 322 9.64 19.68 4.74
C ASN A 322 9.18 18.46 3.93
N VAL A 323 8.49 18.69 2.80
CA VAL A 323 8.00 17.62 1.94
C VAL A 323 8.78 17.59 0.64
N LEU A 324 9.47 16.48 0.40
CA LEU A 324 10.27 16.20 -0.77
C LEU A 324 9.64 15.02 -1.50
N ARG A 325 9.23 15.21 -2.78
CA ARG A 325 8.49 14.15 -3.50
C ARG A 325 8.76 14.04 -5.00
N SER A 326 8.73 12.81 -5.49
CA SER A 326 8.72 12.45 -6.92
C SER A 326 7.41 11.73 -7.23
N LEU A 327 6.59 12.29 -8.14
CA LEU A 327 5.29 11.71 -8.51
C LEU A 327 5.22 11.44 -10.02
N ALA A 328 4.88 10.21 -10.40
CA ALA A 328 4.67 9.81 -11.79
C ALA A 328 3.25 9.27 -11.99
N TYR A 329 2.57 9.74 -13.02
CA TYR A 329 1.20 9.38 -13.39
C TYR A 329 1.17 9.00 -14.88
N GLY A 330 0.67 7.82 -15.20
CA GLY A 330 0.34 7.42 -16.57
C GLY A 330 -0.90 8.16 -17.05
N ASN A 331 -2.06 7.54 -16.84
CA ASN A 331 -3.38 8.13 -17.12
C ASN A 331 -4.08 8.55 -15.82
N ALA A 332 -4.66 9.74 -15.78
CA ALA A 332 -5.50 10.21 -14.69
C ALA A 332 -6.78 10.89 -15.21
N ASN A 333 -7.93 10.49 -14.70
CA ASN A 333 -9.22 11.04 -15.12
C ASN A 333 -10.21 11.23 -13.96
N SER A 334 -10.93 12.35 -13.94
CA SER A 334 -12.04 12.62 -13.02
C SER A 334 -13.28 13.07 -13.78
N ASN A 335 -14.39 12.33 -13.68
CA ASN A 335 -15.66 12.71 -14.29
C ASN A 335 -16.76 12.97 -13.26
N THR A 336 -17.59 13.98 -13.53
CA THR A 336 -18.78 14.26 -12.73
C THR A 336 -20.01 14.44 -13.63
N LEU A 337 -21.06 13.66 -13.37
CA LEU A 337 -22.40 13.86 -13.93
C LEU A 337 -23.33 14.29 -12.79
N ASN A 338 -23.98 15.43 -12.95
CA ASN A 338 -25.07 15.88 -12.07
C ASN A 338 -26.33 16.06 -12.91
N ALA A 339 -27.39 15.30 -12.63
CA ALA A 339 -28.68 15.41 -13.29
C ALA A 339 -29.77 15.67 -12.24
N THR A 340 -30.39 16.85 -12.29
CA THR A 340 -31.50 17.24 -11.43
C THR A 340 -32.74 17.48 -12.28
N SER A 341 -33.84 16.78 -11.99
CA SER A 341 -35.14 17.12 -12.59
C SER A 341 -36.36 16.81 -11.71
N THR A 342 -37.52 17.38 -12.04
CA THR A 342 -38.79 16.92 -11.47
C THR A 342 -39.28 15.65 -12.17
N GLY A 343 -39.09 15.55 -13.48
CA GLY A 343 -39.35 14.32 -14.24
C GLY A 343 -38.19 13.90 -15.13
N LEU A 344 -37.95 12.58 -15.20
CA LEU A 344 -37.05 11.96 -16.18
C LEU A 344 -37.85 11.03 -17.10
N ASN A 345 -38.03 11.42 -18.36
CA ASN A 345 -38.77 10.65 -19.36
C ASN A 345 -37.80 9.73 -20.13
N VAL A 346 -37.67 8.48 -19.68
CA VAL A 346 -36.91 7.44 -20.38
C VAL A 346 -37.84 6.70 -21.34
N TYR A 347 -37.52 6.73 -22.63
CA TYR A 347 -38.26 6.04 -23.68
C TYR A 347 -37.60 4.69 -24.05
N THR A 348 -38.37 3.82 -24.69
CA THR A 348 -38.10 2.39 -24.82
C THR A 348 -36.92 2.07 -25.76
N ALA A 349 -35.91 1.38 -25.25
CA ALA A 349 -34.76 0.89 -26.03
C ALA A 349 -35.06 -0.43 -26.77
N THR A 350 -34.33 -0.67 -27.87
CA THR A 350 -34.41 -1.90 -28.69
C THR A 350 -33.47 -3.02 -28.23
N ALA A 351 -32.45 -2.72 -27.40
CA ALA A 351 -31.56 -3.71 -26.81
C ALA A 351 -30.99 -3.19 -25.47
N PRO A 352 -31.09 -3.94 -24.35
CA PRO A 352 -30.48 -3.53 -23.08
C PRO A 352 -29.23 -4.35 -22.74
N ALA A 353 -28.08 -3.68 -22.54
CA ALA A 353 -26.93 -4.18 -21.78
C ALA A 353 -25.87 -3.07 -21.57
N THR A 354 -25.43 -2.85 -20.33
CA THR A 354 -24.08 -2.29 -20.11
C THR A 354 -23.10 -3.46 -20.13
N ALA A 355 -22.17 -3.45 -21.08
CA ALA A 355 -21.27 -4.57 -21.36
C ALA A 355 -19.83 -4.05 -21.48
N VAL A 356 -18.98 -4.50 -20.57
CA VAL A 356 -17.58 -4.09 -20.48
C VAL A 356 -16.70 -5.34 -20.59
N SER A 357 -15.81 -5.35 -21.57
CA SER A 357 -14.87 -6.42 -21.88
C SER A 357 -13.56 -6.22 -21.13
N LEU A 358 -13.02 -7.30 -20.56
CA LEU A 358 -11.64 -7.36 -20.04
C LEU A 358 -10.59 -7.43 -21.17
N ALA A 359 -11.00 -7.86 -22.35
CA ALA A 359 -10.15 -8.00 -23.53
C ALA A 359 -10.38 -6.86 -24.55
N SER A 360 -9.45 -6.68 -25.49
CA SER A 360 -9.59 -5.74 -26.61
C SER A 360 -10.84 -6.05 -27.45
N GLY A 361 -11.91 -5.30 -27.20
CA GLY A 361 -13.22 -5.47 -27.80
C GLY A 361 -14.08 -4.25 -27.51
N THR A 362 -15.31 -4.26 -28.03
CA THR A 362 -16.24 -3.14 -27.87
C THR A 362 -16.72 -3.04 -26.43
N ASN A 363 -16.32 -1.98 -25.74
CA ASN A 363 -16.84 -1.57 -24.44
C ASN A 363 -18.00 -0.61 -24.65
N SER A 364 -19.12 -0.83 -23.96
CA SER A 364 -20.30 0.02 -24.04
C SER A 364 -20.93 0.29 -22.67
N ALA A 365 -21.27 1.56 -22.42
CA ALA A 365 -22.12 1.98 -21.31
C ALA A 365 -23.42 2.56 -21.86
N ASP A 366 -24.51 1.80 -21.70
CA ASP A 366 -25.78 2.10 -22.36
C ASP A 366 -26.93 2.20 -21.34
N ALA A 367 -27.35 3.44 -21.09
CA ALA A 367 -28.40 3.85 -20.17
C ALA A 367 -28.91 5.24 -20.61
N ALA A 368 -30.02 5.72 -20.03
CA ALA A 368 -30.47 7.10 -20.27
C ALA A 368 -29.44 8.13 -19.76
N LEU A 369 -28.79 7.85 -18.63
CA LEU A 369 -27.71 8.63 -18.03
C LEU A 369 -26.45 7.76 -17.89
N ALA A 370 -25.43 7.99 -18.70
CA ALA A 370 -24.24 7.13 -18.72
C ALA A 370 -22.93 7.88 -18.43
N LEU A 371 -22.06 7.23 -17.66
CA LEU A 371 -20.69 7.64 -17.38
C LEU A 371 -19.75 6.50 -17.76
N PHE A 372 -18.76 6.76 -18.61
CA PHE A 372 -17.85 5.74 -19.13
C PHE A 372 -16.38 6.17 -19.08
N ASN A 373 -15.51 5.33 -18.53
CA ASN A 373 -14.06 5.45 -18.65
C ASN A 373 -13.44 4.23 -19.30
N SER A 374 -12.45 4.47 -20.16
CA SER A 374 -11.56 3.43 -20.68
C SER A 374 -10.11 3.92 -20.64
N GLN A 375 -9.28 3.27 -19.83
CA GLN A 375 -7.86 3.59 -19.68
C GLN A 375 -6.95 2.42 -20.08
N ALA A 376 -5.84 2.74 -20.75
CA ALA A 376 -4.80 1.78 -21.09
C ALA A 376 -3.41 2.39 -20.83
N GLU A 377 -2.64 1.76 -19.95
CA GLU A 377 -1.24 2.09 -19.67
C GLU A 377 -0.36 0.92 -20.10
N THR A 378 0.44 1.14 -21.14
CA THR A 378 1.28 0.11 -21.76
C THR A 378 2.77 0.41 -21.65
N ALA A 379 3.13 1.60 -21.20
CA ALA A 379 4.49 2.04 -21.00
C ALA A 379 4.83 2.19 -19.51
N ASN A 380 6.12 2.31 -19.20
CA ASN A 380 6.57 2.29 -17.82
C ASN A 380 6.26 3.63 -17.12
N VAL A 381 5.70 3.55 -15.91
CA VAL A 381 5.52 4.68 -15.01
C VAL A 381 6.52 4.55 -13.87
N SER A 382 7.45 5.49 -13.75
CA SER A 382 8.55 5.42 -12.79
C SER A 382 8.68 6.68 -11.95
N ALA A 383 8.64 6.52 -10.63
CA ALA A 383 8.96 7.57 -9.67
C ALA A 383 10.22 7.21 -8.89
N GLY A 384 11.31 7.97 -9.08
CA GLY A 384 12.54 7.84 -8.32
C GLY A 384 12.74 9.03 -7.36
N ALA A 385 13.01 8.75 -6.09
CA ALA A 385 13.50 9.71 -5.12
C ALA A 385 14.82 9.18 -4.52
N SER A 386 15.95 9.83 -4.81
CA SER A 386 17.26 9.42 -4.30
C SER A 386 17.99 10.61 -3.67
N THR A 387 18.78 10.35 -2.62
CA THR A 387 19.74 11.35 -2.14
C THR A 387 21.01 10.74 -1.54
N THR A 388 22.15 11.39 -1.82
CA THR A 388 23.41 11.20 -1.10
C THR A 388 23.60 12.19 0.06
N THR A 389 22.85 13.31 0.06
CA THR A 389 22.89 14.37 1.07
C THR A 389 21.54 14.42 1.82
N PRO A 390 21.51 14.13 3.13
CA PRO A 390 20.24 13.91 3.82
C PRO A 390 19.42 15.17 4.11
N LEU A 391 18.15 14.96 4.47
CA LEU A 391 17.33 15.93 5.20
C LEU A 391 17.94 16.08 6.59
N SER A 392 18.79 17.09 6.77
CA SER A 392 19.83 17.03 7.80
C SER A 392 20.05 18.31 8.61
N ILE A 393 20.49 18.10 9.84
CA ILE A 393 21.10 19.15 10.66
C ILE A 393 22.56 18.75 10.89
N SER A 394 23.48 19.63 10.52
CA SER A 394 24.92 19.48 10.70
C SER A 394 25.40 20.45 11.79
N LEU A 395 25.94 19.92 12.88
CA LEU A 395 26.52 20.72 13.96
C LEU A 395 28.05 20.67 13.91
N GLY A 396 28.69 21.85 13.95
CA GLY A 396 30.14 22.01 13.89
C GLY A 396 30.91 21.48 15.11
N SER A 397 32.23 21.67 15.11
CA SER A 397 33.15 21.03 16.06
C SER A 397 33.22 21.74 17.42
N GLY A 398 32.29 21.43 18.32
CA GLY A 398 32.35 21.82 19.74
C GLY A 398 31.16 21.29 20.56
N ASN A 399 31.02 21.75 21.81
CA ASN A 399 29.95 21.31 22.71
C ASN A 399 28.57 21.88 22.33
N VAL A 400 27.52 21.09 22.56
CA VAL A 400 26.11 21.51 22.53
C VAL A 400 25.60 21.57 23.97
N SER A 401 25.20 22.74 24.46
CA SER A 401 24.74 22.95 25.83
C SER A 401 23.37 23.65 25.92
N ASN A 402 22.52 23.19 26.85
CA ASN A 402 21.20 23.76 27.15
C ASN A 402 20.32 24.07 25.91
N SER A 403 20.47 23.30 24.83
CA SER A 403 19.91 23.60 23.51
C SER A 403 18.91 22.54 23.05
N THR A 404 18.04 22.90 22.12
CA THR A 404 17.10 21.97 21.47
C THR A 404 17.43 21.88 19.99
N VAL A 405 17.66 20.66 19.48
CA VAL A 405 17.95 20.37 18.08
C VAL A 405 17.00 19.29 17.58
N SER A 406 16.20 19.59 16.55
CA SER A 406 15.05 18.77 16.14
C SER A 406 14.93 18.62 14.64
N ASN A 407 15.03 17.39 14.13
CA ASN A 407 14.68 17.00 12.77
C ASN A 407 13.30 16.31 12.82
N THR A 408 12.24 17.03 12.42
CA THR A 408 10.85 16.66 12.77
C THR A 408 9.83 16.78 11.64
N ASN A 409 9.00 15.74 11.50
CA ASN A 409 7.86 15.65 10.59
C ASN A 409 8.19 15.79 9.09
N ASN A 410 9.46 15.65 8.71
CA ASN A 410 9.89 15.75 7.31
C ASN A 410 9.47 14.51 6.51
N GLN A 411 9.24 14.67 5.20
CA GLN A 411 8.73 13.62 4.32
C GLN A 411 9.58 13.45 3.06
N PHE A 412 9.91 12.20 2.72
CA PHE A 412 10.65 11.85 1.50
C PHE A 412 9.92 10.75 0.71
N VAL A 413 9.31 11.11 -0.41
CA VAL A 413 8.30 10.30 -1.11
C VAL A 413 8.65 10.04 -2.57
N ALA A 414 8.49 8.79 -3.01
CA ALA A 414 8.32 8.45 -4.42
C ALA A 414 6.97 7.77 -4.62
N ALA A 415 6.15 8.23 -5.58
CA ALA A 415 4.88 7.59 -5.88
C ALA A 415 4.61 7.47 -7.39
N GLY A 416 4.45 6.25 -7.88
CA GLY A 416 4.10 5.93 -9.26
C GLY A 416 2.68 5.39 -9.37
N TYR A 417 1.92 5.87 -10.36
CA TYR A 417 0.54 5.49 -10.59
C TYR A 417 0.29 5.22 -12.08
N GLY A 418 -0.13 4.01 -12.45
CA GLY A 418 -0.47 3.67 -13.84
C GLY A 418 -1.73 4.38 -14.32
N ASN A 419 -2.89 3.78 -14.04
CA ASN A 419 -4.20 4.29 -14.42
C ASN A 419 -4.96 4.75 -13.18
N GLN A 420 -5.45 5.99 -13.16
CA GLN A 420 -6.30 6.52 -12.09
C GLN A 420 -7.64 7.02 -12.62
N THR A 421 -8.74 6.58 -12.00
CA THR A 421 -10.08 7.14 -12.24
C THR A 421 -10.81 7.56 -10.97
N SER A 422 -11.65 8.57 -11.16
CA SER A 422 -12.78 8.90 -10.30
C SER A 422 -13.99 9.17 -11.20
N ASN A 423 -15.12 8.52 -10.94
CA ASN A 423 -16.40 8.75 -11.58
C ASN A 423 -17.44 9.02 -10.51
N VAL A 424 -18.15 10.14 -10.61
CA VAL A 424 -19.25 10.50 -9.71
C VAL A 424 -20.48 10.87 -10.52
N ALA A 425 -21.56 10.10 -10.34
CA ALA A 425 -22.88 10.38 -10.87
C ALA A 425 -23.84 10.72 -9.72
N ASN A 426 -24.48 11.87 -9.78
CA ASN A 426 -25.57 12.26 -8.88
C ASN A 426 -26.83 12.49 -9.72
N VAL A 427 -27.87 11.71 -9.45
CA VAL A 427 -29.16 11.75 -10.15
C VAL A 427 -30.24 12.07 -9.13
N SER A 428 -30.87 13.23 -9.24
CA SER A 428 -31.95 13.68 -8.38
C SER A 428 -33.20 13.93 -9.21
N VAL A 429 -34.11 12.96 -9.24
CA VAL A 429 -35.33 13.00 -10.07
C VAL A 429 -36.56 12.84 -9.17
N THR A 430 -37.53 13.77 -9.18
CA THR A 430 -38.72 13.59 -8.33
C THR A 430 -39.49 12.33 -8.74
N ASP A 431 -39.78 12.19 -10.03
CA ASP A 431 -40.42 11.01 -10.61
C ASP A 431 -39.68 10.48 -11.84
N LEU A 432 -39.53 9.15 -11.92
CA LEU A 432 -39.29 8.45 -13.19
C LEU A 432 -40.59 8.43 -13.98
N ALA A 433 -40.68 9.28 -15.01
CA ALA A 433 -41.94 9.61 -15.66
C ALA A 433 -42.19 8.74 -16.90
N GLN A 434 -43.43 8.27 -17.03
CA GLN A 434 -43.89 7.47 -18.17
C GLN A 434 -43.94 8.31 -19.46
N PRO A 435 -43.82 7.68 -20.65
CA PRO A 435 -44.10 8.36 -21.91
C PRO A 435 -45.53 8.91 -21.94
N THR A 436 -45.71 10.02 -22.65
CA THR A 436 -46.97 10.78 -22.73
C THR A 436 -48.17 9.89 -23.05
N ALA A 437 -49.29 10.13 -22.35
CA ALA A 437 -50.53 9.36 -22.47
C ALA A 437 -50.95 9.18 -23.95
N GLY A 438 -50.87 7.93 -24.43
CA GLY A 438 -51.14 7.56 -25.82
C GLY A 438 -50.11 6.59 -26.41
N ALA A 439 -48.88 6.54 -25.88
CA ALA A 439 -47.91 5.51 -26.23
C ALA A 439 -48.22 4.21 -25.45
N THR A 440 -48.38 3.09 -26.15
CA THR A 440 -48.37 1.76 -25.52
C THR A 440 -46.98 1.49 -24.92
N PRO A 441 -46.86 1.15 -23.62
CA PRO A 441 -45.59 0.75 -23.03
C PRO A 441 -45.01 -0.44 -23.79
N ALA A 442 -43.77 -0.34 -24.27
CA ALA A 442 -43.09 -1.51 -24.82
C ALA A 442 -42.73 -2.48 -23.68
N ALA A 443 -42.80 -3.78 -23.95
CA ALA A 443 -42.51 -4.82 -22.97
C ALA A 443 -40.99 -5.03 -22.79
N THR A 444 -40.20 -3.96 -22.67
CA THR A 444 -38.74 -4.00 -22.54
C THR A 444 -38.26 -3.28 -21.28
N PHE A 445 -37.20 -3.84 -20.71
CA PHE A 445 -36.53 -3.35 -19.50
C PHE A 445 -35.75 -2.04 -19.76
N LEU A 446 -35.72 -1.12 -18.79
CA LEU A 446 -35.20 0.24 -18.98
C LEU A 446 -33.94 0.54 -18.12
N PRO A 447 -32.73 0.60 -18.71
CA PRO A 447 -31.53 1.07 -18.01
C PRO A 447 -31.56 2.60 -17.85
N VAL A 448 -31.72 3.07 -16.61
CA VAL A 448 -31.85 4.49 -16.27
C VAL A 448 -30.50 5.16 -16.12
N ALA A 449 -29.62 4.65 -15.25
CA ALA A 449 -28.30 5.22 -15.05
C ALA A 449 -27.19 4.19 -14.84
N THR A 450 -26.01 4.44 -15.42
CA THR A 450 -24.83 3.58 -15.26
C THR A 450 -23.53 4.38 -15.08
N VAL A 451 -22.64 3.87 -14.24
CA VAL A 451 -21.24 4.29 -14.13
C VAL A 451 -20.36 3.10 -14.45
N ALA A 452 -19.62 3.16 -15.56
CA ALA A 452 -18.78 2.09 -16.06
C ALA A 452 -17.30 2.53 -16.16
N ASN A 453 -16.40 1.70 -15.65
CA ASN A 453 -14.96 1.93 -15.70
C ASN A 453 -14.22 0.69 -16.21
N THR A 454 -13.37 0.85 -17.22
CA THR A 454 -12.37 -0.15 -17.61
C THR A 454 -10.95 0.42 -17.57
N SER A 455 -10.00 -0.35 -17.03
CA SER A 455 -8.59 0.03 -16.94
C SER A 455 -7.70 -1.18 -17.24
N SER A 456 -6.66 -0.98 -18.04
CA SER A 456 -5.72 -2.04 -18.45
C SER A 456 -4.27 -1.61 -18.29
N LEU A 457 -3.45 -2.48 -17.70
CA LEU A 457 -2.04 -2.21 -17.37
C LEU A 457 -1.12 -3.32 -17.88
N SER A 458 -0.26 -2.99 -18.85
CA SER A 458 0.86 -3.85 -19.26
C SER A 458 2.23 -3.20 -19.07
N GLY A 459 2.29 -1.88 -18.90
CA GLY A 459 3.49 -1.14 -18.54
C GLY A 459 3.88 -1.28 -17.06
N THR A 460 5.18 -1.37 -16.77
CA THR A 460 5.67 -1.55 -15.39
C THR A 460 5.51 -0.27 -14.57
N VAL A 461 4.98 -0.38 -13.36
CA VAL A 461 4.88 0.74 -12.40
C VAL A 461 5.90 0.56 -11.28
N THR A 462 6.91 1.43 -11.24
CA THR A 462 7.95 1.42 -10.20
C THR A 462 7.93 2.69 -9.36
N SER A 463 8.06 2.51 -8.05
CA SER A 463 8.49 3.56 -7.13
C SER A 463 9.74 3.12 -6.39
N THR A 464 10.76 3.98 -6.37
CA THR A 464 12.01 3.72 -5.69
C THR A 464 12.42 4.90 -4.82
N VAL A 465 12.64 4.62 -3.54
CA VAL A 465 13.33 5.50 -2.60
C VAL A 465 14.71 4.93 -2.32
N THR A 466 15.76 5.73 -2.53
CA THR A 466 17.15 5.36 -2.19
C THR A 466 17.77 6.40 -1.27
N GLY A 467 18.01 6.02 -0.01
CA GLY A 467 18.46 6.92 1.04
C GLY A 467 19.90 6.69 1.49
N ALA A 468 20.70 7.75 1.30
CA ALA A 468 21.90 8.11 2.05
C ALA A 468 23.14 7.18 1.95
N SER A 469 24.28 7.75 2.37
CA SER A 469 25.60 7.13 2.35
C SER A 469 25.75 6.10 3.47
N ALA A 470 26.70 5.16 3.34
CA ALA A 470 27.00 4.14 4.36
C ALA A 470 27.32 4.68 5.79
N THR A 471 27.44 6.00 5.95
CA THR A 471 27.76 6.71 7.20
C THR A 471 26.56 7.44 7.84
N ASN A 472 25.52 7.82 7.09
CA ASN A 472 24.47 8.77 7.53
C ASN A 472 23.07 8.28 7.12
N GLY A 473 22.04 8.46 7.96
CA GLY A 473 20.65 8.10 7.63
C GLY A 473 19.95 9.08 6.69
N LEU A 474 18.68 8.83 6.37
CA LEU A 474 17.88 9.70 5.48
C LEU A 474 17.39 10.97 6.19
N PHE A 475 16.98 10.84 7.45
CA PHE A 475 16.58 11.94 8.33
C PHE A 475 17.66 12.15 9.37
N ASP A 476 18.76 12.76 8.96
CA ASP A 476 19.99 12.78 9.74
C ASP A 476 20.05 13.94 10.75
N LEU A 477 20.69 13.70 11.88
CA LEU A 477 21.23 14.72 12.75
C LEU A 477 22.68 14.30 13.06
N THR A 478 23.60 14.76 12.22
CA THR A 478 25.03 14.51 12.40
C THR A 478 25.62 15.63 13.25
N THR A 479 26.21 15.25 14.38
CA THR A 479 27.02 16.18 15.18
C THR A 479 28.49 15.83 15.01
N ALA A 480 29.27 16.71 14.36
CA ALA A 480 30.70 16.52 14.14
C ALA A 480 31.52 16.87 15.41
N LEU A 481 31.18 16.23 16.54
CA LEU A 481 31.94 16.36 17.78
C LEU A 481 33.32 15.74 17.55
N GLY A 482 34.38 16.55 17.73
CA GLY A 482 35.75 16.02 17.82
C GLY A 482 35.94 15.37 19.19
N ALA A 483 36.30 16.19 20.18
CA ALA A 483 36.31 15.84 21.60
C ALA A 483 35.18 16.56 22.40
N GLY A 484 34.18 17.10 21.69
CA GLY A 484 33.08 17.89 22.27
C GLY A 484 32.00 17.03 22.95
N THR A 485 31.12 17.65 23.72
CA THR A 485 30.09 16.99 24.55
C THR A 485 28.68 17.54 24.30
N VAL A 486 27.66 16.73 24.60
CA VAL A 486 26.25 17.15 24.64
C VAL A 486 25.81 17.25 26.09
N SER A 487 25.43 18.44 26.56
CA SER A 487 25.07 18.69 27.96
C SER A 487 23.73 19.41 28.11
N GLY A 488 22.84 18.96 28.99
CA GLY A 488 21.59 19.68 29.29
C GLY A 488 20.66 19.90 28.09
N SER A 489 20.85 19.16 27.00
CA SER A 489 20.29 19.47 25.67
C SER A 489 19.35 18.36 25.18
N THR A 490 18.42 18.71 24.30
CA THR A 490 17.54 17.74 23.62
C THR A 490 17.89 17.66 22.14
N LEU A 491 18.28 16.48 21.67
CA LEU A 491 18.51 16.16 20.26
C LEU A 491 17.45 15.15 19.82
N SER A 492 16.75 15.41 18.71
CA SER A 492 15.62 14.58 18.30
C SER A 492 15.45 14.43 16.79
N VAL A 493 15.09 13.21 16.37
CA VAL A 493 14.71 12.83 15.00
C VAL A 493 13.33 12.15 15.09
N ASN A 494 12.25 12.92 15.02
CA ASN A 494 10.91 12.42 15.38
C ASN A 494 9.85 12.64 14.29
N GLY A 495 8.96 11.67 14.11
CA GLY A 495 7.78 11.79 13.24
C GLY A 495 8.08 11.92 11.74
N ASN A 496 9.32 11.69 11.31
CA ASN A 496 9.69 11.77 9.90
C ASN A 496 9.16 10.56 9.13
N ALA A 497 8.85 10.72 7.84
CA ALA A 497 8.23 9.66 7.05
C ALA A 497 8.86 9.49 5.67
N SER A 498 9.15 8.25 5.28
CA SER A 498 9.54 7.96 3.90
C SER A 498 8.67 6.89 3.27
N LEU A 499 8.20 7.16 2.05
CA LEU A 499 7.21 6.36 1.34
C LEU A 499 7.66 6.06 -0.08
N ALA A 500 7.79 4.77 -0.42
CA ALA A 500 7.76 4.30 -1.80
C ALA A 500 6.35 3.73 -2.07
N GLN A 501 5.61 4.29 -3.02
CA GLN A 501 4.25 3.83 -3.37
C GLN A 501 4.14 3.54 -4.87
N ALA A 502 3.70 2.34 -5.25
CA ALA A 502 3.43 1.97 -6.64
C ALA A 502 2.00 1.43 -6.77
N THR A 503 1.17 2.09 -7.57
CA THR A 503 -0.21 1.64 -7.81
C THR A 503 -0.44 1.42 -9.31
N GLY A 504 -0.93 0.25 -9.69
CA GLY A 504 -1.22 -0.08 -11.08
C GLY A 504 -2.48 0.61 -11.60
N ASN A 505 -3.61 -0.08 -11.53
CA ASN A 505 -4.94 0.48 -11.79
C ASN A 505 -5.60 0.90 -10.47
N ILE A 506 -6.11 2.13 -10.37
CA ILE A 506 -6.92 2.60 -9.25
C ILE A 506 -8.18 3.32 -9.73
N ALA A 507 -9.35 2.75 -9.42
CA ALA A 507 -10.64 3.42 -9.49
C ALA A 507 -11.02 3.88 -8.08
N SER A 508 -10.57 5.09 -7.73
CA SER A 508 -10.70 5.68 -6.39
C SER A 508 -12.16 5.85 -5.95
N ALA A 509 -13.03 6.13 -6.92
CA ALA A 509 -14.48 6.15 -6.77
C ALA A 509 -15.14 5.79 -8.11
N ASN A 510 -16.08 4.86 -8.10
CA ASN A 510 -17.14 4.75 -9.09
C ASN A 510 -18.45 4.87 -8.32
N ASN A 511 -18.95 6.10 -8.20
CA ASN A 511 -20.08 6.43 -7.35
C ASN A 511 -21.30 6.76 -8.20
N LEU A 512 -22.43 6.10 -7.95
CA LEU A 512 -23.75 6.49 -8.46
C LEU A 512 -24.70 6.70 -7.27
N THR A 513 -25.10 7.95 -7.05
CA THR A 513 -26.10 8.34 -6.06
C THR A 513 -27.39 8.72 -6.77
N VAL A 514 -28.49 8.09 -6.41
CA VAL A 514 -29.83 8.35 -6.95
C VAL A 514 -30.76 8.77 -5.82
N THR A 515 -31.49 9.87 -5.99
CA THR A 515 -32.51 10.35 -5.04
C THR A 515 -33.78 10.74 -5.78
N GLY A 516 -34.93 10.57 -5.15
CA GLY A 516 -36.23 10.86 -5.76
C GLY A 516 -37.41 10.49 -4.89
N THR A 517 -38.63 10.71 -5.39
CA THR A 517 -39.87 10.30 -4.73
C THR A 517 -40.35 8.97 -5.29
N ASN A 518 -40.65 8.89 -6.60
CA ASN A 518 -41.15 7.66 -7.22
C ASN A 518 -40.18 7.18 -8.32
N LEU A 519 -39.41 6.13 -8.01
CA LEU A 519 -38.49 5.48 -8.93
C LEU A 519 -39.12 4.19 -9.48
N VAL A 520 -40.12 4.35 -10.34
CA VAL A 520 -40.97 3.28 -10.86
C VAL A 520 -40.57 2.92 -12.30
N ASP A 521 -40.17 1.66 -12.49
CA ASP A 521 -39.94 1.06 -13.80
C ASP A 521 -41.30 0.70 -14.45
N ALA A 522 -41.48 1.11 -15.70
CA ALA A 522 -42.66 0.83 -16.53
C ALA A 522 -42.83 -0.66 -16.88
N SER A 523 -41.74 -1.43 -16.87
CA SER A 523 -41.69 -2.79 -17.40
C SER A 523 -42.27 -3.86 -16.48
N GLN A 524 -42.98 -3.50 -15.40
CA GLN A 524 -43.60 -4.44 -14.44
C GLN A 524 -44.66 -5.39 -15.03
N THR A 525 -45.08 -5.18 -16.29
CA THR A 525 -45.97 -6.07 -17.06
C THR A 525 -45.27 -6.89 -18.15
N ALA A 526 -43.95 -6.72 -18.30
CA ALA A 526 -43.15 -7.42 -19.31
C ALA A 526 -42.72 -8.82 -18.84
N ALA A 527 -42.38 -9.69 -19.79
CA ALA A 527 -41.69 -10.94 -19.48
C ALA A 527 -40.28 -10.66 -18.95
N ALA A 528 -39.82 -11.44 -17.97
CA ALA A 528 -38.47 -11.32 -17.42
C ALA A 528 -37.40 -11.39 -18.53
N PRO A 529 -36.32 -10.59 -18.46
CA PRO A 529 -35.24 -10.64 -19.44
C PRO A 529 -34.62 -12.04 -19.49
N THR A 530 -34.23 -12.48 -20.68
CA THR A 530 -33.64 -13.81 -20.90
C THR A 530 -32.20 -13.93 -20.39
N THR A 531 -31.57 -12.81 -20.06
CA THR A 531 -30.20 -12.67 -19.55
C THR A 531 -30.19 -12.34 -18.04
N ALA A 532 -29.17 -12.83 -17.33
CA ALA A 532 -29.02 -12.55 -15.90
C ALA A 532 -28.76 -11.05 -15.63
N PRO A 533 -29.35 -10.45 -14.57
CA PRO A 533 -29.16 -9.04 -14.21
C PRO A 533 -27.69 -8.63 -14.00
N VAL A 534 -26.88 -9.49 -13.38
CA VAL A 534 -25.43 -9.32 -13.29
C VAL A 534 -24.73 -10.63 -13.63
N SER A 535 -23.75 -10.55 -14.55
CA SER A 535 -23.03 -11.71 -15.06
C SER A 535 -21.55 -11.40 -15.33
N TYR A 536 -20.69 -12.36 -15.02
CA TYR A 536 -19.29 -12.39 -15.44
C TYR A 536 -18.93 -13.80 -15.92
N ASN A 537 -18.53 -13.93 -17.18
CA ASN A 537 -18.26 -15.23 -17.83
C ASN A 537 -16.76 -15.61 -17.88
N GLY A 538 -15.87 -14.76 -17.36
CA GLY A 538 -14.41 -14.88 -17.46
C GLY A 538 -13.75 -13.86 -18.39
N THR A 539 -14.50 -13.22 -19.31
CA THR A 539 -13.97 -12.23 -20.26
C THR A 539 -14.81 -10.96 -20.38
N THR A 540 -16.12 -11.04 -20.14
CA THR A 540 -17.06 -9.92 -20.24
C THR A 540 -17.84 -9.78 -18.94
N ALA A 541 -17.81 -8.57 -18.39
CA ALA A 541 -18.67 -8.10 -17.32
C ALA A 541 -19.94 -7.49 -17.93
N SER A 542 -21.11 -7.97 -17.54
CA SER A 542 -22.39 -7.47 -18.05
C SER A 542 -23.34 -7.17 -16.90
N VAL A 543 -23.97 -5.99 -16.96
CA VAL A 543 -25.01 -5.57 -16.02
C VAL A 543 -26.22 -5.05 -16.80
N ASN A 544 -27.38 -5.58 -16.43
CA ASN A 544 -28.68 -5.27 -16.99
C ASN A 544 -29.66 -4.93 -15.85
N THR A 545 -29.42 -3.79 -15.20
CA THR A 545 -30.22 -3.25 -14.10
C THR A 545 -30.58 -1.79 -14.36
N GLY A 546 -31.61 -1.28 -13.68
CA GLY A 546 -32.10 0.09 -13.87
C GLY A 546 -31.07 1.12 -13.41
N PHE A 547 -30.41 0.83 -12.28
CA PHE A 547 -29.25 1.57 -11.80
C PHE A 547 -28.05 0.62 -11.68
N SER A 548 -26.87 1.04 -12.16
CA SER A 548 -25.68 0.18 -12.16
C SER A 548 -24.34 0.90 -11.92
N VAL A 549 -23.41 0.18 -11.31
CA VAL A 549 -21.99 0.55 -11.24
C VAL A 549 -21.13 -0.66 -11.62
N VAL A 550 -20.30 -0.50 -12.65
CA VAL A 550 -19.47 -1.56 -13.23
C VAL A 550 -18.01 -1.13 -13.26
N ASN A 551 -17.11 -1.98 -12.75
CA ASN A 551 -15.67 -1.80 -12.87
C ASN A 551 -15.00 -3.07 -13.38
N THR A 552 -14.09 -2.93 -14.34
CA THR A 552 -13.23 -4.00 -14.84
C THR A 552 -11.78 -3.53 -14.88
N GLN A 553 -10.87 -4.21 -14.17
CA GLN A 553 -9.44 -3.92 -14.21
C GLN A 553 -8.64 -5.14 -14.65
N THR A 554 -7.68 -4.93 -15.57
CA THR A 554 -6.73 -5.96 -16.01
C THR A 554 -5.29 -5.50 -15.83
N ALA A 555 -4.43 -6.42 -15.40
CA ALA A 555 -3.00 -6.16 -15.32
C ALA A 555 -2.17 -7.39 -15.74
N SER A 556 -1.08 -7.16 -16.47
CA SER A 556 -0.03 -8.16 -16.74
C SER A 556 1.37 -7.66 -16.35
N ALA A 557 1.43 -6.46 -15.74
CA ALA A 557 2.66 -5.73 -15.46
C ALA A 557 3.27 -6.07 -14.09
N THR A 558 4.54 -5.67 -13.91
CA THR A 558 5.15 -5.58 -12.59
C THR A 558 4.75 -4.26 -11.92
N VAL A 559 4.35 -4.33 -10.66
CA VAL A 559 4.09 -3.17 -9.80
C VAL A 559 4.99 -3.29 -8.57
N SER A 560 5.98 -2.40 -8.45
CA SER A 560 7.03 -2.52 -7.44
C SER A 560 7.28 -1.22 -6.67
N ALA A 561 7.23 -1.31 -5.35
CA ALA A 561 7.66 -0.25 -4.44
C ALA A 561 8.91 -0.73 -3.68
N THR A 562 10.03 -0.04 -3.85
CA THR A 562 11.29 -0.37 -3.17
C THR A 562 11.81 0.81 -2.39
N GLN A 563 12.18 0.59 -1.13
CA GLN A 563 12.92 1.54 -0.32
C GLN A 563 14.22 0.88 0.16
N SER A 564 15.36 1.38 -0.30
CA SER A 564 16.69 0.98 0.18
C SER A 564 17.32 2.15 0.93
N GLN A 565 17.79 1.89 2.15
CA GLN A 565 18.45 2.87 2.99
C GLN A 565 19.71 2.27 3.61
N THR A 566 20.78 3.06 3.70
CA THR A 566 21.99 2.70 4.43
C THR A 566 22.41 3.88 5.31
N GLY A 567 22.71 3.62 6.59
CA GLY A 567 23.16 4.65 7.55
C GLY A 567 22.30 4.72 8.82
N ALA A 568 22.56 5.71 9.68
CA ALA A 568 21.91 5.90 10.98
C ALA A 568 21.17 7.24 11.06
N ASP A 569 19.91 7.23 11.50
CA ASP A 569 19.09 8.46 11.66
C ASP A 569 19.68 9.49 12.66
N LEU A 570 20.32 9.07 13.76
CA LEU A 570 20.98 9.99 14.71
C LEU A 570 22.44 9.57 14.96
N SER A 571 23.38 10.36 14.44
CA SER A 571 24.82 10.07 14.51
C SER A 571 25.58 11.14 15.29
N LEU A 572 26.08 10.78 16.48
CA LEU A 572 27.03 11.61 17.21
C LEU A 572 28.46 11.13 16.93
N GLY A 573 29.27 12.00 16.32
CA GLY A 573 30.67 11.70 15.99
C GLY A 573 31.62 11.70 17.20
N GLY A 574 32.85 11.22 16.95
CA GLY A 574 33.99 11.39 17.84
C GLY A 574 33.94 10.59 19.16
N SER A 575 34.64 11.11 20.17
CA SER A 575 34.76 10.52 21.52
C SER A 575 33.88 11.21 22.57
N GLY A 576 32.86 11.92 22.10
CA GLY A 576 32.09 12.89 22.90
C GLY A 576 31.16 12.29 23.96
N ALA A 577 31.24 12.82 25.18
CA ALA A 577 30.35 12.45 26.28
C ALA A 577 28.98 13.15 26.21
N VAL A 578 27.96 12.49 26.76
CA VAL A 578 26.56 12.94 26.81
C VAL A 578 26.13 13.02 28.28
N SER A 579 25.64 14.18 28.73
CA SER A 579 25.40 14.46 30.16
C SER A 579 24.11 15.27 30.41
N ASN A 580 23.22 14.81 31.28
CA ASN A 580 21.93 15.46 31.57
C ASN A 580 21.12 15.79 30.29
N ALA A 581 21.23 14.96 29.24
CA ALA A 581 20.73 15.23 27.90
C ALA A 581 19.66 14.21 27.47
N THR A 582 18.84 14.57 26.49
CA THR A 582 17.79 13.70 25.93
C THR A 582 18.00 13.52 24.43
N LEU A 583 18.21 12.29 23.98
CA LEU A 583 18.43 11.89 22.58
C LEU A 583 17.27 11.01 22.15
N GLN A 584 16.56 11.38 21.08
CA GLN A 584 15.31 10.72 20.67
C GLN A 584 15.30 10.41 19.18
N ALA A 585 14.89 9.19 18.81
CA ALA A 585 14.53 8.80 17.45
C ALA A 585 13.17 8.10 17.49
N GLN A 586 12.07 8.85 17.37
CA GLN A 586 10.74 8.36 17.77
C GLN A 586 9.63 8.61 16.74
N GLY A 587 8.76 7.62 16.55
CA GLY A 587 7.58 7.76 15.69
C GLY A 587 7.88 7.93 14.20
N ASN A 588 9.10 7.61 13.74
CA ASN A 588 9.44 7.70 12.32
C ASN A 588 8.79 6.54 11.55
N ASN A 589 8.28 6.82 10.35
CA ASN A 589 7.47 5.90 9.57
C ASN A 589 8.04 5.66 8.16
N PHE A 590 8.55 4.47 7.94
CA PHE A 590 9.18 4.06 6.69
C PHE A 590 8.33 2.99 6.03
N ASN A 591 7.87 3.19 4.80
CA ASN A 591 6.90 2.30 4.16
C ASN A 591 7.16 2.11 2.66
N ALA A 592 7.05 0.85 2.21
CA ALA A 592 6.94 0.48 0.80
C ALA A 592 5.56 -0.13 0.55
N ALA A 593 4.80 0.40 -0.41
CA ALA A 593 3.43 -0.03 -0.71
C ALA A 593 3.22 -0.24 -2.20
N ALA A 594 2.91 -1.47 -2.61
CA ALA A 594 2.56 -1.83 -3.98
C ALA A 594 1.12 -2.35 -4.06
N THR A 595 0.32 -1.88 -5.01
CA THR A 595 -1.04 -2.39 -5.26
C THR A 595 -1.33 -2.45 -6.75
N THR A 596 -1.60 -3.64 -7.30
CA THR A 596 -1.72 -3.80 -8.77
C THR A 596 -3.08 -3.35 -9.29
N ASN A 597 -4.17 -3.77 -8.68
CA ASN A 597 -5.54 -3.34 -8.99
C ASN A 597 -6.23 -2.89 -7.70
N SER A 598 -6.94 -1.76 -7.76
CA SER A 598 -7.75 -1.24 -6.67
C SER A 598 -9.01 -0.58 -7.24
N ALA A 599 -10.19 -0.92 -6.74
CA ALA A 599 -11.43 -0.28 -7.18
C ALA A 599 -12.50 -0.23 -6.10
N SER A 600 -13.15 0.93 -5.97
CA SER A 600 -14.29 1.15 -5.08
C SER A 600 -15.54 1.51 -5.87
N ASN A 601 -16.49 0.58 -5.94
CA ASN A 601 -17.81 0.78 -6.53
C ASN A 601 -18.83 1.06 -5.43
N ASN A 602 -19.58 2.17 -5.54
CA ASN A 602 -20.60 2.56 -4.57
C ASN A 602 -21.87 3.01 -5.28
N LEU A 603 -22.96 2.25 -5.11
CA LEU A 603 -24.27 2.51 -5.67
C LEU A 603 -25.26 2.76 -4.54
N VAL A 604 -25.84 3.96 -4.48
CA VAL A 604 -26.78 4.39 -3.43
C VAL A 604 -28.07 4.87 -4.07
N VAL A 605 -29.21 4.29 -3.69
CA VAL A 605 -30.55 4.73 -4.14
C VAL A 605 -31.37 5.10 -2.90
N GLY A 606 -31.65 6.40 -2.74
CA GLY A 606 -32.22 6.99 -1.53
C GLY A 606 -31.22 7.06 -0.37
N THR A 607 -31.50 7.92 0.60
CA THR A 607 -30.68 8.09 1.81
C THR A 607 -31.55 8.09 3.06
N ALA A 608 -30.95 7.96 4.26
CA ALA A 608 -31.70 8.08 5.51
C ALA A 608 -32.33 9.48 5.73
N ALA A 609 -31.80 10.52 5.08
CA ALA A 609 -32.36 11.89 5.12
C ALA A 609 -33.38 12.14 3.99
N THR A 610 -33.30 11.38 2.90
CA THR A 610 -34.13 11.46 1.70
C THR A 610 -34.45 10.05 1.18
N PRO A 611 -35.31 9.29 1.89
CA PRO A 611 -35.75 7.98 1.41
C PRO A 611 -36.57 8.15 0.12
N VAL A 612 -36.45 7.18 -0.78
CA VAL A 612 -37.33 7.10 -1.96
C VAL A 612 -38.70 6.57 -1.53
N ALA A 613 -39.81 7.23 -1.86
CA ALA A 613 -41.13 6.75 -1.42
C ALA A 613 -41.48 5.37 -2.01
N VAL A 614 -41.23 5.17 -3.31
CA VAL A 614 -41.44 3.88 -4.00
C VAL A 614 -40.29 3.60 -4.97
N LEU A 615 -39.65 2.43 -4.82
CA LEU A 615 -38.70 1.87 -5.79
C LEU A 615 -39.24 0.57 -6.41
N THR A 616 -39.19 0.46 -7.74
CA THR A 616 -39.44 -0.80 -8.48
C THR A 616 -38.36 -1.14 -9.51
N SER A 617 -37.34 -0.29 -9.67
CA SER A 617 -36.19 -0.52 -10.56
C SER A 617 -35.12 -1.38 -9.88
N SER A 618 -34.46 -2.25 -10.64
CA SER A 618 -33.35 -3.08 -10.13
C SER A 618 -32.03 -2.32 -10.00
N VAL A 619 -31.15 -2.83 -9.13
CA VAL A 619 -29.92 -2.17 -8.68
C VAL A 619 -28.75 -3.16 -8.70
N GLY A 620 -27.67 -2.84 -9.42
CA GLY A 620 -26.57 -3.79 -9.69
C GLY A 620 -25.17 -3.20 -9.53
N GLY A 621 -24.34 -3.81 -8.69
CA GLY A 621 -22.91 -3.50 -8.57
C GLY A 621 -22.03 -4.67 -9.03
N LEU A 622 -21.07 -4.43 -9.92
CA LEU A 622 -20.13 -5.43 -10.40
C LEU A 622 -18.68 -4.89 -10.42
N ASN A 623 -17.78 -5.50 -9.66
CA ASN A 623 -16.36 -5.18 -9.63
C ASN A 623 -15.54 -6.41 -10.02
N VAL A 624 -14.80 -6.33 -11.12
CA VAL A 624 -13.97 -7.41 -11.66
C VAL A 624 -12.52 -6.96 -11.75
N GLN A 625 -11.59 -7.74 -11.20
CA GLN A 625 -10.15 -7.45 -11.23
C GLN A 625 -9.37 -8.71 -11.59
N ASN A 626 -8.50 -8.63 -12.60
CA ASN A 626 -7.75 -9.77 -13.11
C ASN A 626 -6.27 -9.42 -13.29
N ILE A 627 -5.39 -10.21 -12.68
CA ILE A 627 -3.95 -10.13 -12.88
C ILE A 627 -3.50 -11.42 -13.56
N THR A 628 -2.98 -11.29 -14.78
CA THR A 628 -2.50 -12.41 -15.58
C THR A 628 -1.02 -12.69 -15.30
N SER A 629 -0.60 -13.94 -15.52
CA SER A 629 0.79 -14.37 -15.34
C SER A 629 1.74 -13.61 -16.27
N GLY A 630 2.77 -12.98 -15.73
CA GLY A 630 3.81 -12.29 -16.49
C GLY A 630 4.51 -11.17 -15.71
N GLY A 631 3.79 -10.56 -14.76
CA GLY A 631 4.32 -9.58 -13.82
C GLY A 631 4.28 -10.05 -12.37
N GLY A 632 4.35 -9.12 -11.43
CA GLY A 632 4.24 -9.39 -10.00
C GLY A 632 4.05 -8.11 -9.18
N THR A 633 3.40 -8.24 -8.03
CA THR A 633 3.28 -7.15 -7.04
C THR A 633 4.38 -7.30 -6.02
N SER A 634 5.22 -6.27 -5.82
CA SER A 634 6.33 -6.34 -4.85
C SER A 634 6.47 -5.08 -4.01
N ALA A 635 6.60 -5.24 -2.70
CA ALA A 635 6.93 -4.17 -1.77
C ALA A 635 8.16 -4.59 -0.95
N THR A 636 9.25 -3.82 -1.03
CA THR A 636 10.49 -4.10 -0.31
C THR A 636 10.95 -2.87 0.47
N ILE A 637 11.17 -3.03 1.77
CA ILE A 637 11.88 -2.06 2.62
C ILE A 637 13.15 -2.69 3.17
N GLY A 638 14.27 -1.99 3.00
CA GLY A 638 15.59 -2.42 3.43
C GLY A 638 16.21 -3.46 2.51
N ASN A 639 17.47 -3.79 2.78
CA ASN A 639 18.22 -4.80 2.04
C ASN A 639 18.25 -6.09 2.87
N ALA A 640 18.02 -7.24 2.24
CA ALA A 640 18.20 -8.53 2.91
C ALA A 640 19.67 -8.70 3.31
N GLY A 641 19.91 -9.01 4.59
CA GLY A 641 21.26 -9.34 5.04
C GLY A 641 21.76 -10.64 4.37
N SER A 642 23.07 -10.73 4.14
CA SER A 642 23.69 -11.94 3.58
C SER A 642 24.28 -12.80 4.71
N PRO A 643 24.18 -14.15 4.65
CA PRO A 643 24.77 -15.02 5.66
C PRO A 643 26.31 -14.92 5.68
N ALA A 644 26.92 -15.29 6.81
CA ALA A 644 28.37 -15.46 6.87
C ALA A 644 28.79 -16.67 6.01
N VAL A 645 29.64 -16.43 5.02
CA VAL A 645 30.09 -17.47 4.09
C VAL A 645 31.56 -17.79 4.32
N THR A 646 31.83 -18.98 4.86
CA THR A 646 33.18 -19.56 4.92
C THR A 646 33.34 -20.62 3.84
N SER A 647 34.40 -20.55 3.02
CA SER A 647 34.73 -21.62 2.09
C SER A 647 35.29 -22.83 2.85
N THR A 648 34.70 -24.01 2.62
CA THR A 648 35.12 -25.27 3.27
C THR A 648 36.34 -25.91 2.59
N THR A 649 36.66 -25.46 1.38
CA THR A 649 37.88 -25.81 0.64
C THR A 649 38.73 -24.57 0.40
N GLY A 650 40.05 -24.79 0.25
CA GLY A 650 41.00 -23.73 -0.05
C GLY A 650 40.94 -23.30 -1.52
N LEU A 651 40.92 -22.00 -1.75
CA LEU A 651 41.06 -21.41 -3.08
C LEU A 651 42.54 -21.33 -3.47
N THR A 652 42.84 -21.58 -4.75
CA THR A 652 44.17 -21.43 -5.35
C THR A 652 44.17 -20.30 -6.37
N GLY A 653 45.11 -19.37 -6.27
CA GLY A 653 45.12 -18.13 -7.05
C GLY A 653 46.25 -18.05 -8.09
N SER A 654 45.92 -17.53 -9.28
CA SER A 654 46.88 -17.09 -10.28
C SER A 654 46.72 -15.59 -10.55
N TYR A 655 47.85 -14.90 -10.72
CA TYR A 655 47.89 -13.46 -10.98
C TYR A 655 48.85 -13.15 -12.12
N THR A 656 48.41 -12.32 -13.06
CA THR A 656 49.26 -11.79 -14.13
C THR A 656 49.56 -10.33 -13.87
N GLY A 657 50.69 -10.05 -13.21
CA GLY A 657 51.15 -8.67 -13.01
C GLY A 657 52.33 -8.50 -12.05
N SER A 658 52.83 -7.26 -11.96
CA SER A 658 54.07 -6.94 -11.23
C SER A 658 53.92 -6.61 -9.74
N THR A 659 52.73 -6.21 -9.27
CA THR A 659 52.46 -5.87 -7.85
C THR A 659 50.97 -5.99 -7.53
N ILE A 660 50.64 -6.46 -6.33
CA ILE A 660 49.33 -6.31 -5.67
C ILE A 660 49.58 -5.54 -4.38
N SER A 661 48.73 -4.57 -4.06
CA SER A 661 48.73 -3.91 -2.75
C SER A 661 47.47 -4.28 -1.97
N THR A 662 47.65 -4.73 -0.73
CA THR A 662 46.57 -5.01 0.23
C THR A 662 46.73 -4.09 1.42
N THR A 663 45.81 -3.13 1.59
CA THR A 663 45.80 -2.21 2.74
C THR A 663 44.42 -2.24 3.36
N SER A 664 44.31 -2.50 4.66
CA SER A 664 43.07 -2.36 5.46
C SER A 664 41.78 -2.80 4.74
N ASN A 665 41.63 -4.11 4.51
CA ASN A 665 40.45 -4.72 3.86
C ASN A 665 40.19 -4.28 2.40
N THR A 666 41.13 -3.59 1.74
CA THR A 666 41.06 -3.27 0.31
C THR A 666 42.08 -4.07 -0.51
N LEU A 667 41.67 -4.50 -1.70
CA LEU A 667 42.49 -5.12 -2.73
C LEU A 667 42.44 -4.25 -3.98
N SER A 668 43.59 -3.72 -4.39
CA SER A 668 43.68 -2.91 -5.61
C SER A 668 44.19 -3.75 -6.79
N VAL A 669 43.46 -3.73 -7.90
CA VAL A 669 43.88 -4.38 -9.16
C VAL A 669 44.34 -3.29 -10.14
N PRO A 670 45.64 -3.22 -10.46
CA PRO A 670 46.15 -2.23 -11.42
C PRO A 670 45.56 -2.42 -12.83
N ALA A 671 45.46 -1.33 -13.57
CA ALA A 671 44.87 -1.32 -14.91
C ALA A 671 45.58 -2.32 -15.86
N GLY A 672 44.77 -3.12 -16.57
CA GLY A 672 45.24 -4.13 -17.52
C GLY A 672 45.63 -5.47 -16.91
N GLN A 673 45.42 -5.67 -15.60
CA GLN A 673 45.83 -6.88 -14.87
C GLN A 673 44.61 -7.64 -14.33
N THR A 674 44.78 -8.94 -14.07
CA THR A 674 43.70 -9.84 -13.64
C THR A 674 44.13 -10.73 -12.48
N ILE A 675 43.25 -10.87 -11.48
CA ILE A 675 43.39 -11.86 -10.40
C ILE A 675 42.36 -12.96 -10.66
N SER A 676 42.80 -14.21 -10.74
CA SER A 676 41.91 -15.37 -10.89
C SER A 676 42.04 -16.32 -9.71
N PHE A 677 40.90 -16.69 -9.12
CA PHE A 677 40.79 -17.69 -8.06
C PHE A 677 40.13 -18.93 -8.63
N SER A 678 40.80 -20.07 -8.53
CA SER A 678 40.28 -21.39 -8.89
C SER A 678 39.96 -22.19 -7.63
N THR A 679 38.84 -22.90 -7.61
CA THR A 679 38.55 -23.89 -6.55
C THR A 679 39.19 -25.23 -6.89
N THR A 680 39.82 -25.90 -5.93
CA THR A 680 40.23 -27.30 -6.08
C THR A 680 39.05 -28.23 -5.79
N GLY A 681 38.18 -28.44 -6.79
CA GLY A 681 37.01 -29.32 -6.67
C GLY A 681 35.72 -28.78 -7.32
N THR A 682 34.60 -28.98 -6.65
CA THR A 682 33.21 -28.83 -7.16
C THR A 682 32.71 -27.38 -7.38
N GLY A 683 33.60 -26.41 -7.62
CA GLY A 683 33.24 -25.01 -7.82
C GLY A 683 32.79 -24.28 -6.54
N LEU A 684 32.46 -22.99 -6.68
CA LEU A 684 31.76 -22.24 -5.64
C LEU A 684 30.26 -22.55 -5.71
N THR A 685 29.60 -22.67 -4.55
CA THR A 685 28.13 -22.69 -4.49
C THR A 685 27.54 -21.33 -4.93
N PRO A 686 26.27 -21.27 -5.38
CA PRO A 686 25.63 -20.02 -5.76
C PRO A 686 25.67 -18.93 -4.66
N ALA A 687 25.51 -19.33 -3.39
CA ALA A 687 25.62 -18.41 -2.25
C ALA A 687 27.05 -17.87 -2.05
N GLN A 688 28.07 -18.71 -2.23
CA GLN A 688 29.48 -18.28 -2.20
C GLN A 688 29.81 -17.33 -3.34
N LEU A 689 29.32 -17.61 -4.55
CA LEU A 689 29.52 -16.74 -5.71
C LEU A 689 28.83 -15.37 -5.52
N ALA A 690 27.56 -15.36 -5.10
CA ALA A 690 26.82 -14.14 -4.82
C ALA A 690 27.48 -13.31 -3.70
N SER A 691 27.98 -13.96 -2.65
CA SER A 691 28.70 -13.30 -1.56
C SER A 691 29.99 -12.62 -2.06
N VAL A 692 30.81 -13.30 -2.87
CA VAL A 692 32.02 -12.71 -3.47
C VAL A 692 31.69 -11.52 -4.37
N ILE A 693 30.61 -11.58 -5.17
CA ILE A 693 30.14 -10.48 -6.03
C ILE A 693 29.59 -9.30 -5.20
N SER A 694 28.88 -9.56 -4.10
CA SER A 694 28.41 -8.49 -3.20
C SER A 694 29.56 -7.77 -2.49
N ALA A 695 30.65 -8.48 -2.21
CA ALA A 695 31.80 -7.93 -1.50
C ALA A 695 32.85 -7.26 -2.41
N SER A 696 32.69 -7.32 -3.74
CA SER A 696 33.67 -6.78 -4.70
C SER A 696 33.57 -5.27 -4.98
N GLY A 697 32.51 -4.59 -4.53
CA GLY A 697 32.35 -3.15 -4.77
C GLY A 697 32.23 -2.80 -6.27
N THR A 698 32.99 -1.79 -6.73
CA THR A 698 32.86 -1.20 -8.07
C THR A 698 33.66 -1.89 -9.19
N GLY A 699 34.30 -3.03 -8.91
CA GLY A 699 35.11 -3.78 -9.88
C GLY A 699 34.33 -4.86 -10.66
N THR A 700 34.81 -5.20 -11.86
CA THR A 700 34.20 -6.25 -12.69
C THR A 700 34.59 -7.64 -12.22
N VAL A 701 33.60 -8.52 -12.03
CA VAL A 701 33.79 -9.92 -11.63
C VAL A 701 33.18 -10.85 -12.68
N THR A 702 33.98 -11.78 -13.20
CA THR A 702 33.54 -12.80 -14.18
C THR A 702 33.73 -14.18 -13.59
N TYR A 703 32.75 -15.08 -13.74
CA TYR A 703 32.83 -16.47 -13.29
C TYR A 703 32.72 -17.44 -14.47
N SER A 704 33.65 -18.39 -14.58
CA SER A 704 33.63 -19.43 -15.61
C SER A 704 34.38 -20.68 -15.13
N GLY A 705 33.80 -21.87 -15.32
CA GLY A 705 34.48 -23.16 -15.12
C GLY A 705 35.23 -23.28 -13.78
N SER A 706 34.55 -23.02 -12.66
CA SER A 706 35.13 -23.04 -11.31
C SER A 706 36.20 -21.98 -11.02
N THR A 707 36.34 -20.95 -11.87
CA THR A 707 37.27 -19.83 -11.71
C THR A 707 36.52 -18.50 -11.60
N VAL A 708 36.78 -17.74 -10.54
CA VAL A 708 36.38 -16.32 -10.39
C VAL A 708 37.54 -15.45 -10.84
N THR A 709 37.29 -14.53 -11.77
CA THR A 709 38.29 -13.58 -12.28
C THR A 709 37.85 -12.14 -11.99
N LEU A 710 38.74 -11.36 -11.38
CA LEU A 710 38.60 -9.92 -11.17
C LEU A 710 39.35 -9.18 -12.30
N THR A 711 38.69 -8.25 -12.98
CA THR A 711 39.22 -7.47 -14.12
C THR A 711 39.06 -5.97 -13.90
N SER A 712 40.02 -5.18 -14.39
CA SER A 712 39.94 -3.70 -14.41
C SER A 712 39.21 -3.17 -15.65
N GLY A 713 38.35 -2.16 -15.49
CA GLY A 713 37.85 -1.33 -16.59
C GLY A 713 38.39 0.10 -16.47
N THR A 714 39.24 0.52 -17.43
CA THR A 714 39.80 1.89 -17.69
C THR A 714 40.42 2.72 -16.55
N SER A 715 40.26 2.32 -15.29
CA SER A 715 40.87 2.90 -14.08
C SER A 715 41.25 1.77 -13.13
N ALA A 716 42.16 2.02 -12.18
CA ALA A 716 42.48 1.05 -11.13
C ALA A 716 41.23 0.81 -10.27
N SER A 717 40.73 -0.42 -10.20
CA SER A 717 39.58 -0.78 -9.39
C SER A 717 40.01 -1.16 -7.98
N THR A 718 39.34 -0.56 -6.99
CA THR A 718 39.55 -0.83 -5.57
C THR A 718 38.41 -1.69 -5.06
N PHE A 719 38.70 -2.96 -4.79
CA PHE A 719 37.76 -3.88 -4.17
C PHE A 719 37.84 -3.66 -2.65
N SER A 720 36.71 -3.34 -2.02
CA SER A 720 36.65 -3.00 -0.59
C SER A 720 35.76 -4.01 0.13
N PHE A 721 36.36 -4.85 0.96
CA PHE A 721 35.68 -5.96 1.61
C PHE A 721 35.14 -5.57 3.00
N PRO A 722 34.09 -6.24 3.52
CA PRO A 722 33.61 -6.04 4.88
C PRO A 722 34.72 -6.20 5.93
N THR A 723 34.63 -5.43 7.01
CA THR A 723 35.57 -5.47 8.15
C THR A 723 35.65 -6.89 8.72
N GLY A 724 36.86 -7.41 8.88
CA GLY A 724 37.09 -8.81 9.30
C GLY A 724 37.23 -9.83 8.17
N THR A 725 37.01 -9.47 6.90
CA THR A 725 37.35 -10.33 5.76
C THR A 725 38.88 -10.49 5.66
N THR A 726 39.40 -11.70 5.85
CA THR A 726 40.85 -11.99 5.81
C THR A 726 41.28 -12.59 4.47
N PHE A 727 42.21 -11.94 3.78
CA PHE A 727 42.92 -12.50 2.63
C PHE A 727 44.39 -12.76 3.00
N SER A 728 44.82 -14.02 2.88
CA SER A 728 46.21 -14.43 3.12
C SER A 728 46.95 -14.60 1.80
N ILE A 729 47.77 -13.62 1.42
CA ILE A 729 48.63 -13.70 0.22
C ILE A 729 50.09 -13.63 0.65
N SER A 730 50.84 -14.71 0.46
CA SER A 730 52.30 -14.70 0.65
C SER A 730 52.97 -13.99 -0.54
N SER A 731 53.65 -12.87 -0.28
CA SER A 731 54.34 -12.09 -1.29
C SER A 731 55.53 -12.84 -1.89
N GLY A 732 55.60 -12.97 -3.23
CA GLY A 732 56.83 -13.34 -3.94
C GLY A 732 56.72 -14.38 -5.07
N ALA A 733 55.58 -15.07 -5.23
CA ALA A 733 55.41 -16.10 -6.25
C ALA A 733 54.40 -15.69 -7.35
N LYS A 734 54.70 -16.03 -8.62
CA LYS A 734 53.76 -15.86 -9.76
C LYS A 734 52.59 -16.85 -9.77
N THR A 735 52.54 -17.76 -8.80
CA THR A 735 51.49 -18.77 -8.61
C THR A 735 51.35 -19.03 -7.12
N VAL A 736 50.16 -18.80 -6.55
CA VAL A 736 49.91 -18.97 -5.11
C VAL A 736 49.24 -20.32 -4.88
N ALA A 737 50.07 -21.34 -4.61
CA ALA A 737 49.64 -22.70 -4.30
C ALA A 737 49.49 -22.91 -2.78
N THR A 738 48.59 -22.15 -2.16
CA THR A 738 48.30 -22.29 -0.72
C THR A 738 46.80 -22.15 -0.48
N ALA A 739 46.23 -23.10 0.27
CA ALA A 739 44.80 -23.19 0.53
C ALA A 739 44.30 -22.05 1.44
N GLY A 740 43.81 -20.96 0.84
CA GLY A 740 43.15 -19.88 1.56
C GLY A 740 41.65 -20.10 1.68
N THR A 741 41.09 -19.96 2.89
CA THR A 741 39.63 -19.90 3.08
C THR A 741 39.16 -18.45 2.92
N ILE A 742 38.14 -18.22 2.10
CA ILE A 742 37.41 -16.94 2.16
C ILE A 742 36.38 -17.06 3.27
N THR A 743 36.44 -16.15 4.25
CA THR A 743 35.31 -15.88 5.15
C THR A 743 34.79 -14.48 4.84
N VAL A 744 33.62 -14.40 4.21
CA VAL A 744 32.84 -13.17 4.14
C VAL A 744 31.96 -13.12 5.40
N PRO A 745 32.09 -12.11 6.27
CA PRO A 745 31.19 -11.92 7.40
C PRO A 745 29.73 -11.82 6.93
N ALA A 746 28.77 -12.13 7.82
CA ALA A 746 27.38 -11.86 7.51
C ALA A 746 27.20 -10.36 7.27
N LEU A 747 26.63 -9.97 6.12
CA LEU A 747 26.24 -8.59 5.89
C LEU A 747 24.98 -8.36 6.71
N ASN A 748 25.11 -7.65 7.83
CA ASN A 748 23.97 -7.30 8.67
C ASN A 748 23.03 -6.35 7.93
N THR A 749 21.77 -6.36 8.32
CA THR A 749 20.87 -5.24 7.99
C THR A 749 21.38 -3.99 8.69
N THR A 750 21.50 -2.88 7.96
CA THR A 750 21.65 -1.59 8.62
C THR A 750 20.39 -1.31 9.43
N PRO A 751 20.50 -0.88 10.70
CA PRO A 751 19.34 -0.34 11.41
C PRO A 751 18.82 0.87 10.64
N PHE A 752 17.52 1.12 10.72
CA PHE A 752 16.91 2.31 10.13
C PHE A 752 17.04 3.44 11.16
N ALA A 753 16.34 3.29 12.30
CA ALA A 753 16.59 4.16 13.45
C ALA A 753 17.81 3.66 14.26
N ASN A 754 18.81 4.52 14.41
CA ASN A 754 19.93 4.28 15.31
C ASN A 754 20.32 5.57 16.04
N ILE A 755 20.67 5.45 17.33
CA ILE A 755 21.35 6.52 18.09
C ILE A 755 22.77 6.06 18.39
N GLN A 756 23.75 6.66 17.72
CA GLN A 756 25.17 6.38 17.95
C GLN A 756 25.79 7.40 18.92
N THR A 757 26.60 6.94 19.87
CA THR A 757 27.27 7.76 20.90
C THR A 757 28.78 7.58 20.95
N GLY A 758 29.53 8.67 21.17
CA GLY A 758 30.99 8.68 21.12
C GLY A 758 31.74 8.38 22.43
N GLY A 759 31.12 8.59 23.59
CA GLY A 759 31.80 8.58 24.89
C GLY A 759 30.89 8.23 26.07
N ASN A 760 31.25 8.69 27.28
CA ASN A 760 30.50 8.41 28.51
C ASN A 760 29.09 9.01 28.48
N LEU A 761 28.15 8.32 29.12
CA LEU A 761 26.74 8.69 29.19
C LEU A 761 26.31 8.85 30.65
N THR A 762 25.96 10.08 31.07
CA THR A 762 25.67 10.41 32.48
C THR A 762 24.31 11.10 32.61
N ASN A 763 23.45 10.67 33.54
CA ASN A 763 22.15 11.30 33.84
C ASN A 763 21.26 11.59 32.61
N SER A 764 21.35 10.77 31.56
CA SER A 764 20.80 11.09 30.23
C SER A 764 19.77 10.06 29.76
N THR A 765 18.90 10.47 28.83
CA THR A 765 17.83 9.63 28.27
C THR A 765 18.04 9.42 26.79
N LEU A 766 18.20 8.17 26.34
CA LEU A 766 18.26 7.76 24.94
C LEU A 766 17.03 6.93 24.62
N SER A 767 16.25 7.31 23.62
CA SER A 767 14.96 6.68 23.30
C SER A 767 14.79 6.47 21.78
N VAL A 768 14.73 5.22 21.36
CA VAL A 768 14.39 4.79 19.99
C VAL A 768 13.05 4.08 20.04
N THR A 769 11.94 4.80 19.84
CA THR A 769 10.62 4.25 20.16
C THR A 769 9.50 4.57 19.19
N GLY A 770 8.63 3.60 18.93
CA GLY A 770 7.44 3.81 18.09
C GLY A 770 7.74 3.95 16.60
N ASN A 771 8.95 3.59 16.16
CA ASN A 771 9.29 3.65 14.73
C ASN A 771 8.66 2.47 13.99
N ASN A 772 8.12 2.71 12.80
CA ASN A 772 7.45 1.71 11.97
C ASN A 772 8.17 1.51 10.64
N TYR A 773 8.35 0.26 10.25
CA TYR A 773 9.01 -0.19 9.02
C TYR A 773 8.06 -1.16 8.28
N GLY A 774 7.41 -0.71 7.22
CA GLY A 774 6.35 -1.45 6.53
C GLY A 774 6.66 -1.83 5.09
N ALA A 775 6.30 -3.05 4.70
CA ALA A 775 6.14 -3.49 3.31
C ALA A 775 4.73 -4.04 3.11
N VAL A 776 3.99 -3.50 2.14
CA VAL A 776 2.62 -3.91 1.83
C VAL A 776 2.49 -4.18 0.33
N ALA A 777 2.28 -5.43 -0.06
CA ALA A 777 2.05 -5.84 -1.45
C ALA A 777 0.64 -6.41 -1.60
N GLN A 778 -0.18 -5.81 -2.46
CA GLN A 778 -1.56 -6.25 -2.70
C GLN A 778 -1.82 -6.45 -4.19
N GLY A 779 -2.31 -7.63 -4.59
CA GLY A 779 -2.70 -7.88 -5.98
C GLY A 779 -3.96 -7.09 -6.34
N ASN A 780 -5.12 -7.66 -6.03
CA ASN A 780 -6.43 -7.06 -6.26
C ASN A 780 -7.05 -6.57 -4.94
N VAL A 781 -7.57 -5.34 -4.93
CA VAL A 781 -8.33 -4.76 -3.80
C VAL A 781 -9.68 -4.24 -4.31
N GLY A 782 -10.76 -4.91 -3.94
CA GLY A 782 -12.08 -4.70 -4.55
C GLY A 782 -13.13 -4.41 -3.50
N ASN A 783 -13.69 -3.20 -3.55
CA ASN A 783 -14.82 -2.80 -2.72
C ASN A 783 -16.06 -2.64 -3.61
N THR A 784 -17.18 -3.23 -3.20
CA THR A 784 -18.47 -3.09 -3.89
C THR A 784 -19.57 -2.89 -2.85
N THR A 785 -20.16 -1.70 -2.83
CA THR A 785 -21.29 -1.35 -1.95
C THR A 785 -22.51 -1.04 -2.79
N VAL A 786 -23.61 -1.70 -2.49
CA VAL A 786 -24.94 -1.39 -3.04
C VAL A 786 -25.89 -1.12 -1.87
N ALA A 787 -26.51 0.05 -1.84
CA ALA A 787 -27.38 0.45 -0.75
C ALA A 787 -28.68 1.07 -1.28
N VAL A 788 -29.81 0.60 -0.75
CA VAL A 788 -31.14 1.13 -1.04
C VAL A 788 -31.82 1.55 0.24
N THR A 789 -32.39 2.76 0.26
CA THR A 789 -33.22 3.28 1.36
C THR A 789 -34.49 3.90 0.78
N ALA A 790 -35.62 3.25 1.02
CA ALA A 790 -36.93 3.66 0.52
C ALA A 790 -38.02 3.45 1.58
N ASP A 791 -39.18 4.10 1.44
CA ASP A 791 -40.35 3.77 2.27
C ASP A 791 -40.96 2.43 1.82
N THR A 792 -41.00 2.19 0.49
CA THR A 792 -41.44 0.94 -0.13
C THR A 792 -40.46 0.47 -1.22
N VAL A 793 -40.03 -0.79 -1.14
CA VAL A 793 -39.30 -1.48 -2.23
C VAL A 793 -40.15 -2.65 -2.72
N ASN A 794 -40.55 -2.62 -4.00
CA ASN A 794 -41.31 -3.69 -4.63
C ASN A 794 -40.38 -4.58 -5.48
N GLY A 795 -40.64 -5.88 -5.52
CA GLY A 795 -39.95 -6.78 -6.44
C GLY A 795 -40.33 -6.48 -7.90
N GLY A 796 -39.34 -6.42 -8.79
CA GLY A 796 -39.56 -6.31 -10.22
C GLY A 796 -40.00 -7.64 -10.83
N ALA A 797 -40.45 -7.62 -12.08
CA ALA A 797 -40.81 -8.85 -12.81
C ALA A 797 -39.59 -9.75 -13.13
N LEU A 798 -38.37 -9.33 -12.76
CA LEU A 798 -37.09 -9.98 -13.06
C LEU A 798 -36.93 -11.37 -12.43
N ALA A 799 -37.63 -11.65 -11.34
CA ALA A 799 -37.52 -12.92 -10.62
C ALA A 799 -38.18 -14.11 -11.34
N GLY A 800 -39.01 -13.86 -12.37
CA GLY A 800 -39.98 -14.84 -12.90
C GLY A 800 -39.44 -16.05 -13.67
N THR A 801 -38.18 -16.04 -14.14
CA THR A 801 -37.67 -17.11 -15.03
C THR A 801 -36.27 -17.56 -14.64
N GLN A 802 -36.13 -18.81 -14.18
CA GLN A 802 -34.82 -19.50 -14.15
C GLN A 802 -34.34 -19.73 -15.59
N SER A 803 -33.62 -18.76 -16.15
CA SER A 803 -32.91 -18.96 -17.42
C SER A 803 -31.84 -20.03 -17.20
N SER A 804 -31.98 -21.16 -17.88
CA SER A 804 -31.00 -22.26 -17.91
C SER A 804 -29.75 -21.83 -18.69
N ALA A 805 -29.00 -20.87 -18.14
CA ALA A 805 -27.70 -20.50 -18.63
C ALA A 805 -26.77 -21.72 -18.54
N THR A 806 -26.02 -22.01 -19.61
CA THR A 806 -24.96 -23.03 -19.57
C THR A 806 -23.83 -22.54 -18.68
N VAL A 807 -23.87 -22.90 -17.40
CA VAL A 807 -22.85 -22.55 -16.42
C VAL A 807 -21.57 -23.33 -16.71
N THR A 808 -20.59 -22.65 -17.28
CA THR A 808 -19.20 -23.12 -17.35
C THR A 808 -18.52 -22.95 -15.99
N SER A 809 -17.39 -23.64 -15.77
CA SER A 809 -16.58 -23.60 -14.55
C SER A 809 -15.86 -22.28 -14.26
N THR A 810 -16.27 -21.19 -14.91
CA THR A 810 -15.71 -19.83 -14.79
C THR A 810 -16.79 -18.74 -14.73
N SER A 811 -18.08 -19.13 -14.80
CA SER A 811 -19.19 -18.19 -14.86
C SER A 811 -19.76 -17.88 -13.48
N GLN A 812 -20.06 -16.60 -13.23
CA GLN A 812 -20.73 -16.10 -12.03
C GLN A 812 -21.99 -15.34 -12.46
N THR A 813 -23.13 -15.72 -11.90
CA THR A 813 -24.42 -15.08 -12.19
C THR A 813 -25.20 -14.78 -10.91
N ALA A 814 -25.73 -13.56 -10.81
CA ALA A 814 -26.65 -13.14 -9.76
C ALA A 814 -27.99 -12.75 -10.39
N THR A 815 -29.05 -13.46 -10.00
CA THR A 815 -30.44 -13.16 -10.40
C THR A 815 -31.23 -12.76 -9.17
N ALA A 816 -31.38 -11.43 -9.00
CA ALA A 816 -32.13 -10.77 -7.94
C ALA A 816 -32.50 -9.34 -8.38
N ASP A 817 -33.41 -8.68 -7.66
CA ASP A 817 -33.73 -7.26 -7.86
C ASP A 817 -32.57 -6.36 -7.46
N LEU A 818 -31.84 -6.75 -6.41
CA LEU A 818 -30.62 -6.10 -5.97
C LEU A 818 -29.44 -7.08 -5.98
N SER A 819 -28.31 -6.66 -6.56
CA SER A 819 -27.14 -7.52 -6.69
C SER A 819 -25.82 -6.79 -6.46
N ALA A 820 -24.90 -7.43 -5.74
CA ALA A 820 -23.53 -6.96 -5.53
C ALA A 820 -22.55 -8.11 -5.79
N VAL A 821 -21.68 -7.95 -6.79
CA VAL A 821 -20.75 -8.98 -7.27
C VAL A 821 -19.32 -8.44 -7.27
N ASN A 822 -18.41 -9.20 -6.66
CA ASN A 822 -16.99 -8.88 -6.56
C ASN A 822 -16.16 -10.10 -6.97
N ALA A 823 -15.48 -10.01 -8.12
CA ALA A 823 -14.76 -11.10 -8.76
C ALA A 823 -13.28 -10.74 -8.94
N GLN A 824 -12.38 -11.48 -8.29
CA GLN A 824 -10.94 -11.22 -8.35
C GLN A 824 -10.17 -12.46 -8.79
N THR A 825 -9.19 -12.29 -9.67
CA THR A 825 -8.24 -13.34 -10.06
C THR A 825 -6.82 -12.80 -10.04
N ASN A 826 -5.90 -13.52 -9.42
CA ASN A 826 -4.48 -13.16 -9.37
C ASN A 826 -3.60 -14.38 -9.68
N ALA A 827 -3.00 -14.37 -10.87
CA ALA A 827 -2.10 -15.41 -11.37
C ALA A 827 -0.61 -15.03 -11.29
N SER A 828 -0.27 -13.98 -10.54
CA SER A 828 1.09 -13.44 -10.42
C SER A 828 1.56 -13.37 -8.97
N ALA A 829 2.88 -13.40 -8.78
CA ALA A 829 3.48 -13.39 -7.45
C ALA A 829 3.16 -12.07 -6.71
N THR A 830 2.86 -12.18 -5.41
CA THR A 830 2.61 -11.06 -4.50
C THR A 830 3.57 -11.15 -3.32
N THR A 831 4.57 -10.26 -3.27
CA THR A 831 5.71 -10.36 -2.34
C THR A 831 5.88 -9.10 -1.50
N ALA A 832 5.80 -9.23 -0.18
CA ALA A 832 6.20 -8.20 0.77
C ALA A 832 7.46 -8.61 1.51
N SER A 833 8.44 -7.71 1.61
CA SER A 833 9.72 -7.96 2.27
C SER A 833 10.14 -6.76 3.09
N ALA A 834 10.32 -6.95 4.40
CA ALA A 834 10.71 -5.91 5.33
C ALA A 834 11.96 -6.31 6.11
N TYR A 835 13.04 -5.55 5.92
CA TYR A 835 14.33 -5.74 6.56
C TYR A 835 14.72 -4.45 7.29
N GLY A 836 15.32 -4.58 8.47
CA GLY A 836 15.74 -3.42 9.25
C GLY A 836 15.92 -3.72 10.74
N GLY A 837 15.98 -2.66 11.54
CA GLY A 837 16.20 -2.74 12.98
C GLY A 837 16.18 -1.35 13.62
N ALA A 838 16.12 -1.33 14.95
CA ALA A 838 16.17 -0.12 15.77
C ALA A 838 17.25 -0.32 16.85
N GLN A 839 18.19 0.60 16.99
CA GLN A 839 19.35 0.39 17.88
C GLN A 839 19.81 1.64 18.64
N ILE A 840 20.47 1.43 19.77
CA ILE A 840 21.40 2.37 20.38
C ILE A 840 22.79 1.74 20.26
N THR A 841 23.77 2.49 19.77
CA THR A 841 25.17 2.02 19.67
C THR A 841 26.15 3.00 20.31
N SER A 842 27.35 2.51 20.60
CA SER A 842 28.47 3.36 21.00
C SER A 842 29.70 3.01 20.17
N SER A 843 30.43 4.04 19.73
CA SER A 843 31.75 3.92 19.11
C SER A 843 32.90 3.98 20.11
N ALA A 844 32.61 4.21 21.40
CA ALA A 844 33.60 4.07 22.47
C ALA A 844 33.92 2.59 22.72
N THR A 845 35.18 2.28 23.01
CA THR A 845 35.60 0.91 23.35
C THR A 845 35.16 0.47 24.75
N LEU A 846 34.97 1.42 25.67
CA LEU A 846 34.50 1.23 27.05
C LEU A 846 33.69 2.46 27.55
N PRO A 847 32.48 2.73 27.04
CA PRO A 847 31.66 3.85 27.51
C PRO A 847 31.20 3.60 28.96
N THR A 848 31.45 4.56 29.86
CA THR A 848 30.82 4.55 31.19
C THR A 848 29.40 5.09 31.07
N ILE A 849 28.40 4.26 31.37
CA ILE A 849 26.98 4.65 31.43
C ILE A 849 26.57 4.74 32.91
N SER A 850 26.02 5.87 33.37
CA SER A 850 25.64 6.09 34.77
C SER A 850 24.43 7.01 34.89
N GLY A 851 23.52 6.76 35.83
CA GLY A 851 22.30 7.55 36.03
C GLY A 851 21.36 7.63 34.83
N SER A 852 21.53 6.79 33.81
CA SER A 852 20.99 7.03 32.46
C SER A 852 19.94 6.00 32.04
N THR A 853 18.99 6.43 31.23
CA THR A 853 17.89 5.60 30.69
C THR A 853 18.12 5.34 29.21
N LEU A 854 18.16 4.07 28.81
CA LEU A 854 18.25 3.63 27.42
C LEU A 854 16.98 2.85 27.09
N SER A 855 16.29 3.24 26.02
CA SER A 855 15.06 2.57 25.57
C SER A 855 15.10 2.32 24.07
N VAL A 856 14.84 1.07 23.67
CA VAL A 856 14.49 0.71 22.28
C VAL A 856 13.19 -0.08 22.33
N SER A 857 12.06 0.63 22.25
CA SER A 857 10.76 0.08 22.61
C SER A 857 9.64 0.42 21.63
N ASN A 858 8.66 -0.47 21.46
CA ASN A 858 7.50 -0.28 20.57
C ASN A 858 7.86 -0.05 19.09
N ASN A 859 9.02 -0.51 18.62
CA ASN A 859 9.38 -0.43 17.20
C ASN A 859 8.78 -1.61 16.43
N ALA A 860 8.22 -1.36 15.25
CA ALA A 860 7.46 -2.33 14.48
C ALA A 860 8.07 -2.59 13.09
N LEU A 861 8.30 -3.86 12.74
CA LEU A 861 8.69 -4.31 11.40
C LEU A 861 7.56 -5.17 10.82
N ASN A 862 6.95 -4.74 9.73
CA ASN A 862 5.71 -5.32 9.20
C ASN A 862 5.83 -5.66 7.71
N ALA A 863 5.51 -6.89 7.32
CA ALA A 863 5.39 -7.32 5.93
C ALA A 863 4.02 -7.95 5.69
N THR A 864 3.25 -7.41 4.75
CA THR A 864 1.89 -7.87 4.42
C THR A 864 1.75 -8.12 2.92
N ALA A 865 1.54 -9.38 2.53
CA ALA A 865 1.28 -9.79 1.16
C ALA A 865 -0.15 -10.33 1.02
N GLN A 866 -0.96 -9.76 0.12
CA GLN A 866 -2.35 -10.18 -0.08
C GLN A 866 -2.68 -10.30 -1.57
N ALA A 867 -2.92 -11.49 -2.11
CA ALA A 867 -3.15 -11.64 -3.56
C ALA A 867 -4.53 -11.10 -3.99
N ASN A 868 -5.60 -11.41 -3.26
CA ASN A 868 -6.95 -10.90 -3.47
C ASN A 868 -7.57 -10.45 -2.15
N THR A 869 -8.09 -9.22 -2.09
CA THR A 869 -8.86 -8.68 -0.95
C THR A 869 -10.18 -8.09 -1.44
N ALA A 870 -11.28 -8.63 -0.94
CA ALA A 870 -12.64 -8.25 -1.32
C ALA A 870 -13.47 -7.76 -0.12
N THR A 871 -14.11 -6.61 -0.25
CA THR A 871 -15.20 -6.17 0.62
C THR A 871 -16.46 -5.99 -0.21
N THR A 872 -17.54 -6.67 0.15
CA THR A 872 -18.80 -6.60 -0.60
C THR A 872 -19.96 -6.36 0.37
N ALA A 873 -20.74 -5.31 0.12
CA ALA A 873 -21.88 -4.93 0.94
C ALA A 873 -23.13 -4.74 0.09
N LEU A 874 -24.25 -5.33 0.52
CA LEU A 874 -25.58 -5.08 -0.03
C LEU A 874 -26.54 -4.76 1.11
N THR A 875 -27.18 -3.60 1.07
CA THR A 875 -28.09 -3.11 2.11
C THR A 875 -29.42 -2.68 1.51
N VAL A 876 -30.52 -3.14 2.10
CA VAL A 876 -31.90 -2.72 1.76
C VAL A 876 -32.60 -2.26 3.02
N ASN A 877 -33.07 -1.02 3.04
CA ASN A 877 -33.91 -0.47 4.10
C ASN A 877 -35.22 0.02 3.48
N GLY A 878 -36.36 -0.43 4.00
CA GLY A 878 -37.69 0.00 3.56
C GLY A 878 -38.75 -1.07 3.71
N THR A 879 -40.03 -0.73 3.60
CA THR A 879 -41.10 -1.74 3.61
C THR A 879 -41.01 -2.56 2.33
N ILE A 880 -40.70 -3.86 2.45
CA ILE A 880 -40.63 -4.75 1.28
C ILE A 880 -42.02 -5.34 1.07
N SER A 881 -42.74 -4.77 0.11
CA SER A 881 -44.08 -5.19 -0.25
C SER A 881 -44.04 -6.08 -1.48
N GLN A 882 -45.07 -6.91 -1.61
CA GLN A 882 -45.40 -7.47 -2.91
C GLN A 882 -45.82 -6.33 -3.85
N ASN A 883 -45.47 -6.43 -5.13
CA ASN A 883 -45.90 -5.48 -6.16
C ASN A 883 -47.43 -5.34 -6.26
N SER A 884 -47.93 -4.39 -7.05
CA SER A 884 -49.38 -4.11 -7.20
C SER A 884 -50.24 -5.28 -7.75
N GLN A 885 -49.62 -6.41 -8.12
CA GLN A 885 -50.29 -7.65 -8.52
C GLN A 885 -50.26 -8.74 -7.44
N GLY A 886 -49.62 -8.48 -6.28
CA GLY A 886 -49.51 -9.44 -5.17
C GLY A 886 -48.69 -10.68 -5.53
N THR A 887 -47.56 -10.51 -6.22
CA THR A 887 -46.78 -11.65 -6.77
C THR A 887 -45.29 -11.64 -6.40
N TYR A 888 -44.62 -10.47 -6.41
CA TYR A 888 -43.16 -10.39 -6.25
C TYR A 888 -42.75 -9.43 -5.12
N ALA A 889 -41.98 -9.93 -4.16
CA ALA A 889 -41.27 -9.16 -3.14
C ALA A 889 -39.81 -8.96 -3.54
N ALA A 890 -39.17 -7.88 -3.07
CA ALA A 890 -37.81 -7.52 -3.49
C ALA A 890 -36.74 -8.46 -2.92
N SER A 891 -35.83 -8.92 -3.79
CA SER A 891 -34.83 -9.95 -3.53
C SER A 891 -33.39 -9.43 -3.59
N GLY A 892 -32.46 -10.07 -2.87
CA GLY A 892 -31.05 -9.63 -2.78
C GLY A 892 -30.04 -10.76 -2.97
N ALA A 893 -29.04 -10.55 -3.84
CA ALA A 893 -27.96 -11.49 -4.10
C ALA A 893 -26.57 -10.84 -3.92
N LEU A 894 -25.69 -11.50 -3.16
CA LEU A 894 -24.30 -11.06 -2.97
C LEU A 894 -23.34 -12.18 -3.37
N ILE A 895 -22.43 -11.88 -4.32
CA ILE A 895 -21.36 -12.80 -4.74
C ILE A 895 -19.99 -12.18 -4.41
N SER A 896 -19.14 -12.98 -3.78
CA SER A 896 -17.72 -12.71 -3.58
C SER A 896 -16.95 -13.91 -4.12
N SER A 897 -16.15 -13.73 -5.17
CA SER A 897 -15.36 -14.80 -5.78
C SER A 897 -13.90 -14.36 -5.89
N GLN A 898 -12.98 -15.08 -5.25
CA GLN A 898 -11.55 -14.81 -5.36
C GLN A 898 -10.76 -16.06 -5.76
N ASN A 899 -9.89 -15.93 -6.74
CA ASN A 899 -9.03 -17.01 -7.24
C ASN A 899 -7.57 -16.57 -7.25
N ALA A 900 -6.71 -17.30 -6.55
CA ALA A 900 -5.28 -17.05 -6.47
C ALA A 900 -4.51 -18.25 -7.02
N THR A 901 -3.60 -17.99 -7.95
CA THR A 901 -2.73 -19.03 -8.55
C THR A 901 -1.26 -18.62 -8.61
N GLY A 902 -0.92 -17.43 -8.14
CA GLY A 902 0.47 -16.96 -7.96
C GLY A 902 0.95 -17.11 -6.53
N ASP A 903 2.28 -17.20 -6.35
CA ASP A 903 2.90 -17.27 -5.01
C ASP A 903 2.58 -16.03 -4.17
N VAL A 904 2.33 -16.22 -2.86
CA VAL A 904 2.12 -15.11 -1.91
C VAL A 904 3.14 -15.22 -0.80
N THR A 905 4.02 -14.23 -0.68
CA THR A 905 5.19 -14.29 0.23
C THR A 905 5.29 -13.03 1.08
N ALA A 906 5.30 -13.18 2.40
CA ALA A 906 5.57 -12.10 3.34
C ALA A 906 6.79 -12.44 4.21
N THR A 907 7.82 -11.60 4.18
CA THR A 907 9.07 -11.79 4.94
C THR A 907 9.35 -10.56 5.80
N ALA A 908 9.45 -10.72 7.11
CA ALA A 908 9.83 -9.68 8.06
C ALA A 908 11.06 -10.12 8.87
N GLY A 909 12.19 -9.46 8.63
CA GLY A 909 13.49 -9.81 9.19
C GLY A 909 14.32 -10.75 8.29
N THR A 910 15.60 -10.89 8.62
CA THR A 910 16.58 -11.61 7.78
C THR A 910 16.67 -13.10 8.10
N VAL A 911 16.86 -13.94 7.08
CA VAL A 911 17.22 -15.36 7.22
C VAL A 911 18.71 -15.55 6.95
N ALA A 912 19.47 -15.93 7.98
CA ALA A 912 20.86 -16.33 7.79
C ALA A 912 20.96 -17.84 7.54
N THR A 913 21.39 -18.23 6.34
CA THR A 913 21.65 -19.61 5.92
C THR A 913 23.14 -19.99 6.04
N SER A 914 23.68 -20.05 7.26
CA SER A 914 25.01 -20.61 7.54
C SER A 914 25.12 -21.15 8.96
N SER A 915 25.83 -22.27 9.16
CA SER A 915 25.68 -23.13 10.35
C SER A 915 26.87 -23.16 11.33
N THR A 916 27.83 -22.23 11.26
CA THR A 916 29.07 -22.32 12.06
C THR A 916 29.55 -21.06 12.77
N THR A 917 28.98 -19.87 12.52
CA THR A 917 29.26 -18.65 13.30
C THR A 917 28.01 -17.79 13.48
N SER A 918 27.91 -17.10 14.61
CA SER A 918 26.74 -16.33 15.06
C SER A 918 26.26 -15.31 14.01
N SER A 919 25.30 -15.73 13.19
CA SER A 919 24.70 -14.89 12.15
C SER A 919 23.34 -14.40 12.64
N SER A 920 23.16 -13.08 12.74
CA SER A 920 21.92 -12.48 13.24
C SER A 920 20.73 -12.81 12.34
N VAL A 921 19.70 -13.43 12.91
CA VAL A 921 18.44 -13.77 12.23
C VAL A 921 17.37 -12.78 12.69
N GLY A 922 16.75 -12.05 11.77
CA GLY A 922 15.60 -11.19 12.04
C GLY A 922 15.80 -9.67 12.18
N GLN A 923 14.73 -8.98 12.58
CA GLN A 923 14.74 -7.58 13.04
C GLN A 923 15.77 -7.45 14.17
N THR A 924 16.71 -6.52 14.03
CA THR A 924 17.72 -6.28 15.08
C THR A 924 17.24 -5.16 16.02
N ILE A 925 17.05 -5.49 17.29
CA ILE A 925 16.73 -4.56 18.37
C ILE A 925 17.87 -4.63 19.40
N SER A 926 18.63 -3.55 19.58
CA SER A 926 19.76 -3.59 20.53
C SER A 926 20.11 -2.26 21.20
N ALA A 927 20.75 -2.36 22.37
CA ALA A 927 21.37 -1.24 23.08
C ALA A 927 22.52 -1.74 23.98
N PRO A 928 23.48 -0.89 24.41
CA PRO A 928 24.54 -1.30 25.32
C PRO A 928 24.01 -1.96 26.61
N GLY A 929 24.53 -3.13 26.95
CA GLY A 929 24.11 -3.89 28.15
C GLY A 929 24.92 -3.59 29.41
N ALA A 930 26.16 -3.14 29.25
CA ALA A 930 27.02 -2.71 30.34
C ALA A 930 26.65 -1.30 30.83
N ILE A 931 25.42 -1.17 31.35
CA ILE A 931 25.00 0.05 32.03
C ILE A 931 25.50 0.02 33.48
N GLY A 932 26.19 1.06 33.90
CA GLY A 932 26.71 1.22 35.27
C GLY A 932 25.63 1.69 36.24
N SER A 933 26.03 2.32 37.35
CA SER A 933 25.15 2.62 38.49
C SER A 933 23.91 3.45 38.17
N ASN A 934 22.79 3.14 38.84
CA ASN A 934 21.53 3.88 38.79
C ASN A 934 20.98 4.11 37.37
N SER A 935 21.23 3.16 36.46
CA SER A 935 20.84 3.23 35.05
C SER A 935 19.75 2.21 34.73
N SER A 936 18.99 2.45 33.65
CA SER A 936 17.96 1.53 33.18
C SER A 936 18.05 1.25 31.69
N LEU A 937 17.83 0.00 31.30
CA LEU A 937 17.66 -0.45 29.93
C LEU A 937 16.26 -1.02 29.73
N ALA A 938 15.58 -0.59 28.66
CA ALA A 938 14.30 -1.12 28.22
C ALA A 938 14.40 -1.54 26.73
N LEU A 939 14.14 -2.80 26.43
CA LEU A 939 13.97 -3.31 25.06
C LEU A 939 12.57 -3.92 24.97
N ASN A 940 11.52 -3.09 24.96
CA ASN A 940 10.17 -3.52 25.31
C ASN A 940 9.15 -3.34 24.18
N GLY A 941 8.18 -4.24 24.03
CA GLY A 941 7.04 -4.05 23.13
C GLY A 941 7.37 -4.00 21.63
N ASN A 942 8.60 -4.36 21.22
CA ASN A 942 8.97 -4.34 19.81
C ASN A 942 8.27 -5.50 19.07
N THR A 943 7.81 -5.22 17.85
CA THR A 943 7.00 -6.17 17.06
C THR A 943 7.65 -6.47 15.72
N THR A 944 7.61 -7.74 15.31
CA THR A 944 7.92 -8.17 13.95
C THR A 944 6.78 -9.03 13.43
N THR A 945 6.14 -8.61 12.34
CA THR A 945 4.94 -9.25 11.78
C THR A 945 5.11 -9.57 10.31
N ALA A 946 4.83 -10.81 9.91
CA ALA A 946 4.69 -11.21 8.51
C ALA A 946 3.31 -11.86 8.29
N THR A 947 2.54 -11.34 7.35
CA THR A 947 1.19 -11.81 7.02
C THR A 947 1.06 -12.07 5.52
N ALA A 948 0.77 -13.31 5.14
CA ALA A 948 0.52 -13.71 3.75
C ALA A 948 -0.88 -14.32 3.61
N ASN A 949 -1.74 -13.67 2.83
CA ASN A 949 -3.10 -14.14 2.53
C ASN A 949 -3.28 -14.31 1.01
N ALA A 950 -3.71 -15.47 0.53
CA ALA A 950 -4.03 -15.60 -0.91
C ALA A 950 -5.38 -14.94 -1.23
N ASN A 951 -6.44 -15.31 -0.52
CA ASN A 951 -7.78 -14.73 -0.67
C ASN A 951 -8.35 -14.29 0.68
N SER A 952 -8.78 -13.04 0.76
CA SER A 952 -9.43 -12.45 1.94
C SER A 952 -10.75 -11.80 1.54
N ALA A 953 -11.85 -12.15 2.21
CA ALA A 953 -13.18 -11.60 1.92
C ALA A 953 -13.97 -11.24 3.17
N ASN A 954 -14.56 -10.05 3.17
CA ASN A 954 -15.54 -9.62 4.15
C ASN A 954 -16.84 -9.22 3.44
N ASN A 955 -17.92 -9.97 3.69
CA ASN A 955 -19.20 -9.79 2.99
C ASN A 955 -20.32 -9.49 3.98
N THR A 956 -21.16 -8.50 3.68
CA THR A 956 -22.33 -8.14 4.50
C THR A 956 -23.56 -7.95 3.61
N LEU A 957 -24.60 -8.73 3.86
CA LEU A 957 -25.93 -8.54 3.28
C LEU A 957 -26.89 -8.16 4.42
N THR A 958 -27.63 -7.08 4.27
CA THR A 958 -28.57 -6.60 5.29
C THR A 958 -29.89 -6.19 4.63
N ALA A 959 -31.00 -6.72 5.14
CA ALA A 959 -32.35 -6.33 4.74
C ALA A 959 -33.16 -5.95 5.99
N ASN A 960 -33.67 -4.72 6.03
CA ASN A 960 -34.48 -4.19 7.13
C ASN A 960 -35.80 -3.64 6.59
N ALA A 961 -36.92 -4.14 7.09
CA ALA A 961 -38.24 -3.72 6.64
C ALA A 961 -39.29 -3.79 7.76
N THR A 962 -40.42 -3.08 7.62
CA THR A 962 -41.58 -3.34 8.50
C THR A 962 -42.03 -4.80 8.39
N THR A 963 -42.05 -5.32 7.15
CA THR A 963 -42.31 -6.72 6.80
C THR A 963 -41.30 -7.16 5.76
N LEU A 964 -40.62 -8.28 6.00
CA LEU A 964 -39.82 -9.01 5.01
C LEU A 964 -40.61 -10.25 4.59
N ASP A 965 -41.43 -10.16 3.55
CA ASP A 965 -42.26 -11.29 3.09
C ASP A 965 -41.51 -12.21 2.10
N ASN A 966 -42.03 -13.42 1.89
CA ASN A 966 -41.54 -14.34 0.86
C ASN A 966 -42.34 -14.15 -0.44
N ALA A 967 -41.66 -14.13 -1.59
CA ALA A 967 -42.35 -14.13 -2.88
C ALA A 967 -42.93 -15.53 -3.15
N THR A 968 -44.17 -15.59 -3.66
CA THR A 968 -44.92 -16.85 -3.76
C THR A 968 -44.42 -17.78 -4.87
N THR A 969 -43.56 -17.31 -5.79
CA THR A 969 -43.15 -18.05 -6.99
C THR A 969 -41.67 -17.94 -7.38
N ALA A 970 -40.85 -17.09 -6.74
CA ALA A 970 -39.45 -16.91 -7.13
C ALA A 970 -38.56 -16.42 -5.99
N ALA A 971 -37.33 -16.94 -5.92
CA ALA A 971 -36.31 -16.52 -4.95
C ALA A 971 -35.01 -16.17 -5.71
N ALA A 972 -34.14 -15.35 -5.08
CA ALA A 972 -32.87 -14.97 -5.68
C ALA A 972 -31.99 -16.21 -5.89
N SER A 973 -31.44 -16.33 -7.10
CA SER A 973 -30.58 -17.43 -7.49
C SER A 973 -29.17 -16.92 -7.76
N ILE A 974 -28.20 -17.52 -7.07
CA ILE A 974 -26.78 -17.38 -7.33
C ILE A 974 -26.27 -18.70 -7.87
N THR A 975 -25.52 -18.66 -8.97
CA THR A 975 -24.77 -19.83 -9.45
C THR A 975 -23.30 -19.48 -9.68
N THR A 976 -22.41 -20.32 -9.12
CA THR A 976 -20.95 -20.21 -9.26
C THR A 976 -20.36 -21.62 -9.30
N ASN A 977 -19.57 -21.97 -10.32
CA ASN A 977 -18.81 -23.23 -10.36
C ASN A 977 -19.65 -24.49 -10.03
N LEU A 978 -20.87 -24.58 -10.57
CA LEU A 978 -21.87 -25.64 -10.34
C LEU A 978 -22.47 -25.72 -8.91
N GLN A 979 -22.09 -24.82 -8.01
CA GLN A 979 -22.77 -24.61 -6.72
C GLN A 979 -23.90 -23.60 -6.88
N THR A 980 -25.02 -23.85 -6.20
CA THR A 980 -26.21 -22.97 -6.23
C THR A 980 -26.59 -22.49 -4.83
N VAL A 981 -27.07 -21.25 -4.74
CA VAL A 981 -27.73 -20.70 -3.55
C VAL A 981 -29.05 -20.09 -4.01
N ASN A 982 -30.15 -20.53 -3.39
CA ASN A 982 -31.49 -20.09 -3.72
C ASN A 982 -32.22 -19.66 -2.42
N ALA A 983 -32.53 -18.38 -2.30
CA ALA A 983 -33.17 -17.76 -1.12
C ALA A 983 -33.70 -16.37 -1.51
N ALA A 984 -34.58 -15.73 -0.74
CA ALA A 984 -34.94 -14.34 -1.00
C ALA A 984 -33.74 -13.41 -0.77
N TYR A 985 -32.88 -13.76 0.20
CA TYR A 985 -31.58 -13.14 0.44
C TYR A 985 -30.47 -14.20 0.39
N ALA A 986 -29.67 -14.17 -0.67
CA ALA A 986 -28.61 -15.13 -0.94
C ALA A 986 -27.23 -14.47 -0.85
N LEU A 987 -26.32 -15.07 -0.07
CA LEU A 987 -24.92 -14.68 0.00
C LEU A 987 -24.05 -15.89 -0.37
N ASN A 988 -23.18 -15.72 -1.36
CA ASN A 988 -22.21 -16.73 -1.78
C ASN A 988 -20.79 -16.15 -1.76
N ASN A 989 -19.91 -16.77 -0.99
CA ASN A 989 -18.49 -16.50 -0.97
C ASN A 989 -17.73 -17.73 -1.47
N THR A 990 -16.97 -17.61 -2.56
CA THR A 990 -16.18 -18.69 -3.15
C THR A 990 -14.71 -18.27 -3.25
N GLN A 991 -13.82 -19.04 -2.63
CA GLN A 991 -12.38 -18.74 -2.63
C GLN A 991 -11.56 -19.95 -3.05
N THR A 992 -10.62 -19.76 -3.97
CA THR A 992 -9.74 -20.82 -4.47
C THR A 992 -8.28 -20.37 -4.44
N SER A 993 -7.41 -21.19 -3.85
CA SER A 993 -5.96 -21.07 -3.99
C SER A 993 -5.43 -22.35 -4.63
N SER A 994 -4.89 -22.24 -5.85
CA SER A 994 -4.36 -23.37 -6.61
C SER A 994 -3.36 -22.97 -7.69
N GLY A 995 -2.23 -23.67 -7.77
CA GLY A 995 -1.26 -23.57 -8.87
C GLY A 995 0.01 -22.77 -8.55
N ALA A 996 0.12 -22.27 -7.32
CA ALA A 996 1.33 -21.61 -6.83
C ALA A 996 2.50 -22.63 -6.72
N THR A 997 3.73 -22.17 -6.98
CA THR A 997 4.94 -23.03 -6.94
C THR A 997 5.52 -23.15 -5.53
N ASN A 998 5.56 -22.03 -4.80
CA ASN A 998 5.97 -21.97 -3.40
C ASN A 998 4.76 -21.80 -2.46
N GLY A 999 3.59 -21.47 -3.00
CA GLY A 999 2.33 -21.37 -2.25
C GLY A 999 2.21 -20.07 -1.45
N VAL A 1000 1.60 -20.16 -0.28
CA VAL A 1000 1.36 -19.03 0.63
C VAL A 1000 2.34 -19.13 1.79
N THR A 1001 3.30 -18.21 1.85
CA THR A 1001 4.42 -18.25 2.80
C THR A 1001 4.53 -16.98 3.63
N ALA A 1002 4.65 -17.14 4.96
CA ALA A 1002 4.89 -16.04 5.90
C ALA A 1002 6.10 -16.36 6.79
N GLN A 1003 7.03 -15.43 6.90
CA GLN A 1003 8.26 -15.59 7.66
C GLN A 1003 8.55 -14.35 8.53
N ALA A 1004 8.56 -14.51 9.86
CA ALA A 1004 8.85 -13.43 10.80
C ALA A 1004 10.00 -13.82 11.75
N ASN A 1005 11.07 -13.03 11.76
CA ASN A 1005 12.24 -13.29 12.58
C ASN A 1005 12.64 -12.04 13.37
N SER A 1006 12.94 -12.15 14.66
CA SER A 1006 13.45 -11.05 15.49
C SER A 1006 14.58 -11.45 16.42
N ASN A 1007 15.48 -10.50 16.69
CA ASN A 1007 16.59 -10.63 17.62
C ASN A 1007 16.68 -9.35 18.48
N VAL A 1008 16.25 -9.47 19.73
CA VAL A 1008 16.26 -8.45 20.78
C VAL A 1008 17.37 -8.80 21.76
N TYR A 1009 18.44 -8.01 21.80
CA TYR A 1009 19.59 -8.31 22.67
C TYR A 1009 20.32 -7.05 23.13
N ASN A 1010 21.09 -7.16 24.20
CA ASN A 1010 22.01 -6.09 24.58
C ASN A 1010 23.36 -6.25 23.86
N ASN A 1011 23.84 -5.17 23.25
CA ASN A 1011 25.10 -5.12 22.52
C ASN A 1011 26.27 -4.85 23.49
N ASP A 1012 26.68 -5.88 24.24
CA ASP A 1012 27.82 -5.84 25.16
C ASP A 1012 29.10 -6.42 24.52
N THR A 1013 30.27 -5.87 24.87
CA THR A 1013 31.57 -6.25 24.29
C THR A 1013 32.52 -6.79 25.36
N ALA A 1014 33.38 -7.72 24.97
CA ALA A 1014 34.36 -8.35 25.88
C ALA A 1014 35.36 -7.32 26.41
N GLY A 1015 35.15 -6.83 27.64
CA GLY A 1015 35.97 -5.80 28.27
C GLY A 1015 35.20 -4.90 29.24
N SER A 1016 33.88 -4.87 29.13
CA SER A 1016 33.01 -4.01 29.94
C SER A 1016 32.85 -4.48 31.39
N SER A 1017 32.61 -3.52 32.29
CA SER A 1017 32.13 -3.77 33.66
C SER A 1017 30.60 -3.66 33.69
N GLY A 1018 29.89 -4.80 33.64
CA GLY A 1018 28.42 -4.80 33.55
C GLY A 1018 27.69 -4.33 34.83
N LEU A 1019 26.35 -4.32 34.76
CA LEU A 1019 25.36 -3.88 35.76
C LEU A 1019 25.78 -3.85 37.26
N GLN A 1020 25.51 -2.74 37.96
CA GLN A 1020 25.47 -2.66 39.43
C GLN A 1020 24.42 -1.62 39.87
N SER A 1021 23.51 -1.95 40.78
CA SER A 1021 22.37 -1.11 41.22
C SER A 1021 21.52 -0.53 40.07
N SER A 1022 21.19 -1.36 39.08
CA SER A 1022 20.58 -0.94 37.81
C SER A 1022 19.57 -1.95 37.25
N THR A 1023 18.72 -1.55 36.31
CA THR A 1023 17.63 -2.38 35.79
C THR A 1023 17.74 -2.66 34.29
N ALA A 1024 17.42 -3.88 33.87
CA ALA A 1024 17.27 -4.24 32.46
C ALA A 1024 15.95 -4.98 32.25
N VAL A 1025 15.11 -4.49 31.34
CA VAL A 1025 13.81 -5.07 31.02
C VAL A 1025 13.74 -5.34 29.52
N LEU A 1026 13.37 -6.57 29.17
CA LEU A 1026 13.13 -7.02 27.82
C LEU A 1026 11.75 -7.70 27.84
N ASN A 1027 10.68 -6.91 27.75
CA ASN A 1027 9.31 -7.42 27.93
C ASN A 1027 8.36 -7.15 26.76
N GLY A 1028 7.36 -8.00 26.60
CA GLY A 1028 6.28 -7.79 25.62
C GLY A 1028 6.72 -7.76 24.16
N ASN A 1029 7.95 -8.18 23.81
CA ASN A 1029 8.38 -8.23 22.41
C ASN A 1029 7.67 -9.39 21.71
N THR A 1030 7.18 -9.16 20.49
CA THR A 1030 6.36 -10.14 19.77
C THR A 1030 6.84 -10.38 18.34
N THR A 1031 6.89 -11.65 17.95
CA THR A 1031 7.17 -12.09 16.58
C THR A 1031 5.97 -12.86 16.08
N THR A 1032 5.36 -12.43 14.97
CA THR A 1032 4.14 -13.04 14.44
C THR A 1032 4.30 -13.39 12.97
N ALA A 1033 4.15 -14.66 12.61
CA ALA A 1033 4.09 -15.12 11.22
C ALA A 1033 2.72 -15.79 10.96
N SER A 1034 1.95 -15.27 10.00
CA SER A 1034 0.62 -15.76 9.65
C SER A 1034 0.49 -16.00 8.15
N ALA A 1035 0.35 -17.27 7.74
CA ALA A 1035 0.07 -17.66 6.35
C ALA A 1035 -1.33 -18.30 6.26
N ILE A 1036 -2.22 -17.74 5.44
CA ILE A 1036 -3.58 -18.26 5.25
C ILE A 1036 -3.92 -18.29 3.76
N ALA A 1037 -4.31 -19.44 3.20
CA ALA A 1037 -4.72 -19.46 1.79
C ALA A 1037 -6.07 -18.75 1.60
N ASN A 1038 -7.13 -19.21 2.26
CA ASN A 1038 -8.47 -18.60 2.14
C ASN A 1038 -9.00 -18.15 3.50
N THR A 1039 -9.39 -16.88 3.62
CA THR A 1039 -10.07 -16.33 4.80
C THR A 1039 -11.35 -15.56 4.44
N ALA A 1040 -12.43 -15.85 5.17
CA ALA A 1040 -13.76 -15.35 4.87
C ALA A 1040 -14.58 -15.02 6.13
N SER A 1041 -15.18 -13.83 6.13
CA SER A 1041 -16.20 -13.39 7.09
C SER A 1041 -17.46 -13.01 6.33
N ASN A 1042 -18.60 -13.65 6.62
CA ASN A 1042 -19.87 -13.38 5.97
C ASN A 1042 -20.94 -13.09 7.01
N THR A 1043 -21.66 -11.98 6.88
CA THR A 1043 -22.80 -11.61 7.73
C THR A 1043 -24.06 -11.41 6.89
N LEU A 1044 -25.17 -12.03 7.30
CA LEU A 1044 -26.50 -11.83 6.72
C LEU A 1044 -27.47 -11.42 7.83
N ASN A 1045 -27.97 -10.19 7.79
CA ASN A 1045 -28.91 -9.64 8.75
C ASN A 1045 -30.29 -9.44 8.12
N LEU A 1046 -31.33 -9.97 8.75
CA LEU A 1046 -32.73 -9.70 8.44
C LEU A 1046 -33.39 -9.07 9.68
N GLY A 1047 -33.94 -7.86 9.53
CA GLY A 1047 -34.63 -7.14 10.61
C GLY A 1047 -36.03 -6.68 10.20
N GLY A 1048 -36.98 -6.72 11.13
CA GLY A 1048 -38.31 -6.15 10.89
C GLY A 1048 -39.34 -6.43 11.97
N SER A 1049 -40.59 -6.03 11.75
CA SER A 1049 -41.70 -6.47 12.62
C SER A 1049 -42.12 -7.90 12.30
N THR A 1050 -42.22 -8.22 11.01
CA THR A 1050 -42.46 -9.59 10.52
C THR A 1050 -41.33 -10.02 9.59
N VAL A 1051 -40.75 -11.22 9.79
CA VAL A 1051 -39.63 -11.74 8.97
C VAL A 1051 -39.92 -13.16 8.45
N ASN A 1052 -40.47 -13.24 7.24
CA ASN A 1052 -40.83 -14.47 6.52
C ASN A 1052 -39.88 -14.80 5.34
N ALA A 1053 -39.04 -13.85 4.92
CA ALA A 1053 -38.12 -14.04 3.79
C ALA A 1053 -37.08 -15.17 4.05
N PRO A 1054 -36.90 -16.15 3.15
CA PRO A 1054 -35.86 -17.18 3.26
C PRO A 1054 -34.47 -16.60 3.00
N ALA A 1055 -33.46 -17.09 3.73
CA ALA A 1055 -32.08 -16.59 3.64
C ALA A 1055 -31.04 -17.70 3.68
N ALA A 1056 -29.98 -17.55 2.88
CA ALA A 1056 -28.88 -18.51 2.81
C ALA A 1056 -27.50 -17.84 2.72
N ILE A 1057 -26.55 -18.37 3.49
CA ILE A 1057 -25.11 -18.14 3.32
C ILE A 1057 -24.47 -19.44 2.83
N LEU A 1058 -23.76 -19.38 1.69
CA LEU A 1058 -22.77 -20.36 1.28
C LEU A 1058 -21.37 -19.75 1.34
N ASN A 1059 -20.45 -20.45 1.99
CA ASN A 1059 -19.04 -20.14 1.97
C ASN A 1059 -18.28 -21.38 1.49
N ASN A 1060 -17.65 -21.30 0.32
CA ASN A 1060 -17.01 -22.41 -0.37
C ASN A 1060 -15.52 -22.12 -0.61
N GLN A 1061 -14.64 -22.71 0.19
CA GLN A 1061 -13.20 -22.46 0.12
C GLN A 1061 -12.43 -23.71 -0.29
N THR A 1062 -11.56 -23.59 -1.30
CA THR A 1062 -10.69 -24.67 -1.78
C THR A 1062 -9.23 -24.24 -1.74
N ASN A 1063 -8.38 -25.01 -1.08
CA ASN A 1063 -6.93 -24.83 -1.12
C ASN A 1063 -6.23 -26.12 -1.58
N SER A 1064 -5.46 -26.02 -2.66
CA SER A 1064 -4.49 -27.05 -3.08
C SER A 1064 -3.04 -26.61 -2.96
N ASP A 1065 -2.78 -25.33 -2.68
CA ASP A 1065 -1.42 -24.80 -2.52
C ASP A 1065 -0.86 -25.14 -1.13
N SER A 1066 0.46 -25.24 -1.04
CA SER A 1066 1.14 -25.34 0.25
C SER A 1066 1.02 -24.02 1.03
N VAL A 1067 0.69 -24.10 2.31
CA VAL A 1067 0.64 -22.95 3.23
C VAL A 1067 1.71 -23.15 4.30
N ALA A 1068 2.64 -22.20 4.42
CA ALA A 1068 3.77 -22.31 5.32
C ALA A 1068 3.98 -21.02 6.13
N ALA A 1069 3.97 -21.14 7.46
CA ALA A 1069 4.35 -20.07 8.37
C ALA A 1069 5.59 -20.47 9.19
N ALA A 1070 6.59 -19.58 9.24
CA ALA A 1070 7.81 -19.78 10.01
C ALA A 1070 8.15 -18.54 10.84
N GLY A 1071 8.73 -18.75 12.01
CA GLY A 1071 9.34 -17.63 12.71
C GLY A 1071 10.31 -18.02 13.80
N THR A 1072 11.14 -17.06 14.20
CA THR A 1072 12.04 -17.20 15.35
C THR A 1072 12.04 -15.93 16.18
N SER A 1073 11.96 -16.07 17.50
CA SER A 1073 12.10 -14.94 18.42
C SER A 1073 13.27 -15.20 19.36
N ASN A 1074 14.27 -14.33 19.29
CA ASN A 1074 15.38 -14.31 20.23
C ASN A 1074 15.28 -13.05 21.08
N VAL A 1075 15.13 -13.21 22.39
CA VAL A 1075 15.10 -12.14 23.38
C VAL A 1075 16.09 -12.50 24.48
N GLN A 1076 17.29 -11.91 24.41
CA GLN A 1076 18.42 -12.33 25.22
C GLN A 1076 19.05 -11.16 25.97
N PHE A 1077 19.38 -11.37 27.25
CA PHE A 1077 20.28 -10.47 27.97
C PHE A 1077 21.56 -11.21 28.36
N SER A 1078 22.71 -10.82 27.83
CA SER A 1078 24.01 -11.50 28.03
C SER A 1078 25.10 -10.51 28.41
N LEU A 1079 25.83 -10.78 29.50
CA LEU A 1079 27.03 -10.03 29.89
C LEU A 1079 28.28 -10.92 29.77
N THR A 1080 29.40 -10.35 29.30
CA THR A 1080 30.68 -11.07 29.13
C THR A 1080 31.84 -10.32 29.79
N GLY A 1081 32.15 -10.65 31.05
CA GLY A 1081 33.22 -10.00 31.82
C GLY A 1081 34.60 -10.60 31.53
N SER A 1082 35.60 -9.75 31.27
CA SER A 1082 37.00 -10.15 31.02
C SER A 1082 38.06 -9.45 31.88
N SER A 1083 37.67 -8.53 32.78
CA SER A 1083 38.58 -7.82 33.69
C SER A 1083 38.41 -8.29 35.14
N ALA A 1084 39.53 -8.36 35.88
CA ALA A 1084 39.60 -8.96 37.21
C ALA A 1084 39.15 -8.05 38.38
N THR A 1085 38.62 -6.85 38.11
CA THR A 1085 38.39 -5.82 39.14
C THR A 1085 36.94 -5.59 39.59
N THR A 1086 35.91 -5.84 38.77
CA THR A 1086 34.48 -5.70 39.17
C THR A 1086 33.50 -6.47 38.27
N ALA A 1087 32.41 -6.97 38.85
CA ALA A 1087 31.22 -7.50 38.13
C ALA A 1087 30.33 -6.37 37.59
N ALA A 1088 29.45 -6.53 36.59
CA ALA A 1088 28.80 -7.71 36.00
C ALA A 1088 27.66 -8.37 36.85
N ALA A 1089 26.83 -7.53 37.47
CA ALA A 1089 25.66 -7.80 38.32
C ALA A 1089 25.92 -7.80 39.85
N SER A 1090 25.59 -6.67 40.51
CA SER A 1090 25.35 -6.63 41.95
C SER A 1090 24.24 -5.63 42.32
N GLY A 1091 23.20 -6.06 43.03
CA GLY A 1091 22.05 -5.21 43.39
C GLY A 1091 21.08 -4.86 42.24
N SER A 1092 21.15 -5.59 41.11
CA SER A 1092 20.44 -5.26 39.87
C SER A 1092 19.18 -6.10 39.63
N SER A 1093 18.27 -5.64 38.77
CA SER A 1093 17.06 -6.37 38.36
C SER A 1093 17.01 -6.56 36.84
N ILE A 1094 17.01 -7.81 36.38
CA ILE A 1094 16.97 -8.21 34.96
C ILE A 1094 15.69 -9.01 34.71
N ALA A 1095 14.86 -8.58 33.77
CA ALA A 1095 13.56 -9.22 33.47
C ALA A 1095 13.38 -9.47 31.97
N VAL A 1096 13.27 -10.75 31.57
CA VAL A 1096 12.86 -11.19 30.23
C VAL A 1096 11.46 -11.78 30.36
N THR A 1097 10.41 -10.98 30.12
CA THR A 1097 9.04 -11.36 30.50
C THR A 1097 7.98 -11.09 29.44
N ASN A 1098 6.95 -11.94 29.39
CA ASN A 1098 5.80 -11.76 28.48
C ASN A 1098 6.15 -11.59 26.98
N ASN A 1099 7.31 -12.09 26.53
CA ASN A 1099 7.68 -12.06 25.12
C ASN A 1099 7.04 -13.26 24.39
N ALA A 1100 6.67 -13.10 23.12
CA ALA A 1100 5.90 -14.11 22.39
C ALA A 1100 6.40 -14.36 20.95
N LEU A 1101 6.50 -15.63 20.57
CA LEU A 1101 6.54 -16.08 19.19
C LEU A 1101 5.18 -16.71 18.83
N ASN A 1102 4.48 -16.14 17.85
CA ASN A 1102 3.20 -16.63 17.35
C ASN A 1102 3.36 -17.02 15.88
N VAL A 1103 3.18 -18.29 15.55
CA VAL A 1103 3.25 -18.80 14.18
C VAL A 1103 1.94 -19.50 13.84
N GLN A 1104 1.28 -19.07 12.78
CA GLN A 1104 -0.02 -19.58 12.34
C GLN A 1104 -0.02 -19.90 10.85
N ALA A 1105 -0.36 -21.14 10.51
CA ALA A 1105 -0.64 -21.55 9.14
C ALA A 1105 -2.09 -22.07 9.03
N ALA A 1106 -2.85 -21.66 8.02
CA ALA A 1106 -4.19 -22.19 7.78
C ALA A 1106 -4.49 -22.36 6.28
N GLY A 1107 -5.05 -23.52 5.89
CA GLY A 1107 -5.59 -23.72 4.54
C GLY A 1107 -6.82 -22.83 4.34
N ASN A 1108 -7.93 -23.19 4.99
CA ASN A 1108 -9.19 -22.46 4.88
C ASN A 1108 -9.69 -21.99 6.26
N SER A 1109 -10.18 -20.75 6.34
CA SER A 1109 -10.79 -20.16 7.54
C SER A 1109 -12.08 -19.42 7.18
N ALA A 1110 -13.19 -19.78 7.82
CA ALA A 1110 -14.53 -19.26 7.52
C ALA A 1110 -15.35 -18.94 8.78
N VAL A 1111 -16.01 -17.79 8.77
CA VAL A 1111 -17.06 -17.43 9.74
C VAL A 1111 -18.30 -16.97 8.98
N ASN A 1112 -19.45 -17.57 9.27
CA ASN A 1112 -20.77 -17.13 8.81
C ASN A 1112 -21.61 -16.72 10.03
N ALA A 1113 -22.23 -15.54 9.97
CA ALA A 1113 -23.23 -15.08 10.93
C ALA A 1113 -24.55 -14.79 10.20
N LEU A 1114 -25.60 -15.53 10.53
CA LEU A 1114 -26.95 -15.33 10.01
C LEU A 1114 -27.84 -14.85 11.17
N ASN A 1115 -28.42 -13.66 11.06
CA ASN A 1115 -29.26 -13.08 12.11
C ASN A 1115 -30.64 -12.79 11.52
N ALA A 1116 -31.68 -13.46 12.02
CA ALA A 1116 -33.07 -13.17 11.66
C ALA A 1116 -33.82 -12.68 12.91
N LEU A 1117 -34.05 -11.37 12.96
CA LEU A 1117 -34.43 -10.65 14.17
C LEU A 1117 -35.79 -9.92 13.98
N PRO A 1118 -36.92 -10.65 13.96
CA PRO A 1118 -38.24 -10.02 14.02
C PRO A 1118 -38.49 -9.43 15.42
N THR A 1119 -39.17 -8.28 15.47
CA THR A 1119 -39.64 -7.65 16.71
C THR A 1119 -41.06 -8.09 17.10
N ALA A 1120 -41.80 -8.74 16.21
CA ALA A 1120 -43.13 -9.30 16.51
C ALA A 1120 -43.29 -10.80 16.17
N ASN A 1121 -43.05 -11.23 14.91
CA ASN A 1121 -43.28 -12.63 14.50
C ASN A 1121 -42.52 -13.06 13.22
N PHE A 1122 -42.44 -14.36 12.93
CA PHE A 1122 -41.86 -14.89 11.67
C PHE A 1122 -42.89 -14.98 10.52
N GLY A 1123 -44.19 -14.89 10.80
CA GLY A 1123 -45.24 -15.01 9.79
C GLY A 1123 -45.55 -16.45 9.36
N THR A 1124 -45.96 -16.62 8.11
CA THR A 1124 -46.33 -17.93 7.53
C THR A 1124 -45.20 -18.44 6.63
N GLN A 1125 -44.35 -19.32 7.17
CA GLN A 1125 -43.23 -19.90 6.43
C GLN A 1125 -43.67 -20.58 5.12
N ALA A 1126 -42.93 -20.34 4.05
CA ALA A 1126 -43.13 -20.93 2.72
C ALA A 1126 -41.83 -21.60 2.21
N ALA A 1127 -41.71 -21.82 0.90
CA ALA A 1127 -40.64 -22.63 0.30
C ALA A 1127 -39.23 -22.21 0.79
N GLY A 1128 -38.49 -23.18 1.33
CA GLY A 1128 -37.24 -22.94 2.06
C GLY A 1128 -36.07 -22.53 1.16
N ALA A 1129 -35.11 -21.82 1.76
CA ALA A 1129 -33.81 -21.58 1.18
C ALA A 1129 -33.05 -22.90 0.93
N SER A 1130 -32.15 -22.87 -0.04
CA SER A 1130 -31.34 -24.00 -0.50
C SER A 1130 -29.90 -23.56 -0.76
N ALA A 1131 -28.91 -24.29 -0.26
CA ALA A 1131 -27.49 -24.02 -0.55
C ALA A 1131 -26.69 -25.31 -0.77
N GLY A 1132 -25.87 -25.35 -1.83
CA GLY A 1132 -24.93 -26.43 -2.11
C GLY A 1132 -24.88 -26.87 -3.57
N GLY A 1133 -24.35 -28.08 -3.78
CA GLY A 1133 -24.25 -28.73 -5.09
C GLY A 1133 -25.43 -29.66 -5.37
N THR A 1134 -25.17 -30.85 -5.90
CA THR A 1134 -26.18 -31.85 -6.31
C THR A 1134 -27.08 -32.37 -5.19
N THR A 1135 -26.67 -32.23 -3.92
CA THR A 1135 -27.47 -32.52 -2.73
C THR A 1135 -27.43 -31.30 -1.80
N PRO A 1136 -28.29 -30.28 -2.02
CA PRO A 1136 -28.25 -29.04 -1.26
C PRO A 1136 -28.89 -29.19 0.13
N VAL A 1137 -28.47 -28.35 1.07
CA VAL A 1137 -29.09 -28.18 2.39
C VAL A 1137 -30.30 -27.28 2.25
N THR A 1138 -31.45 -27.67 2.82
CA THR A 1138 -32.70 -26.90 2.75
C THR A 1138 -33.30 -26.59 4.13
N ALA A 1139 -33.67 -25.32 4.34
CA ALA A 1139 -34.37 -24.80 5.53
C ALA A 1139 -34.86 -23.36 5.26
N GLN A 1140 -35.65 -22.73 6.13
CA GLN A 1140 -35.94 -21.29 6.01
C GLN A 1140 -34.65 -20.45 6.08
N TYR A 1141 -33.75 -20.83 7.00
CA TYR A 1141 -32.49 -20.17 7.27
C TYR A 1141 -31.32 -21.16 7.16
N VAL A 1142 -30.44 -20.96 6.18
CA VAL A 1142 -29.31 -21.86 5.87
C VAL A 1142 -27.97 -21.16 6.04
N ALA A 1143 -27.03 -21.79 6.75
CA ALA A 1143 -25.63 -21.38 6.79
C ALA A 1143 -24.72 -22.59 6.54
N LEU A 1144 -23.99 -22.57 5.42
CA LEU A 1144 -23.14 -23.67 4.96
C LEU A 1144 -21.70 -23.20 4.75
N ASN A 1145 -20.76 -23.79 5.49
CA ASN A 1145 -19.34 -23.80 5.15
C ASN A 1145 -19.00 -25.11 4.43
N SER A 1146 -18.46 -24.98 3.22
CA SER A 1146 -17.90 -26.07 2.41
C SER A 1146 -16.41 -25.78 2.23
N GLN A 1147 -15.54 -26.58 2.84
CA GLN A 1147 -14.09 -26.33 2.82
C GLN A 1147 -13.30 -27.59 2.42
N THR A 1148 -12.40 -27.44 1.45
CA THR A 1148 -11.49 -28.52 1.03
C THR A 1148 -10.04 -28.04 1.09
N ASN A 1149 -9.19 -28.75 1.82
CA ASN A 1149 -7.76 -28.54 1.87
C ASN A 1149 -7.00 -29.81 1.44
N SER A 1150 -6.39 -29.79 0.26
CA SER A 1150 -5.47 -30.83 -0.23
C SER A 1150 -4.00 -30.39 -0.17
N GLY A 1151 -3.74 -29.09 -0.09
CA GLY A 1151 -2.40 -28.53 0.11
C GLY A 1151 -1.84 -28.83 1.50
N SER A 1152 -0.51 -28.92 1.61
CA SER A 1152 0.17 -29.08 2.91
C SER A 1152 0.08 -27.79 3.72
N VAL A 1153 -0.16 -27.89 5.03
CA VAL A 1153 -0.18 -26.76 5.96
C VAL A 1153 0.90 -26.97 7.02
N SER A 1154 1.84 -26.04 7.13
CA SER A 1154 3.01 -26.16 8.02
C SER A 1154 3.22 -24.88 8.84
N ALA A 1155 3.26 -24.99 10.16
CA ALA A 1155 3.66 -23.92 11.06
C ALA A 1155 4.91 -24.35 11.84
N THR A 1156 5.95 -23.50 11.93
CA THR A 1156 7.23 -23.87 12.58
C THR A 1156 7.90 -22.73 13.36
N SER A 1157 8.47 -23.03 14.53
CA SER A 1157 9.28 -22.12 15.35
C SER A 1157 10.75 -22.01 14.92
N ALA A 1158 11.05 -22.32 13.65
CA ALA A 1158 12.37 -22.25 13.04
C ALA A 1158 12.27 -21.56 11.67
N ALA A 1159 13.30 -20.80 11.29
CA ALA A 1159 13.35 -20.14 9.99
C ALA A 1159 13.40 -21.15 8.82
N PHE A 1160 12.76 -20.83 7.69
CA PHE A 1160 12.81 -21.68 6.49
C PHE A 1160 14.26 -21.90 6.02
N GLY A 1161 14.59 -23.15 5.65
CA GLY A 1161 15.90 -23.52 5.11
C GLY A 1161 17.08 -23.51 6.10
N ALA A 1162 16.86 -23.19 7.37
CA ALA A 1162 17.93 -23.05 8.36
C ALA A 1162 18.10 -24.31 9.23
N THR A 1163 19.35 -24.76 9.41
CA THR A 1163 19.66 -26.05 10.05
C THR A 1163 19.68 -26.04 11.59
N ALA A 1164 19.74 -24.87 12.25
CA ALA A 1164 19.84 -24.78 13.71
C ALA A 1164 19.39 -23.45 14.39
N PRO A 1165 18.44 -22.63 13.87
CA PRO A 1165 18.04 -21.42 14.58
C PRO A 1165 17.15 -21.76 15.78
N THR A 1166 17.64 -21.50 16.99
CA THR A 1166 16.83 -21.54 18.22
C THR A 1166 15.96 -20.31 18.33
N SER A 1167 14.76 -20.45 18.92
CA SER A 1167 14.06 -19.31 19.54
C SER A 1167 14.38 -19.33 21.04
N GLN A 1168 14.96 -18.24 21.55
CA GLN A 1168 15.56 -18.21 22.88
C GLN A 1168 15.11 -17.00 23.68
N PHE A 1169 14.55 -17.24 24.86
CA PHE A 1169 14.23 -16.20 25.86
C PHE A 1169 15.11 -16.43 27.08
N SER A 1170 16.20 -15.69 27.22
CA SER A 1170 17.21 -16.03 28.23
C SER A 1170 18.00 -14.88 28.82
N VAL A 1171 18.57 -15.14 30.00
CA VAL A 1171 19.58 -14.28 30.65
C VAL A 1171 20.87 -15.08 30.87
N ALA A 1172 22.02 -14.53 30.50
CA ALA A 1172 23.34 -15.15 30.68
C ALA A 1172 24.31 -14.18 31.37
N LEU A 1173 24.74 -14.52 32.57
CA LEU A 1173 25.72 -13.76 33.35
C LEU A 1173 27.06 -14.52 33.34
N ASN A 1174 27.86 -14.30 32.30
CA ASN A 1174 29.11 -15.05 32.08
C ASN A 1174 30.30 -14.35 32.76
N GLY A 1175 30.73 -14.91 33.89
CA GLY A 1175 31.91 -14.48 34.63
C GLY A 1175 33.24 -14.97 34.02
N PHE A 1176 34.33 -14.28 34.36
CA PHE A 1176 35.68 -14.60 33.87
C PHE A 1176 36.18 -15.97 34.40
N ALA A 1177 36.78 -16.79 33.52
CA ALA A 1177 37.18 -18.18 33.79
C ALA A 1177 38.38 -18.38 34.74
N GLY A 1178 38.69 -17.40 35.61
CA GLY A 1178 39.86 -17.44 36.50
C GLY A 1178 39.88 -16.42 37.64
N GLY A 1179 38.74 -15.86 38.05
CA GLY A 1179 38.64 -14.83 39.11
C GLY A 1179 37.51 -15.10 40.12
N THR A 1180 37.65 -14.59 41.35
CA THR A 1180 36.87 -15.04 42.52
C THR A 1180 35.65 -14.17 42.92
N THR A 1181 35.13 -13.32 42.01
CA THR A 1181 33.94 -12.47 42.20
C THR A 1181 33.29 -12.14 40.83
N GLN A 1182 31.98 -11.85 40.67
CA GLN A 1182 30.86 -11.69 41.63
C GLN A 1182 29.50 -11.89 40.92
N VAL A 1183 28.47 -12.39 41.61
CA VAL A 1183 27.04 -12.15 41.34
C VAL A 1183 26.33 -12.11 42.70
N GLN A 1184 25.85 -10.93 43.14
CA GLN A 1184 25.24 -10.76 44.47
C GLN A 1184 23.99 -9.87 44.45
N ASN A 1185 23.05 -10.08 45.37
CA ASN A 1185 21.83 -9.27 45.54
C ASN A 1185 21.05 -8.98 44.23
N THR A 1186 21.12 -9.86 43.23
CA THR A 1186 20.57 -9.63 41.89
C THR A 1186 19.26 -10.38 41.72
N SER A 1187 18.26 -9.78 41.07
CA SER A 1187 17.05 -10.46 40.62
C SER A 1187 17.10 -10.74 39.12
N VAL A 1188 16.96 -12.00 38.73
CA VAL A 1188 16.81 -12.43 37.33
C VAL A 1188 15.48 -13.14 37.15
N THR A 1189 14.63 -12.64 36.25
CA THR A 1189 13.29 -13.18 36.02
C THR A 1189 13.09 -13.50 34.54
N VAL A 1190 12.82 -14.77 34.22
CA VAL A 1190 12.43 -15.23 32.88
C VAL A 1190 11.05 -15.89 32.97
N THR A 1191 9.99 -15.10 32.82
CA THR A 1191 8.62 -15.56 33.09
C THR A 1191 7.56 -15.03 32.14
N GLY A 1192 6.53 -15.84 31.84
CA GLY A 1192 5.42 -15.43 30.97
C GLY A 1192 5.75 -15.47 29.48
N ASN A 1193 6.93 -15.95 29.08
CA ASN A 1193 7.33 -16.01 27.68
C ASN A 1193 6.66 -17.20 26.97
N ALA A 1194 6.24 -17.03 25.71
CA ALA A 1194 5.43 -18.01 25.00
C ALA A 1194 5.94 -18.30 23.57
N VAL A 1195 5.84 -19.56 23.16
CA VAL A 1195 5.97 -20.00 21.76
C VAL A 1195 4.69 -20.71 21.37
N ASN A 1196 3.89 -20.11 20.50
CA ASN A 1196 2.60 -20.61 20.04
C ASN A 1196 2.68 -20.93 18.54
N VAL A 1197 2.67 -22.21 18.18
CA VAL A 1197 2.73 -22.70 16.79
C VAL A 1197 1.42 -23.43 16.47
N ASN A 1198 0.59 -22.87 15.59
CA ASN A 1198 -0.73 -23.38 15.26
C ASN A 1198 -0.83 -23.67 13.75
N ALA A 1199 -1.26 -24.88 13.37
CA ALA A 1199 -1.52 -25.26 11.99
C ALA A 1199 -2.96 -25.80 11.85
N PHE A 1200 -3.71 -25.29 10.87
CA PHE A 1200 -5.09 -25.69 10.60
C PHE A 1200 -5.29 -26.10 9.14
N GLY A 1201 -5.83 -27.27 8.85
CA GLY A 1201 -6.28 -27.59 7.48
C GLY A 1201 -7.48 -26.74 7.11
N ASN A 1202 -8.58 -26.92 7.84
CA ASN A 1202 -9.82 -26.15 7.72
C ASN A 1202 -10.32 -25.68 9.10
N SER A 1203 -10.82 -24.45 9.18
CA SER A 1203 -11.52 -23.89 10.34
C SER A 1203 -12.82 -23.22 9.90
N ALA A 1204 -13.95 -23.58 10.51
CA ALA A 1204 -15.28 -23.09 10.16
C ALA A 1204 -16.13 -22.80 11.39
N GLN A 1205 -16.85 -21.68 11.35
CA GLN A 1205 -17.90 -21.34 12.29
C GLN A 1205 -19.17 -20.92 11.53
N ASN A 1206 -20.32 -21.46 11.93
CA ASN A 1206 -21.62 -20.85 11.63
C ASN A 1206 -22.27 -20.42 12.95
N THR A 1207 -22.82 -19.22 12.97
CA THR A 1207 -23.68 -18.72 14.05
C THR A 1207 -25.02 -18.31 13.45
N LEU A 1208 -26.12 -18.81 14.02
CA LEU A 1208 -27.49 -18.38 13.72
C LEU A 1208 -28.10 -17.71 14.96
N THR A 1209 -28.60 -16.49 14.81
CA THR A 1209 -29.35 -15.78 15.85
C THR A 1209 -30.82 -15.63 15.43
N LEU A 1210 -31.74 -16.03 16.30
CA LEU A 1210 -33.19 -15.90 16.12
C LEU A 1210 -33.82 -15.18 17.31
N SER A 1211 -34.77 -14.27 17.07
CA SER A 1211 -35.63 -13.67 18.11
C SER A 1211 -37.12 -13.86 17.78
N GLY A 1212 -38.02 -13.72 18.75
CA GLY A 1212 -39.47 -13.65 18.47
C GLY A 1212 -40.10 -15.02 18.15
N LEU A 1213 -39.55 -16.09 18.72
CA LEU A 1213 -39.94 -17.49 18.49
C LEU A 1213 -41.33 -17.86 19.06
N ASN A 1214 -42.05 -16.92 19.67
CA ASN A 1214 -43.39 -17.07 20.21
C ASN A 1214 -44.50 -17.12 19.12
N SER A 1215 -44.16 -16.94 17.85
CA SER A 1215 -45.11 -17.01 16.73
C SER A 1215 -44.43 -17.34 15.39
N GLY A 1216 -44.67 -18.57 14.90
CA GLY A 1216 -44.13 -19.12 13.66
C GLY A 1216 -42.96 -20.08 13.89
N ASN A 1217 -42.98 -21.26 13.26
CA ASN A 1217 -41.92 -22.27 13.37
C ASN A 1217 -40.85 -22.06 12.29
N ALA A 1218 -39.86 -21.22 12.56
CA ALA A 1218 -38.71 -21.03 11.67
C ALA A 1218 -37.82 -22.30 11.62
N THR A 1219 -37.65 -22.90 10.44
CA THR A 1219 -36.72 -24.03 10.24
C THR A 1219 -35.30 -23.53 9.97
N ASN A 1220 -34.30 -24.21 10.53
CA ASN A 1220 -32.90 -23.82 10.36
C ASN A 1220 -32.01 -25.01 10.01
N ALA A 1221 -30.94 -24.75 9.25
CA ALA A 1221 -29.90 -25.72 8.95
C ALA A 1221 -28.52 -25.05 8.93
N LEU A 1222 -27.65 -25.49 9.84
CA LEU A 1222 -26.24 -25.07 9.90
C LEU A 1222 -25.36 -26.27 9.58
N GLN A 1223 -24.52 -26.18 8.55
CA GLN A 1223 -23.62 -27.26 8.17
C GLN A 1223 -22.17 -26.76 8.00
N ASN A 1224 -21.24 -27.55 8.51
CA ASN A 1224 -19.82 -27.46 8.19
C ASN A 1224 -19.43 -28.77 7.48
N ALA A 1225 -19.14 -28.71 6.19
CA ALA A 1225 -18.63 -29.81 5.39
C ALA A 1225 -17.15 -29.55 5.12
N GLN A 1226 -16.26 -30.22 5.86
CA GLN A 1226 -14.81 -29.98 5.80
C GLN A 1226 -14.05 -31.25 5.41
N THR A 1227 -13.23 -31.16 4.37
CA THR A 1227 -12.32 -32.23 3.94
C THR A 1227 -10.87 -31.74 4.00
N ASN A 1228 -10.02 -32.45 4.74
CA ASN A 1228 -8.58 -32.21 4.74
C ASN A 1228 -7.84 -33.50 4.35
N THR A 1229 -7.18 -33.49 3.19
CA THR A 1229 -6.30 -34.58 2.72
C THR A 1229 -4.82 -34.19 2.72
N GLY A 1230 -4.51 -32.89 2.78
CA GLY A 1230 -3.14 -32.40 2.93
C GLY A 1230 -2.56 -32.63 4.33
N ASN A 1231 -1.23 -32.77 4.42
CA ASN A 1231 -0.54 -32.89 5.71
C ASN A 1231 -0.68 -31.58 6.51
N VAL A 1232 -1.06 -31.66 7.80
CA VAL A 1232 -1.11 -30.51 8.72
C VAL A 1232 -0.09 -30.71 9.83
N THR A 1233 0.93 -29.86 9.87
CA THR A 1233 2.10 -29.98 10.76
C THR A 1233 2.30 -28.71 11.56
N ALA A 1234 2.42 -28.84 12.88
CA ALA A 1234 2.85 -27.75 13.78
C ALA A 1234 4.09 -28.22 14.55
N THR A 1235 5.21 -27.53 14.35
CA THR A 1235 6.52 -27.92 14.89
C THR A 1235 7.10 -26.84 15.78
N ALA A 1236 7.21 -27.11 17.08
CA ALA A 1236 7.94 -26.27 18.02
C ALA A 1236 9.27 -26.92 18.40
N SER A 1237 10.32 -26.64 17.61
CA SER A 1237 11.67 -27.19 17.80
C SER A 1237 12.66 -26.11 18.22
N TYR A 1238 13.73 -26.52 18.92
CA TYR A 1238 14.86 -25.65 19.31
C TYR A 1238 14.46 -24.42 20.13
N ASN A 1239 13.38 -24.51 20.92
CA ASN A 1239 12.92 -23.43 21.79
C ASN A 1239 13.60 -23.53 23.18
N ALA A 1240 14.10 -22.42 23.71
CA ALA A 1240 14.79 -22.38 25.00
C ALA A 1240 14.31 -21.22 25.89
N PHE A 1241 13.99 -21.54 27.15
CA PHE A 1241 13.88 -20.58 28.25
C PHE A 1241 14.98 -20.87 29.26
N GLY A 1242 15.69 -19.86 29.75
CA GLY A 1242 16.74 -20.14 30.74
C GLY A 1242 17.43 -18.93 31.34
N ALA A 1243 18.03 -19.14 32.50
CA ALA A 1243 18.94 -18.20 33.15
C ALA A 1243 20.22 -18.93 33.53
N THR A 1244 21.37 -18.40 33.13
CA THR A 1244 22.70 -18.99 33.38
C THR A 1244 23.54 -18.00 34.18
N THR A 1245 24.18 -18.47 35.25
CA THR A 1245 25.09 -17.66 36.08
C THR A 1245 26.44 -18.36 36.22
N GLY A 1246 27.53 -17.69 35.84
CA GLY A 1246 28.89 -18.20 35.98
C GLY A 1246 29.38 -18.29 37.43
N ALA A 1247 30.52 -18.96 37.64
CA ALA A 1247 31.18 -19.05 38.94
C ALA A 1247 31.59 -17.66 39.47
N PRO A 1248 31.52 -17.38 40.79
CA PRO A 1248 31.23 -18.32 41.89
C PRO A 1248 29.74 -18.63 42.12
N GLY A 1249 28.83 -18.15 41.26
CA GLY A 1249 27.39 -18.43 41.35
C GLY A 1249 26.58 -17.38 42.10
N ALA A 1250 25.25 -17.57 42.11
CA ALA A 1250 24.25 -16.62 42.58
C ALA A 1250 24.12 -16.57 44.11
N THR A 1251 25.07 -15.91 44.80
CA THR A 1251 25.03 -15.76 46.26
C THR A 1251 24.09 -14.62 46.66
N GLY A 1252 23.08 -14.88 47.51
CA GLY A 1252 22.12 -13.86 47.95
C GLY A 1252 21.26 -13.25 46.83
N SER A 1253 21.10 -13.95 45.71
CA SER A 1253 20.40 -13.48 44.50
C SER A 1253 19.16 -14.36 44.20
N THR A 1254 18.14 -13.81 43.54
CA THR A 1254 16.93 -14.54 43.13
C THR A 1254 16.93 -14.78 41.63
N VAL A 1255 16.98 -16.05 41.21
CA VAL A 1255 16.81 -16.45 39.80
C VAL A 1255 15.50 -17.20 39.67
N ASN A 1256 14.57 -16.67 38.89
CA ASN A 1256 13.24 -17.25 38.66
C ASN A 1256 13.03 -17.54 37.17
N VAL A 1257 12.76 -18.79 36.83
CA VAL A 1257 12.34 -19.23 35.48
C VAL A 1257 11.06 -20.03 35.65
N GLY A 1258 9.92 -19.49 35.19
CA GLY A 1258 8.61 -20.08 35.45
C GLY A 1258 7.49 -19.44 34.64
N ASN A 1259 6.33 -20.10 34.55
CA ASN A 1259 5.18 -19.63 33.75
C ASN A 1259 5.53 -19.35 32.27
N ASN A 1260 6.51 -20.04 31.69
CA ASN A 1260 6.82 -19.99 30.25
C ASN A 1260 6.10 -21.15 29.52
N SER A 1261 5.78 -20.97 28.24
CA SER A 1261 4.92 -21.90 27.48
C SER A 1261 5.47 -22.22 26.10
N ILE A 1262 5.44 -23.49 25.69
CA ILE A 1262 5.60 -23.93 24.30
C ILE A 1262 4.36 -24.75 23.92
N ILE A 1263 3.64 -24.30 22.91
CA ILE A 1263 2.44 -24.94 22.38
C ILE A 1263 2.65 -25.17 20.88
N ALA A 1264 2.59 -26.44 20.46
CA ALA A 1264 2.47 -26.82 19.06
C ALA A 1264 1.13 -27.54 18.86
N ARG A 1265 0.27 -27.04 17.98
CA ARG A 1265 -1.06 -27.60 17.73
C ARG A 1265 -1.37 -27.67 16.24
N ALA A 1266 -1.39 -28.89 15.72
CA ALA A 1266 -1.94 -29.22 14.41
C ALA A 1266 -3.41 -29.61 14.55
N THR A 1267 -4.28 -29.18 13.63
CA THR A 1267 -5.71 -29.51 13.63
C THR A 1267 -6.18 -29.65 12.19
N GLY A 1268 -6.56 -30.86 11.76
CA GLY A 1268 -6.99 -31.12 10.38
C GLY A 1268 -8.25 -30.33 10.00
N ASN A 1269 -9.32 -30.53 10.76
CA ASN A 1269 -10.60 -29.82 10.61
C ASN A 1269 -11.06 -29.31 11.98
N SER A 1270 -11.62 -28.10 12.02
CA SER A 1270 -12.26 -27.52 13.20
C SER A 1270 -13.59 -26.90 12.78
N ALA A 1271 -14.69 -27.32 13.41
CA ALA A 1271 -16.05 -26.91 13.06
C ALA A 1271 -16.84 -26.51 14.33
N ILE A 1272 -17.50 -25.35 14.29
CA ILE A 1272 -18.44 -24.90 15.31
C ILE A 1272 -19.75 -24.49 14.64
N ASN A 1273 -20.87 -24.97 15.17
CA ASN A 1273 -22.21 -24.48 14.84
C ASN A 1273 -22.85 -23.98 16.14
N THR A 1274 -23.28 -22.73 16.15
CA THR A 1274 -23.95 -22.10 17.30
C THR A 1274 -25.33 -21.61 16.87
N VAL A 1275 -26.37 -21.96 17.61
CA VAL A 1275 -27.71 -21.37 17.47
C VAL A 1275 -28.02 -20.63 18.76
N VAL A 1276 -28.34 -19.35 18.63
CA VAL A 1276 -28.77 -18.47 19.72
C VAL A 1276 -30.24 -18.11 19.48
N ALA A 1277 -31.07 -18.38 20.48
CA ALA A 1277 -32.51 -18.19 20.44
C ALA A 1277 -32.94 -17.27 21.60
N HIS A 1278 -33.76 -16.26 21.30
CA HIS A 1278 -34.26 -15.25 22.23
C HIS A 1278 -35.79 -15.14 22.21
#